data_AF-A0A0T6ZQI2-F1
#
_entry.id   AF-A0A0T6ZQI2-F1
#
_cell.length_a   1.000
_cell.length_b   1.000
_cell.length_c   1.000
_cell.angle_alpha   90.00
_cell.angle_beta   90.00
_cell.angle_gamma   90.00
#
_symmetry.space_group_name_H-M   'P 1'
#
loop_
_entity.id
_entity.type
_entity.pdbx_description
1 polymer ?
#
loop_
_entity_poly.entity_id
_entity_poly.type
_entity_poly.pdbx_seq_one_letter_code
_entity_poly.pdbx_strand_id
1 'polypeptide(L)'
;MSIIGWLQISLLFIAVLIVIKPLGLYMARVFSGERNVFSPVLGPVERGLYLAAGVDPNKEQGWLAYAMSMLAFSLAGFVSLYAILRLQAYLPMNPQGFAGMPSDLAFNTAVSFVTNTNWQNYGGETTLSHFSQMAGLTVHNFVSAATGIAMALAVTRAFARSNASTVGNFWVDLTRSTLYVLLPIAVVMALAMVWTGLPQTFHADLTATTLEGAKQTISLGPVASQEAIKQLGTNGGGFFNVNAAHPFENPTALSNYLNIFAMLSISAALVYTFGQMVGNRRQGWAFIAVTGILLISGVAVVYWAEAQGNPILTTLGLDAAQGNMEGKEVRFGQAMTALYAAVTTGLSDGGVNGMHGSLTGIGGLVPMFLMQLGEVLPGGVGSGLYGMVVFAILAVFVAGLMVGRTPELLGKKIESREMKYAMFAVLILPVTILGFAAVSAMLPFAVASIGTAGPHGLSEILYAFTSAAGNNGSAFGGLTGNTPWYNTTLGLAMLSVALPMRCPSWRSPARSRSRPVYRPPRAPSRPTRRSSSACSLASSSFSAGCSSSRRSLSVPSSSISRCLPARPSKGIRHMSSKPVAPSLLDPAILLPAIKAAFVKLDPRQLVRNPVIFVTEVVAAVVTGLFVRDLMTGTGSPLFSGQIAAWLWFTVLFATFAEAVAEGRGKAQADSLRRTKSELTARKLVSAEGRETQTIPATSLKVGDVVLVEAGELIPGDGDVVEGVASVNESAITGESAPVIRESGGDRSAVTGGTQVLSDWIKVRIGVAPGNTFVDRMIALIEGAQRQKTPNEIALSILLSGLTLIFLVAVVTLWGLAGYSGTLLSVTVLSALLVTLIPTTIGGLLSAIGIAGMDRLVRFNVIATSGRAVEAAGDVDTLLLDKTGTITFGNRMAADFMPVPGVSEAELADAALLASLADETPEGRSIAALATGEFGRQAPDVSLPASGKGEVVALAVGGGASSAGTTGIDAVIPFAAETRLSGVDFGGRRLRKGAVDSILKFTGIRDENVPAEFRRAVDQVARTGGTPLAVADGPRLLGVIHLKDVVKPGIKERFAALRAMGIRTVMVTGDNPVTAAAIASEAGVDDFLAEATPEDKLAYIRKEQQGGRLIAMCGDGTNDAPALAQADVGVAMQTGTQAAREAANMVDLDSSPTKLIEIVEIGKQLLMTRGSLTTFSIANDVAKYFAIIPALFITTYPALAALNVMGLASPQSAILSAVIFNALIIVALIPLALKGVKYRPVGAAALLRRNLLVYGLGGILLPFAGIKLVDLAVNALNLV
;
A
#
# COMPACT_ATOMS: atom_id res chain seq x y z
N MET A 1 -32.68 20.14 22.23
CA MET A 1 -32.85 18.75 21.71
C MET A 1 -33.68 17.96 22.69
N SER A 2 -34.56 17.07 22.22
CA SER A 2 -35.45 16.27 23.07
C SER A 2 -35.08 14.78 23.04
N ILE A 3 -35.36 14.07 24.13
CA ILE A 3 -35.21 12.60 24.20
C ILE A 3 -36.11 11.92 23.16
N ILE A 4 -37.32 12.45 22.95
CA ILE A 4 -38.27 11.96 21.95
C ILE A 4 -37.67 12.02 20.55
N GLY A 5 -37.02 13.12 20.18
CA GLY A 5 -36.36 13.26 18.88
C GLY A 5 -35.25 12.21 18.68
N TRP A 6 -34.46 11.93 19.72
CA TRP A 6 -33.43 10.90 19.67
C TRP A 6 -33.99 9.48 19.60
N LEU A 7 -35.09 9.19 20.31
CA LEU A 7 -35.80 7.91 20.20
C LEU A 7 -36.35 7.71 18.79
N GLN A 8 -36.92 8.76 18.21
CA GLN A 8 -37.42 8.76 16.84
C GLN A 8 -36.31 8.39 15.83
N ILE A 9 -35.17 9.08 15.90
CA ILE A 9 -34.00 8.84 15.05
C ILE A 9 -33.47 7.41 15.23
N SER A 10 -33.34 6.96 16.48
CA SER A 10 -32.80 5.64 16.81
C SER A 10 -33.68 4.51 16.29
N LEU A 11 -35.01 4.65 16.40
CA LEU A 11 -35.97 3.66 15.93
C LEU A 11 -35.88 3.48 14.41
N LEU A 12 -35.71 4.57 13.66
CA LEU A 12 -35.52 4.49 12.21
C LEU A 12 -34.22 3.77 11.84
N PHE A 13 -33.09 4.15 12.46
CA PHE A 13 -31.81 3.49 12.17
C PHE A 13 -31.84 2.00 12.53
N ILE A 14 -32.52 1.61 13.61
CA ILE A 14 -32.73 0.20 13.98
C ILE A 14 -33.56 -0.52 12.90
N ALA A 15 -34.64 0.09 12.42
CA ALA A 15 -35.47 -0.49 11.36
C ALA A 15 -34.66 -0.74 10.07
N VAL A 16 -33.84 0.23 9.67
CA VAL A 16 -32.91 0.09 8.52
C VAL A 16 -31.90 -1.02 8.77
N LEU A 17 -31.24 -1.05 9.94
CA LEU A 17 -30.26 -2.09 10.29
C LEU A 17 -30.83 -3.52 10.21
N ILE A 18 -32.10 -3.70 10.60
CA ILE A 18 -32.81 -4.99 10.52
C ILE A 18 -32.97 -5.43 9.06
N VAL A 19 -33.23 -4.51 8.14
CA VAL A 19 -33.57 -4.78 6.73
C VAL A 19 -32.34 -4.97 5.84
N ILE A 20 -31.20 -4.34 6.17
CA ILE A 20 -29.94 -4.43 5.39
C ILE A 20 -29.58 -5.87 5.03
N LYS A 21 -29.54 -6.76 6.03
CA LYS A 21 -29.11 -8.16 5.83
C LYS A 21 -30.09 -8.97 4.96
N PRO A 22 -31.41 -9.06 5.27
CA PRO A 22 -32.32 -9.84 4.45
C PRO A 22 -32.42 -9.30 3.03
N LEU A 23 -32.52 -7.98 2.84
CA LEU A 23 -32.57 -7.36 1.52
C LEU A 23 -31.26 -7.58 0.74
N GLY A 24 -30.10 -7.39 1.39
CA GLY A 24 -28.80 -7.60 0.75
C GLY A 24 -28.54 -9.07 0.36
N LEU A 25 -29.03 -10.04 1.15
CA LEU A 25 -28.98 -11.45 0.77
C LEU A 25 -29.89 -11.76 -0.42
N TYR A 26 -31.09 -11.19 -0.45
CA TYR A 26 -32.00 -11.33 -1.58
C TYR A 26 -31.39 -10.75 -2.86
N MET A 27 -30.88 -9.52 -2.80
CA MET A 27 -30.20 -8.86 -3.93
C MET A 27 -28.99 -9.67 -4.43
N ALA A 28 -28.16 -10.20 -3.53
CA ALA A 28 -27.04 -11.07 -3.90
C ALA A 28 -27.48 -12.31 -4.70
N ARG A 29 -28.61 -12.92 -4.35
CA ARG A 29 -29.17 -14.07 -5.11
C ARG A 29 -29.67 -13.65 -6.48
N VAL A 30 -30.41 -12.53 -6.56
CA VAL A 30 -30.91 -11.97 -7.83
C VAL A 30 -29.75 -11.72 -8.80
N PHE A 31 -28.68 -11.06 -8.35
CA PHE A 31 -27.56 -10.68 -9.21
C PHE A 31 -26.56 -11.80 -9.49
N SER A 32 -26.60 -12.90 -8.73
CA SER A 32 -25.94 -14.16 -9.04
C SER A 32 -26.74 -15.05 -10.02
N GLY A 33 -27.99 -14.67 -10.34
CA GLY A 33 -28.89 -15.48 -11.18
C GLY A 33 -29.44 -16.71 -10.47
N GLU A 34 -29.43 -16.73 -9.14
CA GLU A 34 -30.02 -17.81 -8.35
C GLU A 34 -31.55 -17.71 -8.33
N ARG A 35 -32.22 -18.86 -8.24
CA ARG A 35 -33.68 -18.93 -8.17
C ARG A 35 -34.16 -18.30 -6.85
N ASN A 36 -35.11 -17.38 -6.95
CA ASN A 36 -35.67 -16.64 -5.83
C ASN A 36 -37.22 -16.75 -5.82
N VAL A 37 -37.84 -16.16 -4.80
CA VAL A 37 -39.30 -16.19 -4.59
C VAL A 37 -40.12 -15.62 -5.76
N PHE A 38 -39.57 -14.66 -6.51
CA PHE A 38 -40.25 -14.06 -7.66
C PHE A 38 -39.92 -14.73 -8.99
N SER A 39 -38.91 -15.61 -9.05
CA SER A 39 -38.50 -16.28 -10.29
C SER A 39 -39.62 -17.02 -11.04
N PRO A 40 -40.61 -17.67 -10.38
CA PRO A 40 -41.72 -18.32 -11.10
C PRO A 40 -42.58 -17.34 -11.91
N VAL A 41 -42.76 -16.12 -11.43
CA VAL A 41 -43.65 -15.11 -12.02
C VAL A 41 -42.87 -14.15 -12.93
N LEU A 42 -41.72 -13.65 -12.47
CA LEU A 42 -40.93 -12.65 -13.20
C LEU A 42 -39.95 -13.27 -14.20
N GLY A 43 -39.57 -14.54 -14.04
CA GLY A 43 -38.63 -15.22 -14.94
C GLY A 43 -39.12 -15.37 -16.39
N PRO A 44 -40.41 -15.65 -16.66
CA PRO A 44 -40.98 -15.57 -18.00
C PRO A 44 -40.95 -14.15 -18.58
N VAL A 45 -41.24 -13.14 -17.77
CA VAL A 45 -41.23 -11.72 -18.17
C VAL A 45 -39.81 -11.27 -18.53
N GLU A 46 -38.83 -11.60 -17.69
CA GLU A 46 -37.41 -11.35 -17.92
C GLU A 46 -36.94 -11.93 -19.27
N ARG A 47 -37.29 -13.19 -19.55
CA ARG A 47 -36.96 -13.84 -20.84
C ARG A 47 -37.68 -13.20 -22.03
N GLY A 48 -38.94 -12.80 -21.85
CA GLY A 48 -39.69 -12.07 -22.88
C GLY A 48 -39.06 -10.72 -23.22
N LEU A 49 -38.63 -9.96 -22.21
CA LEU A 49 -37.92 -8.69 -22.39
C LEU A 49 -36.58 -8.88 -23.11
N TYR A 50 -35.80 -9.90 -22.73
CA TYR A 50 -34.56 -10.23 -23.40
C TYR A 50 -34.77 -10.61 -24.87
N LEU A 51 -35.79 -11.42 -25.17
CA LEU A 51 -36.13 -11.80 -26.54
C LEU A 51 -36.57 -10.59 -27.38
N ALA A 52 -37.40 -9.71 -26.82
CA ALA A 52 -37.84 -8.48 -27.50
C ALA A 52 -36.68 -7.50 -27.76
N ALA A 53 -35.73 -7.41 -26.83
CA ALA A 53 -34.56 -6.53 -26.94
C ALA A 53 -33.37 -7.16 -27.69
N GLY A 54 -33.45 -8.44 -28.08
CA GLY A 54 -32.32 -9.17 -28.68
C GLY A 54 -31.13 -9.36 -27.73
N VAL A 55 -31.37 -9.37 -26.42
CA VAL A 55 -30.34 -9.52 -25.39
C VAL A 55 -30.11 -11.01 -25.11
N ASP A 56 -28.87 -11.48 -25.33
CA ASP A 56 -28.45 -12.80 -24.84
C ASP A 56 -27.92 -12.67 -23.40
N PRO A 57 -28.61 -13.22 -22.39
CA PRO A 57 -28.19 -13.10 -21.00
C PRO A 57 -26.91 -13.89 -20.66
N ASN A 58 -26.51 -14.84 -21.51
CA ASN A 58 -25.29 -15.63 -21.30
C ASN A 58 -24.04 -14.97 -21.87
N LYS A 59 -24.22 -13.96 -22.75
CA LYS A 59 -23.11 -13.25 -23.36
C LYS A 59 -22.54 -12.23 -22.39
N GLU A 60 -21.35 -12.52 -21.85
CA GLU A 60 -20.63 -11.58 -21.00
C GLU A 60 -19.91 -10.47 -21.78
N GLN A 61 -19.74 -9.33 -21.13
CA GLN A 61 -19.09 -8.13 -21.65
C GLN A 61 -17.80 -7.83 -20.89
N GLY A 62 -16.76 -7.42 -21.63
CA GLY A 62 -15.59 -6.77 -21.05
C GLY A 62 -15.93 -5.38 -20.49
N TRP A 63 -15.06 -4.81 -19.67
CA TRP A 63 -15.31 -3.51 -19.02
C TRP A 63 -15.66 -2.38 -20.01
N LEU A 64 -14.99 -2.34 -21.17
CA LEU A 64 -15.22 -1.30 -22.18
C LEU A 64 -16.59 -1.47 -22.85
N ALA A 65 -16.97 -2.71 -23.21
CA ALA A 65 -18.26 -2.98 -23.82
C ALA A 65 -19.42 -2.71 -22.84
N TYR A 66 -19.23 -3.03 -21.55
CA TYR A 66 -20.18 -2.73 -20.49
C TYR A 66 -20.36 -1.21 -20.32
N ALA A 67 -19.25 -0.46 -20.25
CA ALA A 67 -19.26 0.99 -20.16
C ALA A 67 -19.94 1.65 -21.38
N MET A 68 -19.61 1.21 -22.59
CA MET A 68 -20.21 1.73 -23.81
C MET A 68 -21.70 1.41 -23.90
N SER A 69 -22.14 0.24 -23.43
CA SER A 69 -23.57 -0.10 -23.35
C SER A 69 -24.31 0.86 -22.41
N MET A 70 -23.73 1.13 -21.24
CA MET A 70 -24.26 2.07 -20.26
C MET A 70 -24.32 3.51 -20.79
N LEU A 71 -23.26 3.97 -21.46
CA LEU A 71 -23.21 5.30 -22.07
C LEU A 71 -24.23 5.46 -23.21
N ALA A 72 -24.35 4.45 -24.08
CA ALA A 72 -25.33 4.45 -25.15
C ALA A 72 -26.77 4.46 -24.61
N PHE A 73 -27.05 3.67 -23.57
CA PHE A 73 -28.34 3.66 -22.90
C PHE A 73 -28.66 5.03 -22.25
N SER A 74 -27.70 5.62 -21.55
CA SER A 74 -27.86 6.93 -20.91
C SER A 74 -28.09 8.04 -21.93
N LEU A 75 -27.40 8.00 -23.08
CA LEU A 75 -27.59 8.95 -24.17
C LEU A 75 -28.97 8.79 -24.81
N ALA A 76 -29.43 7.57 -25.05
CA ALA A 76 -30.78 7.31 -25.55
C ALA A 76 -31.85 7.80 -24.56
N GLY A 77 -31.65 7.57 -23.25
CA GLY A 77 -32.48 8.12 -22.18
C GLY A 77 -32.56 9.65 -22.24
N PHE A 78 -31.41 10.32 -22.29
CA PHE A 78 -31.32 11.78 -22.41
C PHE A 78 -32.08 12.31 -23.63
N VAL A 79 -31.84 11.75 -24.82
CA VAL A 79 -32.53 12.18 -26.05
C VAL A 79 -34.03 11.97 -25.93
N SER A 80 -34.47 10.84 -25.38
CA SER A 80 -35.88 10.52 -25.20
C SER A 80 -36.57 11.49 -24.24
N LEU A 81 -35.97 11.76 -23.08
CA LEU A 81 -36.54 12.68 -22.09
C LEU A 81 -36.54 14.10 -22.63
N TYR A 82 -35.44 14.56 -23.21
CA TYR A 82 -35.37 15.88 -23.82
C TYR A 82 -36.47 16.08 -24.88
N ALA A 83 -36.73 15.07 -25.72
CA ALA A 83 -37.83 15.10 -26.68
C ALA A 83 -39.20 15.16 -26.01
N ILE A 84 -39.46 14.35 -24.98
CA ILE A 84 -40.73 14.38 -24.21
C ILE A 84 -40.96 15.78 -23.64
N LEU A 85 -39.94 16.38 -23.04
CA LEU A 85 -40.02 17.69 -22.40
C LEU A 85 -40.24 18.83 -23.41
N ARG A 86 -39.57 18.78 -24.57
CA ARG A 86 -39.74 19.77 -25.65
C ARG A 86 -41.07 19.64 -26.37
N LEU A 87 -41.59 18.43 -26.48
CA LEU A 87 -42.82 18.12 -27.22
C LEU A 87 -44.05 17.94 -26.32
N GLN A 88 -43.96 18.21 -25.01
CA GLN A 88 -45.05 17.93 -24.06
C GLN A 88 -46.40 18.57 -24.41
N ALA A 89 -46.41 19.67 -25.16
CA ALA A 89 -47.63 20.30 -25.67
C ALA A 89 -48.45 19.38 -26.60
N TYR A 90 -47.80 18.43 -27.27
CA TYR A 90 -48.40 17.50 -28.24
C TYR A 90 -48.64 16.09 -27.68
N LEU A 91 -48.18 15.84 -26.44
CA LEU A 91 -48.28 14.53 -25.79
C LEU A 91 -49.60 14.41 -25.02
N PRO A 92 -50.13 13.19 -24.85
CA PRO A 92 -51.37 12.97 -24.11
C PRO A 92 -51.21 13.34 -22.62
N MET A 93 -52.30 13.35 -21.85
CA MET A 93 -52.30 13.62 -20.41
C MET A 93 -51.61 14.96 -20.04
N ASN A 94 -51.96 16.01 -20.79
CA ASN A 94 -51.62 17.41 -20.49
C ASN A 94 -52.89 18.24 -20.25
N PRO A 95 -53.66 17.95 -19.17
CA PRO A 95 -54.96 18.57 -18.95
C PRO A 95 -54.88 20.08 -18.64
N GLN A 96 -53.76 20.56 -18.12
CA GLN A 96 -53.50 21.99 -17.90
C GLN A 96 -53.04 22.74 -19.17
N GLY A 97 -52.73 22.03 -20.27
CA GLY A 97 -52.33 22.65 -21.54
C GLY A 97 -50.94 23.28 -21.53
N PHE A 98 -49.98 22.73 -20.76
CA PHE A 98 -48.62 23.27 -20.67
C PHE A 98 -47.88 23.20 -22.00
N ALA A 99 -47.12 24.27 -22.31
CA ALA A 99 -46.28 24.35 -23.50
C ALA A 99 -44.99 23.50 -23.36
N GLY A 100 -44.27 23.31 -24.47
CA GLY A 100 -42.93 22.69 -24.46
C GLY A 100 -41.93 23.49 -23.62
N MET A 101 -41.16 22.81 -22.74
CA MET A 101 -40.18 23.50 -21.88
C MET A 101 -39.07 24.16 -22.72
N PRO A 102 -38.56 25.36 -22.36
CA PRO A 102 -37.42 25.99 -23.04
C PRO A 102 -36.20 25.06 -23.19
N SER A 103 -35.37 25.26 -24.22
CA SER A 103 -34.28 24.33 -24.55
C SER A 103 -33.25 24.14 -23.44
N ASP A 104 -32.89 25.22 -22.74
CA ASP A 104 -31.94 25.19 -21.63
C ASP A 104 -32.52 24.48 -20.40
N LEU A 105 -33.78 24.76 -20.05
CA LEU A 105 -34.47 24.09 -18.93
C LEU A 105 -34.73 22.60 -19.24
N ALA A 106 -35.14 22.28 -20.47
CA ALA A 106 -35.31 20.90 -20.93
C ALA A 106 -33.97 20.15 -20.94
N PHE A 107 -32.87 20.79 -21.35
CA PHE A 107 -31.53 20.21 -21.28
C PHE A 107 -31.14 19.92 -19.83
N ASN A 108 -31.26 20.91 -18.94
CA ASN A 108 -30.92 20.75 -17.53
C ASN A 108 -31.74 19.62 -16.89
N THR A 109 -33.05 19.64 -17.07
CA THR A 109 -33.98 18.64 -16.51
C THR A 109 -33.70 17.25 -17.08
N ALA A 110 -33.48 17.12 -18.39
CA ALA A 110 -33.19 15.82 -19.00
C ALA A 110 -31.86 15.24 -18.49
N VAL A 111 -30.80 16.06 -18.44
CA VAL A 111 -29.51 15.64 -17.85
C VAL A 111 -29.72 15.20 -16.41
N SER A 112 -30.36 16.05 -15.62
CA SER A 112 -30.59 15.88 -14.19
C SER A 112 -31.21 14.53 -13.83
N PHE A 113 -32.23 14.09 -14.56
CA PHE A 113 -32.89 12.80 -14.32
C PHE A 113 -32.07 11.60 -14.84
N VAL A 114 -31.30 11.77 -15.93
CA VAL A 114 -30.39 10.73 -16.45
C VAL A 114 -29.17 10.53 -15.54
N THR A 115 -28.67 11.61 -14.94
CA THR A 115 -27.54 11.57 -14.01
C THR A 115 -27.93 11.12 -12.60
N ASN A 116 -29.22 10.85 -12.35
CA ASN A 116 -29.74 10.49 -11.03
C ASN A 116 -29.59 11.63 -10.01
N THR A 117 -29.72 12.88 -10.46
CA THR A 117 -29.59 14.08 -9.65
C THR A 117 -30.94 14.71 -9.35
N ASN A 118 -31.81 14.77 -10.35
CA ASN A 118 -33.13 15.38 -10.31
C ASN A 118 -33.20 16.81 -9.70
N TRP A 119 -32.14 17.60 -9.87
CA TRP A 119 -32.16 19.06 -9.75
C TRP A 119 -33.41 19.68 -10.41
N GLN A 120 -34.06 20.61 -9.71
CA GLN A 120 -35.31 21.24 -10.12
C GLN A 120 -35.15 22.76 -10.23
N ASN A 121 -35.17 23.26 -11.48
CA ASN A 121 -35.27 24.70 -11.80
C ASN A 121 -36.69 25.06 -12.28
N TYR A 122 -37.70 24.32 -11.85
CA TYR A 122 -39.07 24.44 -12.31
C TYR A 122 -40.04 24.10 -11.18
N GLY A 123 -41.25 24.63 -11.23
CA GLY A 123 -42.37 24.12 -10.44
C GLY A 123 -43.07 23.01 -11.21
N GLY A 124 -43.11 21.80 -10.64
CA GLY A 124 -43.66 20.63 -11.34
C GLY A 124 -45.14 20.80 -11.70
N GLU A 125 -45.91 21.43 -10.81
CA GLU A 125 -47.32 21.76 -10.96
C GLU A 125 -47.62 22.90 -11.94
N THR A 126 -46.62 23.70 -12.32
CA THR A 126 -46.79 24.83 -13.26
C THR A 126 -46.11 24.61 -14.61
N THR A 127 -45.22 23.63 -14.70
CA THR A 127 -44.33 23.45 -15.86
C THR A 127 -44.49 22.10 -16.56
N LEU A 128 -44.86 21.03 -15.84
CA LEU A 128 -44.84 19.66 -16.36
C LEU A 128 -46.23 19.07 -16.50
N SER A 129 -46.51 18.48 -17.66
CA SER A 129 -47.69 17.65 -17.85
C SER A 129 -47.62 16.34 -17.03
N HIS A 130 -48.76 15.70 -16.78
CA HIS A 130 -48.80 14.40 -16.12
C HIS A 130 -48.05 13.33 -16.92
N PHE A 131 -48.08 13.41 -18.25
CA PHE A 131 -47.30 12.49 -19.08
C PHE A 131 -45.79 12.70 -18.92
N SER A 132 -45.32 13.96 -18.90
CA SER A 132 -43.92 14.27 -18.65
C SER A 132 -43.45 13.70 -17.30
N GLN A 133 -44.26 13.86 -16.24
CA GLN A 133 -43.97 13.33 -14.91
C GLN A 133 -43.98 11.78 -14.86
N MET A 134 -45.00 11.16 -15.44
CA MET A 134 -45.19 9.70 -15.39
C MET A 134 -44.28 8.94 -16.37
N ALA A 135 -44.31 9.28 -17.65
CA ALA A 135 -43.60 8.56 -18.71
C ALA A 135 -42.17 9.08 -18.95
N GLY A 136 -41.89 10.32 -18.54
CA GLY A 136 -40.55 10.91 -18.58
C GLY A 136 -39.80 10.70 -17.27
N LEU A 137 -40.18 11.48 -16.24
CA LEU A 137 -39.44 11.59 -14.99
C LEU A 137 -39.44 10.28 -14.16
N THR A 138 -40.62 9.70 -13.93
CA THR A 138 -40.74 8.46 -13.14
C THR A 138 -40.01 7.30 -13.80
N VAL A 139 -40.07 7.16 -15.13
CA VAL A 139 -39.29 6.15 -15.86
C VAL A 139 -37.78 6.38 -15.66
N HIS A 140 -37.33 7.62 -15.73
CA HIS A 140 -35.93 7.96 -15.52
C HIS A 140 -35.47 7.65 -14.09
N ASN A 141 -36.30 7.91 -13.08
CA ASN A 141 -36.03 7.53 -11.68
C ASN A 141 -35.69 6.03 -11.53
N PHE A 142 -36.42 5.16 -12.24
CA PHE A 142 -36.12 3.73 -12.26
C PHE A 142 -34.79 3.42 -12.98
N VAL A 143 -34.62 3.93 -14.20
CA VAL A 143 -33.50 3.49 -15.05
C VAL A 143 -32.16 4.13 -14.66
N SER A 144 -32.17 5.33 -14.09
CA SER A 144 -30.96 5.98 -13.56
C SER A 144 -30.48 5.27 -12.29
N ALA A 145 -31.38 4.93 -11.36
CA ALA A 145 -31.08 4.11 -10.19
C ALA A 145 -30.60 2.71 -10.58
N ALA A 146 -31.29 2.04 -11.52
CA ALA A 146 -30.87 0.74 -12.03
C ALA A 146 -29.50 0.77 -12.71
N THR A 147 -29.16 1.86 -13.41
CA THR A 147 -27.83 2.08 -13.98
C THR A 147 -26.77 2.20 -12.88
N GLY A 148 -27.07 2.91 -11.79
CA GLY A 148 -26.21 2.98 -10.60
C GLY A 148 -25.94 1.60 -9.99
N ILE A 149 -26.99 0.79 -9.77
CA ILE A 149 -26.87 -0.59 -9.28
C ILE A 149 -26.02 -1.44 -10.23
N ALA A 150 -26.29 -1.37 -11.54
CA ALA A 150 -25.54 -2.11 -12.55
C ALA A 150 -24.04 -1.78 -12.52
N MET A 151 -23.68 -0.51 -12.32
CA MET A 151 -22.28 -0.08 -12.18
C MET A 151 -21.63 -0.62 -10.91
N ALA A 152 -22.34 -0.54 -9.78
CA ALA A 152 -21.90 -1.12 -8.51
C ALA A 152 -21.67 -2.64 -8.61
N LEU A 153 -22.51 -3.36 -9.36
CA LEU A 153 -22.34 -4.80 -9.61
C LEU A 153 -21.12 -5.11 -10.47
N ALA A 154 -20.86 -4.32 -11.52
CA ALA A 154 -19.66 -4.47 -12.33
C ALA A 154 -18.38 -4.31 -11.49
N VAL A 155 -18.35 -3.29 -10.61
CA VAL A 155 -17.26 -3.09 -9.63
C VAL A 155 -17.17 -4.26 -8.65
N THR A 156 -18.29 -4.70 -8.10
CA THR A 156 -18.34 -5.84 -7.17
C THR A 156 -17.75 -7.11 -7.80
N ARG A 157 -18.12 -7.40 -9.05
CA ARG A 157 -17.59 -8.55 -9.81
C ARG A 157 -16.12 -8.39 -10.15
N ALA A 158 -15.62 -7.18 -10.38
CA ALA A 158 -14.19 -6.93 -10.59
C ALA A 158 -13.34 -7.32 -9.37
N PHE A 159 -13.85 -7.15 -8.15
CA PHE A 159 -13.19 -7.62 -6.92
C PHE A 159 -13.45 -9.10 -6.62
N ALA A 160 -14.66 -9.59 -6.87
CA ALA A 160 -15.04 -10.98 -6.57
C ALA A 160 -14.38 -12.00 -7.53
N ARG A 161 -14.22 -11.63 -8.81
CA ARG A 161 -13.66 -12.52 -9.83
C ARG A 161 -12.13 -12.41 -9.91
N SER A 162 -11.53 -13.49 -10.39
CA SER A 162 -10.09 -13.59 -10.55
C SER A 162 -9.73 -14.04 -11.95
N ASN A 163 -8.81 -13.31 -12.58
CA ASN A 163 -8.41 -13.53 -13.98
C ASN A 163 -9.55 -13.45 -15.00
N ALA A 164 -10.69 -12.85 -14.64
CA ALA A 164 -11.77 -12.62 -15.60
C ALA A 164 -11.49 -11.33 -16.40
N SER A 165 -11.67 -11.40 -17.71
CA SER A 165 -11.66 -10.23 -18.60
C SER A 165 -13.02 -9.53 -18.67
N THR A 166 -14.05 -10.14 -18.08
CA THR A 166 -15.46 -9.75 -18.18
C THR A 166 -16.09 -9.43 -16.83
N VAL A 167 -17.09 -8.54 -16.84
CA VAL A 167 -17.74 -7.99 -15.64
C VAL A 167 -19.25 -8.26 -15.58
N GLY A 168 -19.77 -9.15 -16.44
CA GLY A 168 -21.19 -9.46 -16.56
C GLY A 168 -21.81 -8.83 -17.82
N ASN A 169 -23.10 -8.51 -17.79
CA ASN A 169 -23.83 -7.95 -18.93
C ASN A 169 -24.74 -6.81 -18.46
N PHE A 170 -24.48 -5.60 -18.97
CA PHE A 170 -25.16 -4.38 -18.55
C PHE A 170 -26.68 -4.48 -18.67
N TRP A 171 -27.19 -5.06 -19.76
CA TRP A 171 -28.62 -5.18 -20.02
C TRP A 171 -29.31 -6.13 -19.05
N VAL A 172 -28.61 -7.20 -18.65
CA VAL A 172 -29.10 -8.14 -17.64
C VAL A 172 -29.19 -7.46 -16.28
N ASP A 173 -28.14 -6.74 -15.89
CA ASP A 173 -28.07 -6.06 -14.61
C ASP A 173 -29.09 -4.92 -14.51
N LEU A 174 -29.25 -4.14 -15.58
CA LEU A 174 -30.29 -3.10 -15.69
C LEU A 174 -31.68 -3.71 -15.52
N THR A 175 -32.00 -4.76 -16.29
CA THR A 175 -33.31 -5.41 -16.27
C THR A 175 -33.62 -6.00 -14.90
N ARG A 176 -32.66 -6.70 -14.29
CA ARG A 176 -32.86 -7.33 -12.98
C ARG A 176 -33.00 -6.31 -11.85
N SER A 177 -32.21 -5.24 -11.90
CA SER A 177 -32.30 -4.15 -10.92
C SER A 177 -33.69 -3.52 -10.95
N THR A 178 -34.22 -3.24 -12.14
CA THR A 178 -35.58 -2.68 -12.28
C THR A 178 -36.65 -3.70 -11.90
N LEU A 179 -36.63 -4.90 -12.46
CA LEU A 179 -37.73 -5.86 -12.38
C LEU A 179 -37.84 -6.58 -11.02
N TYR A 180 -36.71 -6.94 -10.41
CA TYR A 180 -36.70 -7.75 -9.18
C TYR A 180 -36.44 -6.95 -7.90
N VAL A 181 -35.90 -5.73 -8.00
CA VAL A 181 -35.54 -4.91 -6.83
C VAL A 181 -36.38 -3.65 -6.79
N LEU A 182 -36.22 -2.74 -7.74
CA LEU A 182 -36.87 -1.42 -7.68
C LEU A 182 -38.39 -1.51 -7.81
N LEU A 183 -38.91 -2.16 -8.87
CA LEU A 183 -40.34 -2.16 -9.16
C LEU A 183 -41.19 -2.81 -8.05
N PRO A 184 -40.88 -4.02 -7.54
CA PRO A 184 -41.71 -4.63 -6.51
C PRO A 184 -41.72 -3.83 -5.20
N ILE A 185 -40.56 -3.29 -4.80
CA ILE A 185 -40.45 -2.49 -3.57
C ILE A 185 -41.16 -1.15 -3.77
N ALA A 186 -41.03 -0.51 -4.93
CA ALA A 186 -41.71 0.74 -5.26
C ALA A 186 -43.23 0.60 -5.26
N VAL A 187 -43.78 -0.50 -5.78
CA VAL A 187 -45.24 -0.77 -5.73
C VAL A 187 -45.72 -0.87 -4.28
N VAL A 188 -45.02 -1.64 -3.44
CA VAL A 188 -45.38 -1.77 -2.01
C VAL A 188 -45.27 -0.44 -1.29
N MET A 189 -44.20 0.32 -1.54
CA MET A 189 -44.00 1.64 -0.92
C MET A 189 -45.04 2.65 -1.40
N ALA A 190 -45.39 2.68 -2.69
CA ALA A 190 -46.41 3.57 -3.24
C ALA A 190 -47.78 3.28 -2.61
N LEU A 191 -48.16 2.01 -2.44
CA LEU A 191 -49.40 1.64 -1.77
C LEU A 191 -49.41 2.06 -0.29
N ALA A 192 -48.29 1.87 0.42
CA ALA A 192 -48.15 2.34 1.79
C ALA A 192 -48.25 3.88 1.89
N MET A 193 -47.68 4.60 0.92
CA MET A 193 -47.74 6.05 0.81
C MET A 193 -49.18 6.54 0.52
N VAL A 194 -49.90 5.90 -0.40
CA VAL A 194 -51.33 6.18 -0.65
C VAL A 194 -52.13 5.97 0.64
N TRP A 195 -51.87 4.90 1.39
CA TRP A 195 -52.53 4.65 2.68
C TRP A 195 -52.27 5.77 3.70
N THR A 196 -51.09 6.41 3.66
CA THR A 196 -50.79 7.58 4.50
C THR A 196 -51.35 8.91 3.99
N GLY A 197 -51.96 8.94 2.80
CA GLY A 197 -52.66 10.11 2.26
C GLY A 197 -52.05 10.75 1.01
N LEU A 198 -51.08 10.13 0.34
CA LEU A 198 -50.56 10.64 -0.93
C LEU A 198 -51.55 10.39 -2.09
N PRO A 199 -51.81 11.37 -2.96
CA PRO A 199 -52.67 11.19 -4.11
C PRO A 199 -51.99 10.32 -5.18
N GLN A 200 -52.79 9.46 -5.79
CA GLN A 200 -52.43 8.69 -6.98
C GLN A 200 -53.62 8.74 -7.95
N THR A 201 -53.68 9.78 -8.77
CA THR A 201 -54.82 10.03 -9.67
C THR A 201 -54.38 10.67 -10.99
N PHE A 202 -55.25 10.66 -12.00
CA PHE A 202 -55.03 11.38 -13.25
C PHE A 202 -55.80 12.71 -13.35
N HIS A 203 -56.54 13.09 -12.30
CA HIS A 203 -57.15 14.42 -12.21
C HIS A 203 -56.08 15.51 -12.14
N ALA A 204 -56.27 16.59 -12.90
CA ALA A 204 -55.34 17.71 -13.08
C ALA A 204 -55.33 18.66 -11.89
N ASP A 205 -56.48 19.28 -11.66
CA ASP A 205 -56.67 20.28 -10.63
C ASP A 205 -58.06 20.10 -10.04
N LEU A 206 -58.21 20.43 -8.76
CA LEU A 206 -59.48 20.54 -8.07
C LEU A 206 -59.64 21.98 -7.59
N THR A 207 -60.69 22.66 -8.03
CA THR A 207 -61.03 23.98 -7.51
C THR A 207 -61.82 23.83 -6.20
N ALA A 208 -61.21 24.20 -5.09
CA ALA A 208 -61.84 24.23 -3.78
C ALA A 208 -62.28 25.67 -3.42
N THR A 209 -63.45 25.81 -2.81
CA THR A 209 -63.86 27.06 -2.15
C THR A 209 -63.43 26.98 -0.69
N THR A 210 -62.56 27.89 -0.25
CA THR A 210 -62.07 27.95 1.12
C THR A 210 -63.19 28.34 2.08
N LEU A 211 -62.98 28.14 3.38
CA LEU A 211 -63.95 28.57 4.42
C LEU A 211 -64.21 30.08 4.41
N GLU A 212 -63.27 30.87 3.88
CA GLU A 212 -63.38 32.32 3.70
C GLU A 212 -64.07 32.71 2.38
N GLY A 213 -64.45 31.74 1.55
CA GLY A 213 -65.09 31.94 0.25
C GLY A 213 -64.13 32.16 -0.93
N ALA A 214 -62.82 32.15 -0.70
CA ALA A 214 -61.83 32.26 -1.79
C ALA A 214 -61.80 30.99 -2.65
N LYS A 215 -61.50 31.12 -3.94
CA LYS A 215 -61.26 29.95 -4.80
C LYS A 215 -59.77 29.60 -4.80
N GLN A 216 -59.46 28.36 -4.50
CA GLN A 216 -58.10 27.80 -4.55
C GLN A 216 -58.05 26.65 -5.54
N THR A 217 -57.07 26.65 -6.43
CA THR A 217 -56.79 25.53 -7.32
C THR A 217 -55.80 24.59 -6.65
N ILE A 218 -56.16 23.32 -6.52
CA ILE A 218 -55.35 22.27 -5.90
C ILE A 218 -54.87 21.33 -7.00
N SER A 219 -53.58 21.37 -7.32
CA SER A 219 -53.00 20.48 -8.32
C SER A 219 -52.85 19.05 -7.80
N LEU A 220 -53.19 18.10 -8.66
CA LEU A 220 -53.23 16.67 -8.38
C LEU A 220 -52.46 15.90 -9.46
N GLY A 221 -52.22 14.61 -9.22
CA GLY A 221 -51.54 13.77 -10.19
C GLY A 221 -51.12 12.40 -9.63
N PRO A 222 -50.37 11.61 -10.41
CA PRO A 222 -49.87 10.30 -10.01
C PRO A 222 -48.64 10.42 -9.07
N VAL A 223 -48.82 11.06 -7.92
CA VAL A 223 -47.73 11.48 -7.03
C VAL A 223 -47.10 10.29 -6.30
N ALA A 224 -47.90 9.41 -5.69
CA ALA A 224 -47.39 8.33 -4.85
C ALA A 224 -46.44 7.35 -5.59
N SER A 225 -46.69 7.07 -6.87
CA SER A 225 -45.81 6.23 -7.69
C SER A 225 -44.44 6.88 -7.92
N GLN A 226 -44.40 8.19 -8.12
CA GLN A 226 -43.16 8.93 -8.32
C GLN A 226 -42.42 9.11 -6.99
N GLU A 227 -43.14 9.40 -5.90
CA GLU A 227 -42.57 9.51 -4.55
C GLU A 227 -41.88 8.21 -4.13
N ALA A 228 -42.52 7.06 -4.34
CA ALA A 228 -41.95 5.78 -3.93
C ALA A 228 -40.62 5.50 -4.63
N ILE A 229 -40.55 5.67 -5.96
CA ILE A 229 -39.31 5.41 -6.69
C ILE A 229 -38.27 6.51 -6.44
N LYS A 230 -38.66 7.79 -6.33
CA LYS A 230 -37.67 8.85 -6.13
C LYS A 230 -36.88 8.62 -4.84
N GLN A 231 -37.54 8.17 -3.76
CA GLN A 231 -36.88 7.91 -2.49
C GLN A 231 -36.09 6.59 -2.53
N LEU A 232 -36.66 5.51 -3.10
CA LEU A 232 -35.98 4.21 -3.18
C LEU A 232 -34.76 4.22 -4.12
N GLY A 233 -34.84 4.96 -5.21
CA GLY A 233 -33.80 5.11 -6.21
C GLY A 233 -32.77 6.19 -5.87
N THR A 234 -32.93 6.85 -4.71
CA THR A 234 -32.18 8.06 -4.32
C THR A 234 -32.09 9.05 -5.47
N ASN A 235 -33.24 9.44 -6.00
CA ASN A 235 -33.34 10.40 -7.09
C ASN A 235 -33.80 11.77 -6.60
N GLY A 236 -34.67 11.84 -5.58
CA GLY A 236 -35.12 13.09 -4.95
C GLY A 236 -35.97 14.07 -5.76
N GLY A 237 -36.22 13.86 -7.06
CA GLY A 237 -37.03 14.79 -7.88
C GLY A 237 -38.51 14.82 -7.51
N GLY A 238 -38.97 15.93 -6.93
CA GLY A 238 -40.34 16.10 -6.44
C GLY A 238 -41.37 16.25 -7.57
N PHE A 239 -42.60 15.87 -7.28
CA PHE A 239 -43.73 16.13 -8.19
C PHE A 239 -44.11 17.61 -8.20
N PHE A 240 -44.01 18.26 -7.04
CA PHE A 240 -44.26 19.68 -6.82
C PHE A 240 -42.95 20.45 -6.55
N ASN A 241 -43.01 21.78 -6.67
CA ASN A 241 -41.86 22.67 -6.43
C ASN A 241 -41.23 22.49 -5.03
N VAL A 242 -42.06 22.36 -3.99
CA VAL A 242 -41.59 22.23 -2.59
C VAL A 242 -41.35 20.77 -2.15
N ASN A 243 -41.34 19.83 -3.11
CA ASN A 243 -40.86 18.46 -2.94
C ASN A 243 -41.47 17.75 -1.70
N ALA A 244 -40.67 17.03 -0.92
CA ALA A 244 -41.07 16.27 0.25
C ALA A 244 -41.55 17.14 1.44
N ALA A 245 -41.53 18.46 1.32
CA ALA A 245 -42.27 19.34 2.23
C ALA A 245 -43.75 19.45 1.83
N HIS A 246 -44.11 19.20 0.57
CA HIS A 246 -45.50 19.30 0.11
C HIS A 246 -46.41 18.28 0.82
N PRO A 247 -47.61 18.68 1.31
CA PRO A 247 -48.56 17.76 1.94
C PRO A 247 -48.96 16.55 1.09
N PHE A 248 -48.96 16.67 -0.23
CA PHE A 248 -49.26 15.54 -1.13
C PHE A 248 -48.07 14.65 -1.48
N GLU A 249 -46.85 15.04 -1.11
CA GLU A 249 -45.67 14.17 -1.21
C GLU A 249 -45.29 13.58 0.16
N ASN A 250 -45.70 14.24 1.25
CA ASN A 250 -45.37 13.82 2.61
C ASN A 250 -46.41 14.31 3.64
N PRO A 251 -47.61 13.72 3.69
CA PRO A 251 -48.74 14.22 4.47
C PRO A 251 -48.55 14.11 5.98
N THR A 252 -47.82 13.11 6.47
CA THR A 252 -47.76 12.74 7.89
C THR A 252 -46.34 12.51 8.38
N ALA A 253 -46.13 12.50 9.70
CA ALA A 253 -44.86 12.05 10.27
C ALA A 253 -44.52 10.60 9.86
N LEU A 254 -45.54 9.74 9.68
CA LEU A 254 -45.35 8.35 9.26
C LEU A 254 -44.88 8.25 7.80
N SER A 255 -45.45 9.03 6.88
CA SER A 255 -44.96 9.10 5.50
C SER A 255 -43.51 9.59 5.45
N ASN A 256 -43.14 10.53 6.33
CA ASN A 256 -41.76 11.01 6.43
C ASN A 256 -40.81 9.89 6.90
N TYR A 257 -41.24 9.05 7.84
CA TYR A 257 -40.51 7.84 8.22
C TYR A 257 -40.34 6.87 7.05
N LEU A 258 -41.40 6.66 6.26
CA LEU A 258 -41.36 5.79 5.08
C LEU A 258 -40.40 6.33 4.00
N ASN A 259 -40.37 7.65 3.78
CA ASN A 259 -39.43 8.31 2.87
C ASN A 259 -37.97 8.06 3.31
N ILE A 260 -37.62 8.35 4.57
CA ILE A 260 -36.24 8.17 5.05
C ILE A 260 -35.85 6.68 5.09
N PHE A 261 -36.80 5.81 5.44
CA PHE A 261 -36.58 4.36 5.38
C PHE A 261 -36.33 3.88 3.94
N ALA A 262 -37.08 4.39 2.96
CA ALA A 262 -36.90 4.06 1.54
C ALA A 262 -35.50 4.47 1.04
N MET A 263 -35.07 5.72 1.33
CA MET A 263 -33.74 6.22 0.97
C MET A 263 -32.61 5.31 1.45
N LEU A 264 -32.66 4.90 2.73
CA LEU A 264 -31.56 4.15 3.35
C LEU A 264 -31.54 2.65 2.97
N SER A 265 -32.69 2.06 2.64
CA SER A 265 -32.83 0.61 2.57
C SER A 265 -32.00 -0.04 1.46
N ILE A 266 -32.14 0.43 0.22
CA ILE A 266 -31.46 -0.18 -0.94
C ILE A 266 -29.97 0.14 -0.92
N SER A 267 -29.59 1.40 -0.68
CA SER A 267 -28.18 1.82 -0.63
C SER A 267 -27.39 1.04 0.42
N ALA A 268 -27.91 0.90 1.64
CA ALA A 268 -27.22 0.13 2.68
C ALA A 268 -27.22 -1.39 2.41
N ALA A 269 -28.31 -1.94 1.87
CA ALA A 269 -28.37 -3.35 1.47
C ALA A 269 -27.40 -3.70 0.32
N LEU A 270 -27.14 -2.77 -0.59
CA LEU A 270 -26.19 -2.96 -1.68
C LEU A 270 -24.74 -3.09 -1.18
N VAL A 271 -24.38 -2.35 -0.12
CA VAL A 271 -23.07 -2.51 0.55
C VAL A 271 -22.93 -3.88 1.19
N TYR A 272 -24.01 -4.41 1.79
CA TYR A 272 -24.03 -5.79 2.27
C TYR A 272 -23.92 -6.80 1.13
N THR A 273 -24.62 -6.55 0.02
CA THR A 273 -24.58 -7.36 -1.21
C THR A 273 -23.15 -7.48 -1.74
N PHE A 274 -22.41 -6.37 -1.78
CA PHE A 274 -20.98 -6.36 -2.11
C PHE A 274 -20.17 -7.32 -1.22
N GLY A 275 -20.31 -7.20 0.11
CA GLY A 275 -19.60 -8.06 1.06
C GLY A 275 -19.96 -9.55 0.89
N GLN A 276 -21.22 -9.85 0.53
CA GLN A 276 -21.66 -11.20 0.25
C GLN A 276 -21.10 -11.76 -1.06
N MET A 277 -21.14 -11.00 -2.15
CA MET A 277 -20.67 -11.41 -3.47
C MET A 277 -19.14 -11.56 -3.55
N VAL A 278 -18.40 -10.72 -2.81
CA VAL A 278 -16.93 -10.83 -2.68
C VAL A 278 -16.53 -12.01 -1.78
N GLY A 279 -17.47 -12.57 -1.00
CA GLY A 279 -17.22 -13.72 -0.11
C GLY A 279 -16.72 -13.34 1.29
N ASN A 280 -16.68 -12.05 1.65
CA ASN A 280 -16.28 -11.58 2.98
C ASN A 280 -17.26 -10.54 3.54
N ARG A 281 -18.29 -11.02 4.24
CA ARG A 281 -19.34 -10.19 4.87
C ARG A 281 -18.80 -9.14 5.83
N ARG A 282 -17.61 -9.34 6.41
CA ARG A 282 -17.01 -8.36 7.35
C ARG A 282 -16.67 -7.06 6.65
N GLN A 283 -16.36 -7.10 5.35
CA GLN A 283 -16.04 -5.93 4.54
C GLN A 283 -17.28 -5.07 4.30
N GLY A 284 -18.41 -5.70 3.94
CA GLY A 284 -19.69 -4.98 3.84
C GLY A 284 -20.09 -4.31 5.15
N TRP A 285 -19.98 -5.02 6.29
CA TRP A 285 -20.23 -4.43 7.61
C TRP A 285 -19.24 -3.33 8.00
N ALA A 286 -17.98 -3.41 7.55
CA ALA A 286 -17.00 -2.36 7.81
C ALA A 286 -17.40 -1.06 7.11
N PHE A 287 -17.82 -1.11 5.85
CA PHE A 287 -18.34 0.06 5.14
C PHE A 287 -19.61 0.60 5.79
N ILE A 288 -20.60 -0.25 6.11
CA ILE A 288 -21.83 0.17 6.81
C ILE A 288 -21.52 0.85 8.16
N ALA A 289 -20.54 0.33 8.91
CA ALA A 289 -20.16 0.93 10.19
C ALA A 289 -19.55 2.32 10.02
N VAL A 290 -18.65 2.51 9.05
CA VAL A 290 -18.00 3.81 8.80
C VAL A 290 -19.03 4.83 8.33
N THR A 291 -19.89 4.46 7.38
CA THR A 291 -20.91 5.37 6.86
C THR A 291 -21.97 5.70 7.91
N GLY A 292 -22.38 4.72 8.70
CA GLY A 292 -23.30 4.92 9.82
C GLY A 292 -22.76 5.87 10.88
N ILE A 293 -21.48 5.77 11.24
CA ILE A 293 -20.84 6.69 12.22
C ILE A 293 -20.87 8.13 11.70
N LEU A 294 -20.48 8.35 10.44
CA LEU A 294 -20.42 9.68 9.85
C LEU A 294 -21.82 10.28 9.69
N LEU A 295 -22.79 9.49 9.22
CA LEU A 295 -24.17 9.94 9.06
C LEU A 295 -24.82 10.28 10.41
N ILE A 296 -24.70 9.41 11.41
CA ILE A 296 -25.24 9.67 12.77
C ILE A 296 -24.59 10.92 13.38
N SER A 297 -23.29 11.12 13.15
CA SER A 297 -22.59 12.33 13.60
C SER A 297 -23.12 13.58 12.89
N GLY A 298 -23.34 13.51 11.57
CA GLY A 298 -23.96 14.59 10.80
C GLY A 298 -25.35 14.94 11.33
N VAL A 299 -26.22 13.95 11.52
CA VAL A 299 -27.55 14.12 12.12
C VAL A 299 -27.46 14.79 13.50
N ALA A 300 -26.51 14.34 14.34
CA ALA A 300 -26.32 14.89 15.68
C ALA A 300 -25.96 16.38 15.65
N VAL A 301 -25.05 16.77 14.75
CA VAL A 301 -24.59 18.16 14.63
C VAL A 301 -25.69 19.05 14.04
N VAL A 302 -26.40 18.59 12.99
CA VAL A 302 -27.53 19.35 12.43
C VAL A 302 -28.62 19.53 13.48
N TYR A 303 -29.02 18.45 14.18
CA TYR A 303 -30.07 18.55 15.18
C TYR A 303 -29.65 19.42 16.37
N TRP A 304 -28.38 19.36 16.78
CA TRP A 304 -27.85 20.25 17.80
C TRP A 304 -27.89 21.72 17.36
N ALA A 305 -27.46 22.02 16.13
CA ALA A 305 -27.43 23.38 15.60
C ALA A 305 -28.84 23.97 15.46
N GLU A 306 -29.78 23.23 14.85
CA GLU A 306 -31.16 23.69 14.68
C GLU A 306 -31.91 23.82 16.02
N ALA A 307 -31.56 23.00 17.01
CA ALA A 307 -32.15 23.10 18.34
C ALA A 307 -31.67 24.29 19.16
N GLN A 308 -30.55 24.94 18.80
CA GLN A 308 -30.14 26.21 19.41
C GLN A 308 -31.00 27.39 18.93
N GLY A 309 -31.68 27.23 17.80
CA GLY A 309 -32.57 28.24 17.24
C GLY A 309 -31.86 29.44 16.65
N ASN A 310 -32.65 30.46 16.32
CA ASN A 310 -32.15 31.72 15.81
C ASN A 310 -32.08 32.74 16.97
N PRO A 311 -30.88 33.25 17.33
CA PRO A 311 -30.73 34.24 18.39
C PRO A 311 -31.61 35.47 18.17
N ILE A 312 -31.82 35.88 16.91
CA ILE A 312 -32.66 37.03 16.55
C ILE A 312 -34.11 36.79 16.99
N LEU A 313 -34.66 35.59 16.72
CA LEU A 313 -36.02 35.23 17.14
C LEU A 313 -36.14 35.21 18.67
N THR A 314 -35.12 34.70 19.36
CA THR A 314 -35.08 34.69 20.83
C THR A 314 -35.07 36.12 21.40
N THR A 315 -34.30 37.03 20.78
CA THR A 315 -34.30 38.45 21.19
C THR A 315 -35.62 39.16 20.92
N LEU A 316 -36.42 38.69 19.95
CA LEU A 316 -37.77 39.19 19.66
C LEU A 316 -38.84 38.62 20.62
N GLY A 317 -38.46 37.82 21.63
CA GLY A 317 -39.35 37.28 22.65
C GLY A 317 -39.98 35.93 22.29
N LEU A 318 -39.55 35.28 21.21
CA LEU A 318 -39.96 33.89 20.91
C LEU A 318 -39.25 32.91 21.83
N ASP A 319 -39.95 31.84 22.20
CA ASP A 319 -39.42 30.80 23.07
C ASP A 319 -38.25 30.06 22.39
N ALA A 320 -37.05 30.20 22.97
CA ALA A 320 -35.84 29.54 22.51
C ALA A 320 -35.96 28.01 22.50
N ALA A 321 -36.83 27.42 23.32
CA ALA A 321 -37.07 25.98 23.33
C ALA A 321 -37.68 25.46 22.02
N GLN A 322 -38.31 26.34 21.23
CA GLN A 322 -38.86 26.01 19.92
C GLN A 322 -37.80 25.93 18.81
N GLY A 323 -36.54 26.26 19.08
CA GLY A 323 -35.42 26.18 18.14
C GLY A 323 -35.66 26.91 16.81
N ASN A 324 -35.05 26.43 15.71
CA ASN A 324 -35.21 27.04 14.39
C ASN A 324 -36.34 26.33 13.61
N MET A 325 -37.49 27.01 13.50
CA MET A 325 -38.64 26.53 12.71
C MET A 325 -38.75 27.17 11.32
N GLU A 326 -37.85 28.10 10.98
CA GLU A 326 -37.79 28.70 9.64
C GLU A 326 -37.45 27.62 8.59
N GLY A 327 -38.25 27.59 7.51
CA GLY A 327 -38.20 26.54 6.48
C GLY A 327 -38.48 25.12 6.97
N LYS A 328 -39.14 24.92 8.12
CA LYS A 328 -39.50 23.59 8.66
C LYS A 328 -41.01 23.37 8.65
N GLU A 329 -41.39 22.09 8.61
CA GLU A 329 -42.78 21.66 8.70
C GLU A 329 -43.16 21.23 10.11
N VAL A 330 -44.30 21.73 10.59
CA VAL A 330 -44.87 21.37 11.90
C VAL A 330 -45.16 19.86 12.02
N ARG A 331 -45.41 19.20 10.87
CA ARG A 331 -45.63 17.74 10.77
C ARG A 331 -44.44 16.92 11.23
N PHE A 332 -43.22 17.41 11.04
CA PHE A 332 -41.99 16.66 11.26
C PHE A 332 -41.20 17.18 12.47
N GLY A 333 -41.23 18.50 12.68
CA GLY A 333 -40.41 19.16 13.69
C GLY A 333 -38.91 19.06 13.41
N GLN A 334 -38.11 19.67 14.29
CA GLN A 334 -36.67 19.82 14.07
C GLN A 334 -35.91 18.48 13.95
N ALA A 335 -36.24 17.50 14.79
CA ALA A 335 -35.49 16.24 14.85
C ALA A 335 -35.59 15.45 13.54
N MET A 336 -36.81 15.32 13.01
CA MET A 336 -37.04 14.59 11.77
C MET A 336 -36.61 15.37 10.53
N THR A 337 -36.68 16.72 10.55
CA THR A 337 -36.08 17.51 9.46
C THR A 337 -34.55 17.45 9.49
N ALA A 338 -33.90 17.52 10.65
CA ALA A 338 -32.45 17.37 10.76
C ALA A 338 -31.98 15.99 10.28
N LEU A 339 -32.71 14.93 10.66
CA LEU A 339 -32.46 13.57 10.16
C LEU A 339 -32.64 13.48 8.65
N TYR A 340 -33.75 13.99 8.11
CA TYR A 340 -34.01 13.96 6.67
C TYR A 340 -32.92 14.73 5.91
N ALA A 341 -32.59 15.96 6.33
CA ALA A 341 -31.56 16.80 5.71
C ALA A 341 -30.20 16.10 5.64
N ALA A 342 -29.76 15.46 6.73
CA ALA A 342 -28.50 14.71 6.73
C ALA A 342 -28.57 13.42 5.90
N VAL A 343 -29.71 12.72 5.87
CA VAL A 343 -29.89 11.50 5.06
C VAL A 343 -29.92 11.85 3.57
N THR A 344 -30.80 12.76 3.14
CA THR A 344 -30.92 13.14 1.72
C THR A 344 -29.61 13.67 1.14
N THR A 345 -28.82 14.41 1.95
CA THR A 345 -27.52 14.93 1.53
C THR A 345 -26.33 13.98 1.70
N GLY A 346 -26.46 12.92 2.50
CA GLY A 346 -25.44 11.88 2.61
C GLY A 346 -25.64 10.72 1.63
N LEU A 347 -26.84 10.59 1.07
CA LEU A 347 -27.25 9.54 0.15
C LEU A 347 -27.42 10.01 -1.29
N SER A 348 -27.08 11.25 -1.64
CA SER A 348 -27.31 11.74 -3.00
C SER A 348 -28.77 11.62 -3.45
N ASP A 349 -29.75 11.72 -2.54
CA ASP A 349 -31.16 11.63 -2.91
C ASP A 349 -31.65 12.95 -3.48
N GLY A 350 -31.55 14.03 -2.70
CA GLY A 350 -31.91 15.37 -3.15
C GLY A 350 -33.31 15.84 -2.78
N GLY A 351 -34.17 14.96 -2.25
CA GLY A 351 -35.45 15.37 -1.70
C GLY A 351 -35.25 16.36 -0.55
N VAL A 352 -36.17 17.30 -0.38
CA VAL A 352 -36.10 18.35 0.65
C VAL A 352 -37.44 18.41 1.39
N ASN A 353 -37.44 18.03 2.68
CA ASN A 353 -38.64 18.11 3.55
C ASN A 353 -38.68 19.36 4.43
N GLY A 354 -37.64 20.19 4.36
CA GLY A 354 -37.54 21.51 4.95
C GLY A 354 -36.41 22.28 4.27
N MET A 355 -36.64 23.55 3.95
CA MET A 355 -35.78 24.33 3.07
C MET A 355 -34.38 24.49 3.68
N HIS A 356 -33.37 23.93 3.00
CA HIS A 356 -31.99 23.93 3.50
C HIS A 356 -31.38 25.34 3.57
N GLY A 357 -31.84 26.26 2.71
CA GLY A 357 -31.44 27.67 2.77
C GLY A 357 -31.89 28.39 4.05
N SER A 358 -32.86 27.83 4.77
CA SER A 358 -33.36 28.33 6.06
C SER A 358 -32.74 27.63 7.28
N LEU A 359 -31.82 26.68 7.08
CA LEU A 359 -31.06 26.09 8.18
C LEU A 359 -30.10 27.13 8.79
N THR A 360 -29.71 26.90 10.03
CA THR A 360 -28.64 27.67 10.68
C THR A 360 -27.31 27.47 9.92
N GLY A 361 -26.33 28.36 10.12
CA GLY A 361 -25.05 28.26 9.39
C GLY A 361 -24.36 26.90 9.54
N ILE A 362 -24.32 26.33 10.75
CA ILE A 362 -23.80 24.97 10.98
C ILE A 362 -24.77 23.90 10.44
N GLY A 363 -26.07 24.12 10.62
CA GLY A 363 -27.12 23.24 10.12
C GLY A 363 -27.10 23.05 8.61
N GLY A 364 -26.75 24.08 7.84
CA GLY A 364 -26.57 24.03 6.38
C GLY A 364 -25.17 23.60 5.92
N LEU A 365 -24.13 23.90 6.72
CA LEU A 365 -22.75 23.47 6.45
C LEU A 365 -22.61 21.94 6.48
N VAL A 366 -23.26 21.25 7.41
CA VAL A 366 -23.15 19.79 7.51
C VAL A 366 -23.72 19.10 6.26
N PRO A 367 -24.95 19.37 5.80
CA PRO A 367 -25.46 18.84 4.53
C PRO A 367 -24.53 19.13 3.35
N MET A 368 -24.02 20.37 3.23
CA MET A 368 -23.06 20.71 2.19
C MET A 368 -21.78 19.86 2.27
N PHE A 369 -21.25 19.68 3.47
CA PHE A 369 -20.07 18.86 3.72
C PHE A 369 -20.30 17.38 3.39
N LEU A 370 -21.47 16.82 3.74
CA LEU A 370 -21.82 15.43 3.43
C LEU A 370 -21.80 15.18 1.91
N MET A 371 -22.30 16.13 1.11
CA MET A 371 -22.20 16.07 -0.35
C MET A 371 -20.75 16.20 -0.84
N GLN A 372 -19.97 17.14 -0.28
CA GLN A 372 -18.57 17.37 -0.66
C GLN A 372 -17.62 16.21 -0.32
N LEU A 373 -18.01 15.31 0.59
CA LEU A 373 -17.30 14.04 0.81
C LEU A 373 -17.41 13.08 -0.39
N GLY A 374 -18.19 13.43 -1.42
CA GLY A 374 -18.39 12.62 -2.62
C GLY A 374 -19.52 11.61 -2.49
N GLU A 375 -20.53 11.91 -1.67
CA GLU A 375 -21.77 11.13 -1.58
C GLU A 375 -21.56 9.66 -1.22
N VAL A 376 -20.79 9.39 -0.16
CA VAL A 376 -20.37 8.04 0.24
C VAL A 376 -21.11 7.48 1.46
N LEU A 377 -22.18 8.12 1.97
CA LEU A 377 -22.73 7.87 3.32
C LEU A 377 -24.19 7.37 3.43
N PRO A 378 -24.54 6.11 3.11
CA PRO A 378 -23.85 5.16 2.24
C PRO A 378 -23.93 5.54 0.75
N GLY A 379 -24.40 6.76 0.46
CA GLY A 379 -24.46 7.35 -0.86
C GLY A 379 -25.67 6.90 -1.67
N GLY A 380 -25.72 7.40 -2.90
CA GLY A 380 -26.78 7.06 -3.85
C GLY A 380 -26.75 5.59 -4.21
N VAL A 381 -27.90 5.11 -4.69
CA VAL A 381 -28.11 3.72 -5.07
C VAL A 381 -27.10 3.30 -6.14
N GLY A 382 -26.09 2.56 -5.71
CA GLY A 382 -24.94 2.17 -6.52
C GLY A 382 -23.79 3.17 -6.53
N SER A 383 -24.08 4.47 -6.67
CA SER A 383 -23.06 5.52 -6.72
C SER A 383 -22.21 5.62 -5.46
N GLY A 384 -22.87 5.49 -4.31
CA GLY A 384 -22.18 5.46 -3.02
C GLY A 384 -21.19 4.31 -2.88
N LEU A 385 -21.51 3.13 -3.41
CA LEU A 385 -20.64 1.95 -3.29
C LEU A 385 -19.35 2.10 -4.08
N TYR A 386 -19.40 2.53 -5.34
CA TYR A 386 -18.16 2.73 -6.10
C TYR A 386 -17.36 3.93 -5.55
N GLY A 387 -18.03 4.97 -5.05
CA GLY A 387 -17.37 6.09 -4.35
C GLY A 387 -16.62 5.62 -3.10
N MET A 388 -17.27 4.82 -2.24
CA MET A 388 -16.64 4.19 -1.08
C MET A 388 -15.42 3.34 -1.45
N VAL A 389 -15.48 2.61 -2.56
CA VAL A 389 -14.34 1.80 -3.03
C VAL A 389 -13.16 2.68 -3.44
N VAL A 390 -13.40 3.83 -4.10
CA VAL A 390 -12.34 4.80 -4.43
C VAL A 390 -11.65 5.31 -3.16
N PHE A 391 -12.42 5.72 -2.14
CA PHE A 391 -11.84 6.14 -0.87
C PHE A 391 -11.14 5.00 -0.12
N ALA A 392 -11.67 3.76 -0.21
CA ALA A 392 -11.03 2.59 0.36
C ALA A 392 -9.66 2.31 -0.28
N ILE A 393 -9.52 2.50 -1.60
CA ILE A 393 -8.23 2.39 -2.30
C ILE A 393 -7.24 3.40 -1.72
N LEU A 394 -7.63 4.67 -1.58
CA LEU A 394 -6.74 5.72 -1.04
C LEU A 394 -6.36 5.44 0.43
N ALA A 395 -7.33 5.05 1.26
CA ALA A 395 -7.11 4.75 2.67
C ALA A 395 -6.20 3.52 2.85
N VAL A 396 -6.43 2.44 2.10
CA VAL A 396 -5.60 1.23 2.13
C VAL A 396 -4.22 1.50 1.54
N PHE A 397 -4.10 2.38 0.54
CA PHE A 397 -2.82 2.82 0.01
C PHE A 397 -1.92 3.39 1.11
N VAL A 398 -2.43 4.38 1.85
CA VAL A 398 -1.66 4.98 2.96
C VAL A 398 -1.43 3.97 4.09
N ALA A 399 -2.46 3.20 4.48
CA ALA A 399 -2.36 2.23 5.57
C ALA A 399 -1.38 1.08 5.28
N GLY A 400 -1.33 0.57 4.04
CA GLY A 400 -0.40 -0.48 3.62
C GLY A 400 1.06 -0.02 3.77
N LEU A 401 1.36 1.19 3.29
CA LEU A 401 2.68 1.79 3.45
C LEU A 401 3.05 1.95 4.93
N MET A 402 2.13 2.40 5.79
CA MET A 402 2.37 2.54 7.23
C MET A 402 2.71 1.23 7.93
N VAL A 403 2.21 0.09 7.43
CA VAL A 403 2.49 -1.24 8.00
C VAL A 403 3.73 -1.88 7.35
N GLY A 404 4.33 -1.23 6.35
CA GLY A 404 5.48 -1.75 5.64
C GLY A 404 5.12 -2.93 4.74
N ARG A 405 3.97 -2.84 4.05
CA ARG A 405 3.50 -3.80 3.06
C ARG A 405 3.05 -3.08 1.80
N THR A 406 3.00 -3.78 0.68
CA THR A 406 2.38 -3.22 -0.52
C THR A 406 0.89 -3.06 -0.27
N PRO A 407 0.27 -1.93 -0.62
CA PRO A 407 -1.15 -1.76 -0.41
C PRO A 407 -2.01 -2.75 -1.19
N GLU A 408 -2.99 -3.33 -0.51
CA GLU A 408 -3.83 -4.39 -1.06
C GLU A 408 -5.26 -4.30 -0.52
N LEU A 409 -6.25 -4.26 -1.42
CA LEU A 409 -7.67 -4.29 -1.10
C LEU A 409 -8.27 -5.61 -1.60
N LEU A 410 -8.77 -6.44 -0.69
CA LEU A 410 -9.46 -7.72 -1.00
C LEU A 410 -8.62 -8.72 -1.83
N GLY A 411 -7.32 -8.85 -1.59
CA GLY A 411 -6.46 -9.73 -2.42
C GLY A 411 -5.84 -9.03 -3.63
N LYS A 412 -6.27 -7.80 -3.95
CA LYS A 412 -5.83 -7.07 -5.14
C LYS A 412 -4.86 -5.95 -4.75
N LYS A 413 -3.65 -5.99 -5.30
CA LYS A 413 -2.63 -4.95 -5.10
C LYS A 413 -3.07 -3.64 -5.76
N ILE A 414 -2.80 -2.53 -5.09
CA ILE A 414 -3.06 -1.18 -5.59
C ILE A 414 -1.75 -0.66 -6.19
N GLU A 415 -1.70 -0.55 -7.51
CA GLU A 415 -0.52 -0.03 -8.22
C GLU A 415 -0.76 1.39 -8.73
N SER A 416 0.20 1.90 -9.48
CA SER A 416 0.14 3.24 -10.07
C SER A 416 -1.11 3.48 -10.92
N ARG A 417 -1.64 2.45 -11.58
CA ARG A 417 -2.80 2.60 -12.47
C ARG A 417 -4.09 2.82 -11.67
N GLU A 418 -4.33 2.00 -10.65
CA GLU A 418 -5.48 2.13 -9.76
C GLU A 418 -5.44 3.49 -9.05
N MET A 419 -4.24 3.91 -8.60
CA MET A 419 -4.06 5.23 -7.99
C MET A 419 -4.37 6.39 -8.95
N LYS A 420 -4.00 6.30 -10.25
CA LYS A 420 -4.35 7.33 -11.23
C LYS A 420 -5.87 7.50 -11.36
N TYR A 421 -6.61 6.39 -11.47
CA TYR A 421 -8.06 6.47 -11.60
C TYR A 421 -8.73 6.92 -10.32
N ALA A 422 -8.27 6.46 -9.15
CA ALA A 422 -8.78 6.92 -7.87
C ALA A 422 -8.57 8.43 -7.69
N MET A 423 -7.38 8.95 -8.00
CA MET A 423 -7.12 10.38 -7.92
C MET A 423 -7.91 11.19 -8.94
N PHE A 424 -8.09 10.67 -10.17
CA PHE A 424 -8.91 11.32 -11.17
C PHE A 424 -10.38 11.42 -10.73
N ALA A 425 -10.93 10.34 -10.14
CA ALA A 425 -12.29 10.32 -9.62
C ALA A 425 -12.49 11.28 -8.44
N VAL A 426 -11.49 11.46 -7.57
CA VAL A 426 -11.58 12.44 -6.47
C VAL A 426 -11.41 13.87 -6.97
N LEU A 427 -10.57 14.11 -7.98
CA LEU A 427 -10.26 15.45 -8.49
C LEU A 427 -11.43 16.10 -9.25
N ILE A 428 -12.29 15.31 -9.88
CA ILE A 428 -13.35 15.86 -10.75
C ILE A 428 -14.38 16.70 -9.98
N LEU A 429 -14.66 16.33 -8.72
CA LEU A 429 -15.57 17.04 -7.83
C LEU A 429 -15.08 18.46 -7.53
N PRO A 430 -13.89 18.69 -6.91
CA PRO A 430 -13.42 20.04 -6.60
C PRO A 430 -13.22 20.90 -7.84
N VAL A 431 -12.77 20.34 -8.98
CA VAL A 431 -12.65 21.09 -10.24
C VAL A 431 -14.00 21.61 -10.71
N THR A 432 -15.03 20.78 -10.69
CA THR A 432 -16.37 21.14 -11.15
C THR A 432 -17.03 22.11 -10.18
N ILE A 433 -17.03 21.78 -8.88
CA ILE A 433 -17.69 22.56 -7.83
C ILE A 433 -17.07 23.94 -7.72
N LEU A 434 -15.75 24.01 -7.49
CA LEU A 434 -15.08 25.28 -7.22
C LEU A 434 -14.90 26.09 -8.51
N GLY A 435 -14.68 25.44 -9.65
CA GLY A 435 -14.54 26.10 -10.94
C GLY A 435 -15.81 26.86 -11.32
N PHE A 436 -16.96 26.18 -11.39
CA PHE A 436 -18.22 26.84 -11.74
C PHE A 436 -18.71 27.81 -10.66
N ALA A 437 -18.49 27.51 -9.38
CA ALA A 437 -18.84 28.44 -8.29
C ALA A 437 -18.03 29.74 -8.38
N ALA A 438 -16.71 29.66 -8.60
CA ALA A 438 -15.86 30.85 -8.72
C ALA A 438 -16.23 31.70 -9.93
N VAL A 439 -16.51 31.09 -11.08
CA VAL A 439 -16.95 31.82 -12.27
C VAL A 439 -18.32 32.47 -12.04
N SER A 440 -19.26 31.76 -11.41
CA SER A 440 -20.59 32.30 -11.11
C SER A 440 -20.55 33.45 -10.10
N ALA A 441 -19.63 33.40 -9.13
CA ALA A 441 -19.41 34.46 -8.15
C ALA A 441 -18.85 35.76 -8.76
N MET A 442 -18.26 35.68 -9.96
CA MET A 442 -17.68 36.84 -10.67
C MET A 442 -18.59 37.46 -11.71
N LEU A 443 -19.61 36.73 -12.19
CA LEU A 443 -20.46 37.17 -13.29
C LEU A 443 -21.69 37.92 -12.75
N PRO A 444 -21.91 39.21 -13.10
CA PRO A 444 -23.00 40.00 -12.53
C PRO A 444 -24.39 39.38 -12.73
N PHE A 445 -24.65 38.79 -13.89
CA PHE A 445 -25.93 38.13 -14.19
C PHE A 445 -26.13 36.82 -13.40
N ALA A 446 -25.06 36.12 -13.02
CA ALA A 446 -25.13 34.91 -12.21
C ALA A 446 -25.33 35.26 -10.73
N VAL A 447 -24.67 36.32 -10.25
CA VAL A 447 -24.84 36.88 -8.91
C VAL A 447 -26.26 37.47 -8.72
N ALA A 448 -26.86 38.02 -9.77
CA ALA A 448 -28.24 38.52 -9.73
C ALA A 448 -29.30 37.43 -9.45
N SER A 449 -28.94 36.14 -9.52
CA SER A 449 -29.84 35.02 -9.23
C SER A 449 -29.87 34.62 -7.75
N ILE A 450 -28.97 35.17 -6.91
CA ILE A 450 -28.85 34.83 -5.49
C ILE A 450 -30.03 35.41 -4.72
N GLY A 451 -30.63 34.62 -3.82
CA GLY A 451 -31.79 35.03 -3.03
C GLY A 451 -31.42 35.73 -1.73
N THR A 452 -30.25 35.44 -1.18
CA THR A 452 -29.79 35.96 0.13
C THR A 452 -28.48 36.76 0.03
N ALA A 453 -28.37 37.84 0.80
CA ALA A 453 -27.17 38.66 0.82
C ALA A 453 -26.06 38.09 1.74
N GLY A 454 -24.83 38.55 1.55
CA GLY A 454 -23.70 38.21 2.42
C GLY A 454 -23.16 36.80 2.20
N PRO A 455 -22.48 36.19 3.22
CA PRO A 455 -21.85 34.88 3.10
C PRO A 455 -22.81 33.74 2.73
N HIS A 456 -24.08 33.88 3.07
CA HIS A 456 -25.09 32.88 2.76
C HIS A 456 -25.39 32.83 1.26
N GLY A 457 -25.37 33.97 0.57
CA GLY A 457 -25.51 34.03 -0.89
C GLY A 457 -24.38 33.30 -1.63
N LEU A 458 -23.14 33.39 -1.13
CA LEU A 458 -22.04 32.56 -1.65
C LEU A 458 -22.28 31.07 -1.39
N SER A 459 -22.84 30.75 -0.22
CA SER A 459 -23.21 29.38 0.15
C SER A 459 -24.30 28.83 -0.75
N GLU A 460 -25.25 29.64 -1.24
CA GLU A 460 -26.26 29.23 -2.23
C GLU A 460 -25.63 28.78 -3.55
N ILE A 461 -24.69 29.56 -4.10
CA ILE A 461 -23.93 29.19 -5.31
C ILE A 461 -23.15 27.91 -5.08
N LEU A 462 -22.40 27.85 -3.97
CA LEU A 462 -21.55 26.71 -3.66
C LEU A 462 -22.39 25.45 -3.44
N TYR A 463 -23.53 25.55 -2.78
CA TYR A 463 -24.46 24.45 -2.55
C TYR A 463 -25.03 23.93 -3.87
N ALA A 464 -25.45 24.83 -4.78
CA ALA A 464 -26.00 24.44 -6.07
C ALA A 464 -25.01 23.62 -6.90
N PHE A 465 -23.76 24.08 -7.03
CA PHE A 465 -22.73 23.33 -7.76
C PHE A 465 -22.24 22.09 -7.00
N THR A 466 -22.21 22.12 -5.67
CA THR A 466 -21.91 20.94 -4.83
C THR A 466 -22.95 19.85 -5.08
N SER A 467 -24.23 20.20 -5.01
CA SER A 467 -25.34 19.28 -5.23
C SER A 467 -25.37 18.75 -6.65
N ALA A 468 -25.24 19.63 -7.66
CA ALA A 468 -25.21 19.23 -9.06
C ALA A 468 -24.02 18.29 -9.37
N ALA A 469 -22.81 18.63 -8.92
CA ALA A 469 -21.62 17.79 -9.15
C ALA A 469 -21.67 16.49 -8.34
N GLY A 470 -22.21 16.51 -7.12
CA GLY A 470 -22.43 15.32 -6.30
C GLY A 470 -23.51 14.38 -6.87
N ASN A 471 -24.32 14.87 -7.82
CA ASN A 471 -25.57 14.26 -8.24
C ASN A 471 -26.58 14.10 -7.10
N ASN A 472 -26.56 15.04 -6.15
CA ASN A 472 -27.46 15.02 -5.01
C ASN A 472 -28.88 15.45 -5.39
N GLY A 473 -29.04 16.64 -5.95
CA GLY A 473 -30.35 17.18 -6.34
C GLY A 473 -30.95 18.19 -5.36
N SER A 474 -30.54 18.16 -4.10
CA SER A 474 -31.03 19.13 -3.10
C SER A 474 -30.59 20.54 -3.45
N ALA A 475 -31.40 21.53 -3.08
CA ALA A 475 -31.09 22.93 -3.25
C ALA A 475 -31.39 23.69 -1.95
N PHE A 476 -30.72 24.83 -1.76
CA PHE A 476 -31.07 25.77 -0.69
C PHE A 476 -32.44 26.41 -0.91
N GLY A 477 -32.91 26.51 -2.16
CA GLY A 477 -34.22 27.05 -2.51
C GLY A 477 -34.28 28.58 -2.69
N GLY A 478 -33.24 29.33 -2.26
CA GLY A 478 -33.16 30.77 -2.47
C GLY A 478 -32.56 31.20 -3.83
N LEU A 479 -31.69 30.38 -4.42
CA LEU A 479 -31.09 30.66 -5.73
C LEU A 479 -32.11 30.49 -6.86
N THR A 480 -32.34 31.53 -7.64
CA THR A 480 -33.17 31.47 -8.85
C THR A 480 -32.40 30.79 -9.99
N GLY A 481 -32.41 29.45 -10.00
CA GLY A 481 -31.59 28.66 -10.92
C GLY A 481 -32.11 28.57 -12.36
N ASN A 482 -33.35 29.00 -12.66
CA ASN A 482 -33.93 28.93 -14.00
C ASN A 482 -33.46 30.06 -14.92
N THR A 483 -32.15 30.09 -15.18
CA THR A 483 -31.53 30.98 -16.15
C THR A 483 -30.67 30.17 -17.12
N PRO A 484 -30.41 30.65 -18.35
CA PRO A 484 -29.58 29.92 -19.30
C PRO A 484 -28.19 29.56 -18.74
N TRP A 485 -27.61 30.43 -17.91
CA TRP A 485 -26.33 30.19 -17.26
C TRP A 485 -26.40 29.00 -16.29
N TYR A 486 -27.29 29.03 -15.30
CA TYR A 486 -27.37 27.97 -14.30
C TYR A 486 -27.92 26.67 -14.90
N ASN A 487 -28.92 26.72 -15.78
CA ASN A 487 -29.42 25.53 -16.48
C ASN A 487 -28.28 24.83 -17.24
N THR A 488 -27.46 25.58 -17.97
CA THR A 488 -26.35 25.01 -18.76
C THR A 488 -25.22 24.53 -17.86
N THR A 489 -24.73 25.36 -16.94
CA THR A 489 -23.54 25.03 -16.12
C THR A 489 -23.82 23.96 -15.07
N LEU A 490 -25.00 23.95 -14.43
CA LEU A 490 -25.41 22.84 -13.57
C LEU A 490 -25.59 21.56 -14.39
N GLY A 491 -26.16 21.66 -15.60
CA GLY A 491 -26.23 20.54 -16.55
C GLY A 491 -24.86 19.93 -16.85
N LEU A 492 -23.88 20.79 -17.17
CA LEU A 492 -22.50 20.36 -17.41
C LEU A 492 -21.84 19.78 -16.15
N ALA A 493 -22.13 20.33 -14.98
CA ALA A 493 -21.61 19.83 -13.70
C ALA A 493 -22.12 18.42 -13.36
N MET A 494 -23.39 18.14 -13.62
CA MET A 494 -23.98 16.81 -13.45
C MET A 494 -23.35 15.78 -14.41
N LEU A 495 -23.15 16.17 -15.68
CA LEU A 495 -22.53 15.29 -16.68
C LEU A 495 -21.04 15.02 -16.42
N SER A 496 -20.29 16.04 -16.00
CA SER A 496 -18.83 15.94 -15.83
C SER A 496 -18.47 14.88 -14.80
N VAL A 497 -19.27 14.72 -13.74
CA VAL A 497 -19.02 13.74 -12.68
C VAL A 497 -19.61 12.37 -13.00
N ALA A 498 -20.80 12.32 -13.61
CA ALA A 498 -21.48 11.06 -13.90
C ALA A 498 -20.74 10.20 -14.95
N LEU A 499 -20.19 10.80 -16.01
CA LEU A 499 -19.58 10.06 -17.12
C LEU A 499 -18.27 9.32 -16.75
N PRO A 500 -17.30 9.94 -16.06
CA PRO A 500 -16.02 9.29 -15.81
C PRO A 500 -16.04 8.38 -14.57
N MET A 501 -16.85 8.68 -13.55
CA MET A 501 -17.03 7.79 -12.40
C MET A 501 -17.74 6.49 -12.78
N ARG A 502 -18.64 6.53 -13.78
CA ARG A 502 -19.35 5.36 -14.31
C ARG A 502 -18.56 4.59 -15.38
N CYS A 503 -17.36 5.03 -15.77
CA CYS A 503 -16.49 4.27 -16.66
C CYS A 503 -15.58 3.38 -15.79
N PRO A 504 -15.83 2.07 -15.68
CA PRO A 504 -14.98 1.16 -14.91
C PRO A 504 -13.74 0.89 -15.76
N SER A 505 -12.83 1.86 -15.87
CA SER A 505 -11.51 1.70 -16.49
C SER A 505 -10.61 0.73 -15.72
N TRP A 506 -11.15 0.18 -14.62
CA TRP A 506 -10.61 -0.89 -13.79
C TRP A 506 -10.69 -2.20 -14.58
N ARG A 507 -9.82 -2.28 -15.60
CA ARG A 507 -9.37 -3.58 -16.09
C ARG A 507 -8.94 -4.35 -14.83
N SER A 508 -9.52 -5.52 -14.59
CA SER A 508 -8.95 -6.48 -13.62
C SER A 508 -7.45 -6.43 -13.80
N PRO A 509 -6.65 -6.13 -12.75
CA PRO A 509 -5.21 -5.95 -12.89
C PRO A 509 -4.69 -7.17 -13.65
N ALA A 510 -4.34 -6.94 -14.91
CA ALA A 510 -3.94 -7.97 -15.85
C ALA A 510 -2.50 -8.33 -15.49
N ARG A 511 -2.37 -9.04 -14.36
CA ARG A 511 -1.25 -9.86 -13.87
C ARG A 511 -1.40 -10.32 -12.41
N SER A 512 -2.53 -10.10 -11.72
CA SER A 512 -2.80 -10.76 -10.43
C SER A 512 -3.55 -12.07 -10.66
N ARG A 513 -2.80 -13.18 -10.70
CA ARG A 513 -3.29 -14.53 -11.05
C ARG A 513 -4.17 -15.23 -9.99
N SER A 514 -4.67 -14.57 -8.95
CA SER A 514 -5.23 -15.27 -7.77
C SER A 514 -6.74 -15.10 -7.55
N ARG A 515 -7.43 -16.20 -7.23
CA ARG A 515 -8.75 -16.27 -6.55
C ARG A 515 -8.70 -15.54 -5.20
N PRO A 516 -9.73 -14.80 -4.75
CA PRO A 516 -9.82 -14.37 -3.35
C PRO A 516 -10.03 -15.62 -2.47
N VAL A 517 -8.95 -16.20 -1.95
CA VAL A 517 -9.04 -17.25 -0.93
C VAL A 517 -8.97 -16.56 0.43
N TYR A 518 -10.14 -16.32 1.03
CA TYR A 518 -10.22 -15.94 2.44
C TYR A 518 -9.66 -17.09 3.31
N ARG A 519 -8.51 -16.87 3.95
CA ARG A 519 -8.03 -17.73 5.03
C ARG A 519 -8.30 -17.04 6.37
N PRO A 520 -8.93 -17.70 7.35
CA PRO A 520 -9.06 -17.15 8.70
C PRO A 520 -7.66 -16.96 9.32
N PRO A 521 -7.46 -15.95 10.18
CA PRO A 521 -6.20 -15.80 10.91
C PRO A 521 -5.93 -17.06 11.74
N ARG A 522 -4.77 -17.69 11.56
CA ARG A 522 -4.32 -18.77 12.44
C ARG A 522 -4.07 -18.20 13.83
N ALA A 523 -4.64 -18.85 14.84
CA ALA A 523 -4.58 -18.43 16.24
C ALA A 523 -3.14 -18.57 16.80
N PRO A 524 -2.63 -17.59 17.55
CA PRO A 524 -1.93 -17.86 18.79
C PRO A 524 -2.96 -18.00 19.92
N SER A 525 -2.60 -18.78 20.93
CA SER A 525 -3.44 -19.23 22.04
C SER A 525 -4.23 -18.14 22.80
N ARG A 526 -5.52 -18.45 23.04
CA ARG A 526 -6.55 -17.85 23.93
C ARG A 526 -7.10 -16.43 23.64
N PRO A 527 -8.43 -16.23 23.76
CA PRO A 527 -9.11 -15.00 23.31
C PRO A 527 -9.29 -13.96 24.43
N THR A 528 -9.00 -12.70 24.13
CA THR A 528 -9.68 -11.55 24.76
C THR A 528 -10.38 -10.74 23.67
N ARG A 529 -11.71 -10.64 23.77
CA ARG A 529 -12.58 -9.87 22.87
C ARG A 529 -12.15 -8.40 22.82
N ARG A 530 -12.07 -7.79 21.62
CA ARG A 530 -12.80 -6.54 21.27
C ARG A 530 -12.49 -5.98 19.87
N SER A 531 -13.54 -5.37 19.33
CA SER A 531 -13.68 -4.49 18.18
C SER A 531 -12.54 -3.47 18.01
N SER A 532 -11.78 -3.55 16.92
CA SER A 532 -10.76 -2.53 16.60
C SER A 532 -10.61 -2.21 15.11
N SER A 533 -11.25 -2.97 14.21
CA SER A 533 -11.14 -2.77 12.75
C SER A 533 -11.97 -1.60 12.21
N ALA A 534 -13.14 -1.32 12.82
CA ALA A 534 -14.03 -0.25 12.36
C ALA A 534 -13.56 1.17 12.75
N CYS A 535 -12.68 1.28 13.75
CA CYS A 535 -12.26 2.57 14.29
C CYS A 535 -11.20 3.28 13.44
N SER A 536 -10.47 2.56 12.57
CA SER A 536 -9.34 3.10 11.80
C SER A 536 -9.73 3.96 10.59
N LEU A 537 -10.95 3.79 10.06
CA LEU A 537 -11.42 4.52 8.88
C LEU A 537 -12.19 5.81 9.24
N ALA A 538 -12.67 5.93 10.47
CA ALA A 538 -13.46 7.08 10.93
C ALA A 538 -12.66 8.07 11.80
N SER A 539 -11.44 7.73 12.24
CA SER A 539 -10.71 8.49 13.26
C SER A 539 -9.70 9.52 12.73
N SER A 540 -9.96 10.15 11.58
CA SER A 540 -9.18 11.32 11.13
C SER A 540 -9.75 12.67 11.59
N SER A 541 -10.86 12.68 12.34
CA SER A 541 -11.42 13.91 12.93
C SER A 541 -11.98 13.65 14.33
N PHE A 542 -11.68 14.55 15.27
CA PHE A 542 -12.11 14.64 16.67
C PHE A 542 -11.31 13.89 17.76
N SER A 543 -10.63 14.71 18.58
CA SER A 543 -10.14 14.41 19.93
C SER A 543 -11.12 14.97 20.95
N ALA A 544 -11.56 14.18 21.93
CA ALA A 544 -11.37 14.44 23.37
C ALA A 544 -12.25 13.55 24.27
N GLY A 545 -11.59 12.85 25.21
CA GLY A 545 -11.92 12.75 26.63
C GLY A 545 -13.22 12.06 27.11
N CYS A 546 -13.08 10.92 27.79
CA CYS A 546 -13.58 10.81 29.18
C CYS A 546 -12.92 9.66 29.96
N SER A 547 -12.62 9.97 31.22
CA SER A 547 -12.00 9.12 32.22
C SER A 547 -12.96 8.07 32.78
N SER A 548 -12.44 6.92 33.19
CA SER A 548 -12.93 6.27 34.42
C SER A 548 -11.85 5.38 35.01
N SER A 549 -11.58 5.69 36.27
CA SER A 549 -10.75 4.98 37.23
C SER A 549 -11.11 3.50 37.38
N ARG A 550 -10.11 2.66 37.61
CA ARG A 550 -10.17 1.62 38.66
C ARG A 550 -8.78 1.32 39.20
N ARG A 551 -8.58 1.72 40.46
CA ARG A 551 -7.56 1.22 41.38
C ARG A 551 -7.92 -0.21 41.79
N SER A 552 -6.89 -1.07 41.89
CA SER A 552 -6.72 -2.16 42.85
C SER A 552 -5.52 -2.99 42.37
N LEU A 553 -4.57 -3.46 43.14
CA LEU A 553 -4.27 -3.42 44.58
C LEU A 553 -2.82 -3.91 44.64
N SER A 554 -2.00 -3.24 45.45
CA SER A 554 -0.64 -3.65 45.81
C SER A 554 -0.64 -4.93 46.65
N VAL A 555 0.34 -5.81 46.42
CA VAL A 555 0.86 -6.75 47.44
C VAL A 555 2.41 -6.76 47.34
N PRO A 556 3.15 -6.63 48.45
CA PRO A 556 4.60 -6.48 48.45
C PRO A 556 5.37 -7.78 48.73
N SER A 557 6.64 -7.78 48.27
CA SER A 557 7.85 -8.44 48.78
C SER A 557 7.86 -9.93 49.18
N SER A 558 8.81 -10.67 48.60
CA SER A 558 9.74 -11.49 49.40
C SER A 558 11.02 -11.81 48.62
N SER A 559 12.14 -11.59 49.30
CA SER A 559 13.55 -11.78 48.97
C SER A 559 13.97 -13.24 48.71
N ILE A 560 14.79 -13.48 47.67
CA ILE A 560 15.80 -14.57 47.66
C ILE A 560 17.10 -14.05 47.04
N SER A 561 18.19 -14.42 47.71
CA SER A 561 19.58 -13.98 47.60
C SER A 561 20.36 -14.64 46.45
N ARG A 562 21.35 -13.90 45.93
CA ARG A 562 22.65 -14.28 45.35
C ARG A 562 22.77 -15.59 44.54
N CYS A 563 23.19 -15.45 43.27
CA CYS A 563 24.35 -16.16 42.72
C CYS A 563 24.87 -15.44 41.45
N LEU A 564 26.09 -14.89 41.53
CA LEU A 564 26.88 -14.39 40.40
C LEU A 564 27.57 -15.57 39.69
N PRO A 565 27.67 -15.60 38.36
CA PRO A 565 28.71 -16.36 37.69
C PRO A 565 29.91 -15.47 37.31
N ALA A 566 31.08 -16.09 37.38
CA ALA A 566 32.41 -15.51 37.29
C ALA A 566 32.79 -14.95 35.90
N ARG A 567 33.73 -14.01 35.91
CA ARG A 567 34.42 -13.46 34.72
C ARG A 567 35.36 -14.52 34.10
N PRO A 568 35.38 -14.72 32.76
CA PRO A 568 36.51 -15.33 32.10
C PRO A 568 37.60 -14.29 31.78
N SER A 569 38.83 -14.77 31.81
CA SER A 569 40.12 -14.08 31.71
C SER A 569 40.34 -13.32 30.40
N LYS A 570 41.08 -12.20 30.50
CA LYS A 570 41.55 -11.38 29.38
C LYS A 570 42.49 -12.18 28.47
N GLY A 571 41.98 -12.64 27.33
CA GLY A 571 42.78 -12.94 26.13
C GLY A 571 42.89 -11.68 25.26
N ILE A 572 44.10 -11.41 24.78
CA ILE A 572 44.50 -10.25 23.98
C ILE A 572 43.63 -10.18 22.71
N ARG A 573 42.76 -9.16 22.61
CA ARG A 573 42.07 -8.82 21.36
C ARG A 573 42.95 -7.88 20.56
N HIS A 574 43.45 -8.34 19.41
CA HIS A 574 43.87 -7.44 18.34
C HIS A 574 42.69 -6.55 17.96
N MET A 575 42.79 -5.26 18.23
CA MET A 575 41.85 -4.26 17.77
C MET A 575 42.04 -4.03 16.27
N SER A 576 41.23 -4.68 15.44
CA SER A 576 40.89 -4.13 14.12
C SER A 576 39.83 -3.06 14.34
N SER A 577 40.22 -1.79 14.20
CA SER A 577 39.32 -0.65 14.28
C SER A 577 38.39 -0.67 13.07
N LYS A 578 37.12 -1.05 13.26
CA LYS A 578 36.08 -0.82 12.24
C LYS A 578 36.03 0.69 11.94
N PRO A 579 36.09 1.13 10.68
CA PRO A 579 35.97 2.55 10.35
C PRO A 579 34.62 3.07 10.83
N VAL A 580 34.64 4.12 11.65
CA VAL A 580 33.45 4.80 12.17
C VAL A 580 32.76 5.47 10.98
N ALA A 581 31.52 5.06 10.68
CA ALA A 581 30.75 5.66 9.60
C ALA A 581 30.58 7.18 9.85
N PRO A 582 30.72 8.03 8.81
CA PRO A 582 30.58 9.47 8.96
C PRO A 582 29.19 9.83 9.49
N SER A 583 29.15 10.77 10.43
CA SER A 583 27.91 11.24 11.04
C SER A 583 27.03 11.93 10.01
N LEU A 584 25.70 11.96 10.22
CA LEU A 584 24.77 12.70 9.34
C LEU A 584 25.07 14.20 9.24
N LEU A 585 25.87 14.73 10.17
CA LEU A 585 26.26 16.13 10.25
C LEU A 585 27.74 16.35 9.87
N ASP A 586 28.35 15.38 9.19
CA ASP A 586 29.75 15.51 8.77
C ASP A 586 29.92 16.70 7.79
N PRO A 587 30.75 17.71 8.11
CA PRO A 587 31.02 18.84 7.23
C PRO A 587 31.46 18.42 5.82
N ALA A 588 32.15 17.27 5.69
CA ALA A 588 32.60 16.74 4.41
C ALA A 588 31.46 16.34 3.47
N ILE A 589 30.25 16.08 4.00
CA ILE A 589 29.05 15.75 3.23
C ILE A 589 28.16 16.99 3.08
N LEU A 590 28.02 17.79 4.14
CA LEU A 590 27.11 18.94 4.16
C LEU A 590 27.54 20.06 3.20
N LEU A 591 28.82 20.45 3.18
CA LEU A 591 29.28 21.55 2.32
C LEU A 591 29.09 21.25 0.81
N PRO A 592 29.51 20.07 0.30
CA PRO A 592 29.23 19.69 -1.09
C PRO A 592 27.73 19.58 -1.38
N ALA A 593 26.94 19.08 -0.44
CA ALA A 593 25.49 18.96 -0.59
C ALA A 593 24.80 20.33 -0.71
N ILE A 594 25.26 21.36 0.02
CA ILE A 594 24.77 22.74 -0.14
C ILE A 594 25.01 23.21 -1.57
N LYS A 595 26.23 23.08 -2.09
CA LYS A 595 26.55 23.47 -3.47
C LYS A 595 25.71 22.70 -4.50
N ALA A 596 25.56 21.39 -4.30
CA ALA A 596 24.75 20.55 -5.17
C ALA A 596 23.26 20.89 -5.13
N ALA A 597 22.73 21.35 -3.99
CA ALA A 597 21.33 21.78 -3.86
C ALA A 597 20.99 22.94 -4.80
N PHE A 598 21.91 23.90 -4.97
CA PHE A 598 21.77 25.00 -5.94
C PHE A 598 21.88 24.52 -7.39
N VAL A 599 22.75 23.55 -7.67
CA VAL A 599 22.87 22.97 -9.03
C VAL A 599 21.61 22.18 -9.42
N LYS A 600 20.99 21.51 -8.45
CA LYS A 600 19.74 20.75 -8.61
C LYS A 600 18.49 21.64 -8.69
N LEU A 601 18.64 22.95 -8.56
CA LEU A 601 17.57 23.94 -8.76
C LEU A 601 17.27 24.18 -10.26
N ASP A 602 17.69 23.29 -11.15
CA ASP A 602 17.37 23.35 -12.58
C ASP A 602 15.91 22.90 -12.81
N PRO A 603 15.04 23.77 -13.37
CA PRO A 603 13.64 23.43 -13.65
C PRO A 603 13.49 22.15 -14.48
N ARG A 604 14.44 21.86 -15.39
CA ARG A 604 14.41 20.65 -16.23
C ARG A 604 14.52 19.37 -15.42
N GLN A 605 15.18 19.42 -14.26
CA GLN A 605 15.28 18.31 -13.32
C GLN A 605 14.05 18.25 -12.42
N LEU A 606 13.62 19.41 -11.90
CA LEU A 606 12.51 19.50 -10.95
C LEU A 606 11.14 19.11 -11.54
N VAL A 607 10.91 19.24 -12.85
CA VAL A 607 9.68 18.77 -13.52
C VAL A 607 9.37 17.28 -13.25
N ARG A 608 10.39 16.46 -12.95
CA ARG A 608 10.21 15.04 -12.56
C ARG A 608 9.61 14.85 -11.16
N ASN A 609 9.53 15.92 -10.38
CA ASN A 609 8.88 16.03 -9.09
C ASN A 609 7.84 17.18 -9.12
N PRO A 610 6.60 16.91 -9.55
CA PRO A 610 5.58 17.93 -9.75
C PRO A 610 5.30 18.82 -8.54
N VAL A 611 5.44 18.29 -7.32
CA VAL A 611 5.17 19.00 -6.07
C VAL A 611 6.18 20.15 -5.86
N ILE A 612 7.47 19.84 -5.98
CA ILE A 612 8.53 20.84 -5.79
C ILE A 612 8.62 21.77 -7.00
N PHE A 613 8.36 21.28 -8.21
CA PHE A 613 8.28 22.13 -9.40
C PHE A 613 7.20 23.21 -9.31
N VAL A 614 5.99 22.87 -8.84
CA VAL A 614 4.94 23.88 -8.61
C VAL A 614 5.40 24.90 -7.58
N THR A 615 6.09 24.46 -6.52
CA THR A 615 6.63 25.35 -5.48
C THR A 615 7.68 26.31 -6.05
N GLU A 616 8.56 25.84 -6.94
CA GLU A 616 9.55 26.65 -7.65
C GLU A 616 8.88 27.70 -8.54
N VAL A 617 7.90 27.30 -9.36
CA VAL A 617 7.15 28.20 -10.23
C VAL A 617 6.47 29.30 -9.39
N VAL A 618 5.85 28.93 -8.28
CA VAL A 618 5.21 29.87 -7.35
C VAL A 618 6.25 30.80 -6.71
N ALA A 619 7.40 30.29 -6.29
CA ALA A 619 8.50 31.11 -5.77
C ALA A 619 8.97 32.15 -6.79
N ALA A 620 9.16 31.75 -8.04
CA ALA A 620 9.55 32.65 -9.13
C ALA A 620 8.50 33.74 -9.39
N VAL A 621 7.21 33.40 -9.39
CA VAL A 621 6.11 34.37 -9.53
C VAL A 621 6.13 35.37 -8.39
N VAL A 622 6.27 34.93 -7.13
CA VAL A 622 6.32 35.83 -5.97
C VAL A 622 7.59 36.68 -5.97
N THR A 623 8.72 36.17 -6.43
CA THR A 623 9.94 36.98 -6.64
C THR A 623 9.70 38.09 -7.67
N GLY A 624 9.03 37.79 -8.79
CA GLY A 624 8.65 38.81 -9.77
C GLY A 624 7.74 39.90 -9.18
N LEU A 625 6.78 39.51 -8.34
CA LEU A 625 5.91 40.45 -7.61
C LEU A 625 6.70 41.29 -6.61
N PHE A 626 7.63 40.69 -5.86
CA PHE A 626 8.51 41.42 -4.95
C PHE A 626 9.34 42.48 -5.68
N VAL A 627 9.95 42.13 -6.83
CA VAL A 627 10.73 43.08 -7.64
C VAL A 627 9.83 44.22 -8.13
N ARG A 628 8.61 43.92 -8.59
CA ARG A 628 7.63 44.94 -8.98
C ARG A 628 7.28 45.86 -7.80
N ASP A 629 6.96 45.30 -6.63
CA ASP A 629 6.58 46.07 -5.44
C ASP A 629 7.73 46.99 -5.00
N LEU A 630 8.98 46.51 -5.09
CA LEU A 630 10.18 47.29 -4.80
C LEU A 630 10.39 48.44 -5.81
N MET A 631 10.20 48.19 -7.11
CA MET A 631 10.39 49.19 -8.17
C MET A 631 9.29 50.25 -8.20
N THR A 632 8.05 49.85 -7.91
CA THR A 632 6.88 50.75 -7.95
C THR A 632 6.63 51.49 -6.65
N GLY A 633 7.25 51.06 -5.54
CA GLY A 633 6.97 51.59 -4.21
C GLY A 633 5.55 51.29 -3.71
N THR A 634 4.86 50.33 -4.33
CA THR A 634 3.48 49.95 -3.98
C THR A 634 3.46 48.62 -3.23
N GLY A 635 2.53 48.48 -2.26
CA GLY A 635 2.39 47.26 -1.45
C GLY A 635 3.33 47.17 -0.25
N SER A 636 3.62 45.96 0.21
CA SER A 636 4.58 45.67 1.31
C SER A 636 5.75 44.84 0.77
N PRO A 637 6.79 45.49 0.20
CA PRO A 637 7.94 44.80 -0.41
C PRO A 637 8.67 43.90 0.57
N LEU A 638 8.75 44.30 1.85
CA LEU A 638 9.40 43.49 2.88
C LEU A 638 8.64 42.17 3.11
N PHE A 639 7.31 42.21 3.12
CA PHE A 639 6.49 41.01 3.28
C PHE A 639 6.59 40.10 2.05
N SER A 640 6.43 40.64 0.83
CA SER A 640 6.54 39.82 -0.40
C SER A 640 7.94 39.25 -0.60
N GLY A 641 8.99 40.00 -0.24
CA GLY A 641 10.37 39.53 -0.23
C GLY A 641 10.62 38.40 0.78
N GLN A 642 10.09 38.51 2.00
CA GLN A 642 10.18 37.43 2.99
C GLN A 642 9.48 36.15 2.53
N ILE A 643 8.27 36.26 1.97
CA ILE A 643 7.56 35.10 1.42
C ILE A 643 8.37 34.48 0.28
N ALA A 644 8.84 35.28 -0.70
CA ALA A 644 9.68 34.79 -1.79
C ALA A 644 10.92 34.03 -1.28
N ALA A 645 11.62 34.58 -0.29
CA ALA A 645 12.80 33.96 0.30
C ALA A 645 12.49 32.59 0.92
N TRP A 646 11.43 32.48 1.72
CA TRP A 646 11.05 31.21 2.34
C TRP A 646 10.49 30.17 1.36
N LEU A 647 9.86 30.61 0.27
CA LEU A 647 9.48 29.72 -0.82
C LEU A 647 10.73 29.13 -1.53
N TRP A 648 11.73 29.96 -1.82
CA TRP A 648 13.02 29.47 -2.35
C TRP A 648 13.74 28.56 -1.36
N PHE A 649 13.74 28.88 -0.06
CA PHE A 649 14.29 27.99 0.96
C PHE A 649 13.56 26.64 1.00
N THR A 650 12.25 26.61 0.78
CA THR A 650 11.49 25.35 0.71
C THR A 650 12.00 24.46 -0.44
N VAL A 651 12.22 25.03 -1.62
CA VAL A 651 12.79 24.30 -2.77
C VAL A 651 14.22 23.85 -2.48
N LEU A 652 15.06 24.75 -1.93
CA LEU A 652 16.45 24.46 -1.59
C LEU A 652 16.56 23.37 -0.51
N PHE A 653 15.71 23.36 0.51
CA PHE A 653 15.72 22.31 1.53
C PHE A 653 15.31 20.95 0.96
N ALA A 654 14.39 20.93 0.00
CA ALA A 654 14.04 19.70 -0.71
C ALA A 654 15.22 19.18 -1.58
N THR A 655 15.84 20.03 -2.40
CA THR A 655 17.00 19.62 -3.21
C THR A 655 18.22 19.29 -2.36
N PHE A 656 18.37 19.95 -1.21
CA PHE A 656 19.38 19.65 -0.21
C PHE A 656 19.19 18.27 0.42
N ALA A 657 17.96 17.89 0.79
CA ALA A 657 17.68 16.56 1.33
C ALA A 657 18.09 15.45 0.34
N GLU A 658 17.80 15.64 -0.94
CA GLU A 658 18.24 14.74 -2.01
C GLU A 658 19.77 14.73 -2.16
N ALA A 659 20.41 15.90 -2.18
CA ALA A 659 21.86 16.03 -2.29
C ALA A 659 22.61 15.38 -1.10
N VAL A 660 22.09 15.50 0.13
CA VAL A 660 22.65 14.81 1.31
C VAL A 660 22.53 13.30 1.18
N ALA A 661 21.39 12.80 0.67
CA ALA A 661 21.21 11.37 0.44
C ALA A 661 22.20 10.83 -0.61
N GLU A 662 22.39 11.55 -1.71
CA GLU A 662 23.36 11.19 -2.76
C GLU A 662 24.82 11.32 -2.31
N GLY A 663 25.15 12.37 -1.55
CA GLY A 663 26.51 12.65 -1.09
C GLY A 663 27.08 11.54 -0.20
N ARG A 664 26.23 10.86 0.59
CA ARG A 664 26.62 9.69 1.38
C ARG A 664 27.02 8.51 0.51
N GLY A 665 26.27 8.26 -0.58
CA GLY A 665 26.61 7.22 -1.54
C GLY A 665 27.90 7.54 -2.27
N LYS A 666 28.00 8.74 -2.85
CA LYS A 666 29.18 9.17 -3.63
C LYS A 666 30.49 9.07 -2.84
N ALA A 667 30.52 9.47 -1.58
CA ALA A 667 31.73 9.36 -0.75
C ALA A 667 32.27 7.92 -0.65
N GLN A 668 31.38 6.92 -0.60
CA GLN A 668 31.77 5.51 -0.60
C GLN A 668 32.21 5.02 -1.98
N ALA A 669 31.51 5.44 -3.04
CA ALA A 669 31.89 5.13 -4.42
C ALA A 669 33.26 5.73 -4.81
N ASP A 670 33.55 6.95 -4.38
CA ASP A 670 34.83 7.62 -4.64
C ASP A 670 36.00 6.91 -3.96
N SER A 671 35.79 6.36 -2.76
CA SER A 671 36.79 5.51 -2.09
C SER A 671 37.10 4.26 -2.90
N LEU A 672 36.09 3.56 -3.42
CA LEU A 672 36.25 2.38 -4.26
C LEU A 672 36.93 2.71 -5.60
N ARG A 673 36.59 3.87 -6.18
CA ARG A 673 37.17 4.33 -7.46
C ARG A 673 38.65 4.66 -7.32
N ARG A 674 39.08 5.30 -6.22
CA ARG A 674 40.50 5.61 -5.96
C ARG A 674 41.36 4.34 -5.91
N THR A 675 40.91 3.31 -5.20
CA THR A 675 41.60 2.02 -5.13
C THR A 675 41.76 1.39 -6.51
N LYS A 676 40.77 1.55 -7.40
CA LYS A 676 40.83 1.02 -8.77
C LYS A 676 41.73 1.83 -9.71
N SER A 677 41.72 3.15 -9.63
CA SER A 677 42.49 4.01 -10.56
C SER A 677 44.00 3.86 -10.44
N GLU A 678 44.48 3.37 -9.31
CA GLU A 678 45.91 3.20 -9.01
C GLU A 678 46.44 1.78 -9.36
N LEU A 679 45.57 0.87 -9.78
CA LEU A 679 45.92 -0.53 -10.07
C LEU A 679 46.61 -0.71 -11.43
N THR A 680 47.73 -1.43 -11.42
CA THR A 680 48.45 -1.91 -12.61
C THR A 680 48.26 -3.42 -12.77
N ALA A 681 48.36 -3.91 -14.01
CA ALA A 681 48.16 -5.31 -14.37
C ALA A 681 49.35 -5.83 -15.17
N ARG A 682 49.79 -7.06 -14.88
CA ARG A 682 50.82 -7.77 -15.64
C ARG A 682 50.16 -8.67 -16.70
N LYS A 683 49.94 -8.13 -17.90
CA LYS A 683 49.32 -8.86 -19.01
C LYS A 683 50.33 -9.78 -19.69
N LEU A 684 49.97 -11.04 -19.94
CA LEU A 684 50.81 -11.98 -20.70
C LEU A 684 50.82 -11.62 -22.19
N VAL A 685 52.02 -11.61 -22.79
CA VAL A 685 52.21 -11.34 -24.23
C VAL A 685 51.84 -12.56 -25.09
N SER A 686 51.93 -13.77 -24.53
CA SER A 686 51.52 -15.05 -25.13
C SER A 686 50.87 -15.95 -24.07
N ALA A 687 49.83 -16.71 -24.45
CA ALA A 687 49.08 -17.58 -23.54
C ALA A 687 49.90 -18.73 -22.92
N GLU A 688 50.99 -19.14 -23.58
CA GLU A 688 51.85 -20.26 -23.19
C GLU A 688 53.18 -19.81 -22.54
N GLY A 689 53.47 -18.50 -22.53
CA GLY A 689 54.71 -17.93 -21.99
C GLY A 689 54.58 -17.34 -20.57
N ARG A 690 55.70 -16.90 -19.99
CA ARG A 690 55.78 -16.11 -18.74
C ARG A 690 56.08 -14.62 -18.97
N GLU A 691 56.21 -14.19 -20.23
CA GLU A 691 56.58 -12.83 -20.56
C GLU A 691 55.37 -11.89 -20.37
N THR A 692 55.51 -10.91 -19.46
CA THR A 692 54.43 -9.99 -19.06
C THR A 692 54.73 -8.55 -19.44
N GLN A 693 53.72 -7.83 -19.93
CA GLN A 693 53.72 -6.39 -20.12
C GLN A 693 52.88 -5.72 -19.02
N THR A 694 53.48 -4.78 -18.29
CA THR A 694 52.76 -3.98 -17.29
C THR A 694 51.91 -2.91 -17.99
N ILE A 695 50.59 -2.97 -17.79
CA ILE A 695 49.63 -2.01 -18.33
C ILE A 695 48.71 -1.49 -17.21
N PRO A 696 48.09 -0.31 -17.35
CA PRO A 696 47.05 0.13 -16.42
C PRO A 696 45.88 -0.87 -16.39
N ALA A 697 45.32 -1.16 -15.21
CA ALA A 697 44.19 -2.10 -15.11
C ALA A 697 42.96 -1.63 -15.92
N THR A 698 42.83 -0.33 -16.17
CA THR A 698 41.76 0.27 -16.98
C THR A 698 41.85 -0.02 -18.47
N SER A 699 43.00 -0.46 -18.99
CA SER A 699 43.20 -0.79 -20.41
C SER A 699 43.03 -2.28 -20.75
N LEU A 700 42.74 -3.12 -19.74
CA LEU A 700 42.48 -4.56 -19.93
C LEU A 700 41.23 -4.79 -20.78
N LYS A 701 41.29 -5.78 -21.69
CA LYS A 701 40.16 -6.20 -22.52
C LYS A 701 39.70 -7.61 -22.13
N VAL A 702 38.44 -7.92 -22.43
CA VAL A 702 37.90 -9.28 -22.27
C VAL A 702 38.74 -10.26 -23.10
N GLY A 703 39.17 -11.36 -22.49
CA GLY A 703 40.05 -12.35 -23.08
C GLY A 703 41.53 -12.15 -22.79
N ASP A 704 41.95 -10.99 -22.26
CA ASP A 704 43.33 -10.79 -21.81
C ASP A 704 43.64 -11.72 -20.63
N VAL A 705 44.85 -12.28 -20.60
CA VAL A 705 45.32 -13.12 -19.48
C VAL A 705 46.35 -12.33 -18.67
N VAL A 706 46.11 -12.21 -17.36
CA VAL A 706 47.00 -11.52 -16.42
C VAL A 706 47.59 -12.50 -15.43
N LEU A 707 48.87 -12.32 -15.11
CA LEU A 707 49.55 -13.03 -14.03
C LEU A 707 49.43 -12.21 -12.75
N VAL A 708 48.96 -12.82 -11.66
CA VAL A 708 48.87 -12.19 -10.34
C VAL A 708 49.64 -13.05 -9.34
N GLU A 709 50.67 -12.48 -8.72
CA GLU A 709 51.54 -13.15 -7.75
C GLU A 709 51.13 -12.83 -6.30
N ALA A 710 51.59 -13.65 -5.35
CA ALA A 710 51.37 -13.40 -3.92
C ALA A 710 51.79 -11.97 -3.52
N GLY A 711 50.89 -11.29 -2.80
CA GLY A 711 51.02 -9.89 -2.40
C GLY A 711 50.36 -8.90 -3.37
N GLU A 712 50.11 -9.28 -4.63
CA GLU A 712 49.47 -8.41 -5.63
C GLU A 712 47.93 -8.46 -5.56
N LEU A 713 47.32 -7.40 -6.08
CA LEU A 713 45.88 -7.28 -6.22
C LEU A 713 45.44 -7.76 -7.61
N ILE A 714 44.31 -8.46 -7.67
CA ILE A 714 43.71 -8.91 -8.93
C ILE A 714 43.18 -7.68 -9.68
N PRO A 715 43.63 -7.39 -10.92
CA PRO A 715 43.35 -6.11 -11.59
C PRO A 715 41.97 -6.02 -12.24
N GLY A 716 41.28 -7.15 -12.47
CA GLY A 716 39.95 -7.19 -13.07
C GLY A 716 39.27 -8.54 -12.86
N ASP A 717 37.95 -8.58 -13.06
CA ASP A 717 37.16 -9.81 -12.86
C ASP A 717 37.43 -10.82 -13.98
N GLY A 718 37.52 -12.09 -13.61
CA GLY A 718 37.82 -13.16 -14.55
C GLY A 718 37.86 -14.53 -13.91
N ASP A 719 38.30 -15.51 -14.69
CA ASP A 719 38.44 -16.90 -14.25
C ASP A 719 39.92 -17.28 -14.16
N VAL A 720 40.29 -18.00 -13.10
CA VAL A 720 41.58 -18.66 -12.98
C VAL A 720 41.65 -19.76 -14.01
N VAL A 721 42.49 -19.56 -15.03
CA VAL A 721 42.73 -20.54 -16.09
C VAL A 721 43.88 -21.48 -15.76
N GLU A 722 44.77 -21.07 -14.85
CA GLU A 722 45.93 -21.85 -14.44
C GLU A 722 46.40 -21.40 -13.05
N GLY A 723 46.78 -22.34 -12.18
CA GLY A 723 47.29 -22.08 -10.83
C GLY A 723 46.28 -22.29 -9.71
N VAL A 724 46.80 -22.30 -8.48
CA VAL A 724 46.04 -22.39 -7.23
C VAL A 724 46.63 -21.36 -6.28
N ALA A 725 45.77 -20.59 -5.62
CA ALA A 725 46.20 -19.62 -4.62
C ALA A 725 45.13 -19.40 -3.55
N SER A 726 45.57 -19.01 -2.36
CA SER A 726 44.68 -18.40 -1.38
C SER A 726 44.52 -16.91 -1.69
N VAL A 727 43.28 -16.42 -1.70
CA VAL A 727 42.92 -15.05 -2.02
C VAL A 727 42.20 -14.42 -0.83
N ASN A 728 42.63 -13.22 -0.46
CA ASN A 728 41.95 -12.38 0.51
C ASN A 728 40.87 -11.54 -0.19
N GLU A 729 39.62 -11.90 0.04
CA GLU A 729 38.47 -11.16 -0.47
C GLU A 729 37.95 -10.08 0.51
N SER A 730 38.71 -9.76 1.58
CA SER A 730 38.29 -8.82 2.63
C SER A 730 37.91 -7.43 2.12
N ALA A 731 38.48 -7.00 0.99
CA ALA A 731 38.14 -5.72 0.37
C ALA A 731 36.67 -5.64 -0.11
N ILE A 732 36.03 -6.80 -0.30
CA ILE A 732 34.66 -6.93 -0.82
C ILE A 732 33.73 -7.53 0.23
N THR A 733 34.15 -8.63 0.88
CA THR A 733 33.34 -9.36 1.87
C THR A 733 33.47 -8.79 3.28
N GLY A 734 34.57 -8.07 3.57
CA GLY A 734 34.90 -7.63 4.93
C GLY A 734 35.36 -8.76 5.86
N GLU A 735 35.37 -10.01 5.41
CA GLU A 735 35.89 -11.16 6.17
C GLU A 735 37.37 -11.37 5.88
N SER A 736 38.16 -11.64 6.93
CA SER A 736 39.63 -11.77 6.82
C SER A 736 40.10 -13.20 6.51
N ALA A 737 39.18 -14.16 6.35
CA ALA A 737 39.54 -15.55 6.08
C ALA A 737 39.95 -15.74 4.62
N PRO A 738 41.12 -16.35 4.33
CA PRO A 738 41.56 -16.64 2.97
C PRO A 738 40.62 -17.63 2.27
N VAL A 739 40.29 -17.39 0.99
CA VAL A 739 39.49 -18.28 0.15
C VAL A 739 40.38 -18.89 -0.93
N ILE A 740 40.31 -20.21 -1.13
CA ILE A 740 41.10 -20.90 -2.16
C ILE A 740 40.44 -20.72 -3.54
N ARG A 741 41.23 -20.28 -4.52
CA ARG A 741 40.83 -20.12 -5.92
C ARG A 741 41.72 -20.99 -6.81
N GLU A 742 41.09 -21.78 -7.68
CA GLU A 742 41.77 -22.82 -8.47
C GLU A 742 41.22 -22.94 -9.89
N SER A 743 42.08 -23.33 -10.84
CA SER A 743 41.67 -23.62 -12.21
C SER A 743 40.87 -24.92 -12.33
N GLY A 744 39.79 -24.92 -13.11
CA GLY A 744 39.12 -26.17 -13.55
C GLY A 744 37.93 -26.64 -12.70
N GLY A 745 37.28 -25.77 -11.92
CA GLY A 745 36.07 -26.09 -11.16
C GLY A 745 35.26 -24.85 -10.77
N ASP A 746 34.25 -25.01 -9.91
CA ASP A 746 33.33 -23.93 -9.47
C ASP A 746 34.03 -22.79 -8.69
N ARG A 747 35.29 -22.97 -8.30
CA ARG A 747 36.10 -22.01 -7.54
C ARG A 747 37.05 -21.18 -8.41
N SER A 748 36.95 -21.25 -9.73
CA SER A 748 37.80 -20.50 -10.66
C SER A 748 37.55 -18.99 -10.69
N ALA A 749 36.35 -18.55 -10.34
CA ALA A 749 35.98 -17.14 -10.45
C ALA A 749 36.71 -16.27 -9.42
N VAL A 750 37.37 -15.21 -9.88
CA VAL A 750 38.05 -14.22 -9.05
C VAL A 750 37.55 -12.80 -9.32
N THR A 751 37.60 -11.95 -8.30
CA THR A 751 37.06 -10.59 -8.36
C THR A 751 38.19 -9.56 -8.30
N GLY A 752 38.13 -8.55 -9.18
CA GLY A 752 39.10 -7.46 -9.20
C GLY A 752 39.08 -6.66 -7.91
N GLY A 753 40.27 -6.28 -7.41
CA GLY A 753 40.48 -5.57 -6.16
C GLY A 753 40.70 -6.47 -4.93
N THR A 754 40.64 -7.80 -5.09
CA THR A 754 41.00 -8.77 -4.04
C THR A 754 42.50 -9.10 -4.10
N GLN A 755 43.10 -9.56 -2.99
CA GLN A 755 44.55 -9.75 -2.90
C GLN A 755 44.92 -11.23 -2.94
N VAL A 756 45.90 -11.61 -3.75
CA VAL A 756 46.47 -12.97 -3.72
C VAL A 756 47.41 -13.07 -2.52
N LEU A 757 47.19 -14.05 -1.63
CA LEU A 757 47.96 -14.25 -0.41
C LEU A 757 49.07 -15.30 -0.56
N SER A 758 48.85 -16.34 -1.37
CA SER A 758 49.84 -17.40 -1.60
C SER A 758 50.01 -17.69 -3.08
N ASP A 759 51.17 -18.21 -3.47
CA ASP A 759 51.45 -18.75 -4.80
C ASP A 759 51.24 -17.73 -5.95
N TRP A 760 50.63 -18.17 -7.05
CA TRP A 760 50.33 -17.35 -8.23
C TRP A 760 49.11 -17.92 -8.96
N ILE A 761 48.39 -17.05 -9.68
CA ILE A 761 47.26 -17.42 -10.53
C ILE A 761 47.32 -16.67 -11.87
N LYS A 762 46.98 -17.37 -12.97
CA LYS A 762 46.69 -16.74 -14.26
C LYS A 762 45.19 -16.53 -14.37
N VAL A 763 44.78 -15.27 -14.51
CA VAL A 763 43.37 -14.88 -14.59
C VAL A 763 43.07 -14.42 -16.00
N ARG A 764 42.08 -15.06 -16.65
CA ARG A 764 41.53 -14.58 -17.92
C ARG A 764 40.43 -13.58 -17.62
N ILE A 765 40.60 -12.34 -18.06
CA ILE A 765 39.63 -11.27 -17.87
C ILE A 765 38.33 -11.63 -18.58
N GLY A 766 37.25 -11.79 -17.82
CA GLY A 766 35.93 -12.16 -18.31
C GLY A 766 35.01 -10.96 -18.54
N VAL A 767 35.32 -9.82 -17.92
CA VAL A 767 34.43 -8.65 -17.88
C VAL A 767 35.14 -7.40 -18.37
N ALA A 768 34.48 -6.64 -19.25
CA ALA A 768 35.03 -5.40 -19.79
C ALA A 768 35.12 -4.29 -18.72
N PRO A 769 36.11 -3.39 -18.80
CA PRO A 769 36.14 -2.16 -17.98
C PRO A 769 34.83 -1.38 -18.11
N GLY A 770 34.29 -0.90 -16.99
CA GLY A 770 32.97 -0.27 -16.90
C GLY A 770 31.87 -1.22 -16.46
N ASN A 771 32.07 -2.54 -16.59
CA ASN A 771 31.12 -3.58 -16.18
C ASN A 771 31.64 -4.50 -15.08
N THR A 772 32.84 -4.24 -14.52
CA THR A 772 33.39 -5.07 -13.43
C THR A 772 32.50 -4.98 -12.19
N PHE A 773 32.65 -5.91 -11.27
CA PHE A 773 31.89 -6.00 -10.04
C PHE A 773 31.96 -4.70 -9.23
N VAL A 774 33.17 -4.14 -9.08
CA VAL A 774 33.39 -2.83 -8.46
C VAL A 774 32.74 -1.70 -9.26
N ASP A 775 32.76 -1.72 -10.59
CA ASP A 775 32.07 -0.70 -11.42
C ASP A 775 30.55 -0.77 -11.24
N ARG A 776 29.98 -1.98 -11.14
CA ARG A 776 28.56 -2.17 -10.85
C ARG A 776 28.20 -1.68 -9.45
N MET A 777 29.05 -1.90 -8.45
CA MET A 777 28.90 -1.30 -7.13
C MET A 777 28.91 0.22 -7.20
N ILE A 778 29.88 0.81 -7.90
CA ILE A 778 29.99 2.27 -8.09
C ILE A 778 28.73 2.81 -8.79
N ALA A 779 28.29 2.20 -9.90
CA ALA A 779 27.12 2.64 -10.66
C ALA A 779 25.81 2.57 -9.84
N LEU A 780 25.66 1.55 -8.99
CA LEU A 780 24.52 1.40 -8.09
C LEU A 780 24.54 2.44 -6.96
N ILE A 781 25.72 2.69 -6.38
CA ILE A 781 25.92 3.67 -5.30
C ILE A 781 25.76 5.12 -5.81
N GLU A 782 26.24 5.44 -7.01
CA GLU A 782 26.12 6.76 -7.64
C GLU A 782 24.70 7.06 -8.16
N GLY A 783 23.80 6.07 -8.14
CA GLY A 783 22.38 6.24 -8.46
C GLY A 783 22.06 6.41 -9.95
N ALA A 784 23.03 6.26 -10.85
CA ALA A 784 22.92 6.55 -12.28
C ALA A 784 21.90 5.68 -13.05
N GLN A 785 21.48 4.54 -12.48
CA GLN A 785 20.51 3.61 -13.09
C GLN A 785 19.24 3.37 -12.25
N ARG A 786 18.96 4.21 -11.24
CA ARG A 786 17.79 4.00 -10.37
C ARG A 786 16.48 4.32 -11.09
N GLN A 787 15.62 3.31 -11.27
CA GLN A 787 14.21 3.52 -11.60
C GLN A 787 13.37 3.73 -10.33
N LYS A 788 12.35 4.60 -10.41
CA LYS A 788 11.36 4.77 -9.34
C LYS A 788 10.62 3.45 -9.12
N THR A 789 10.40 3.09 -7.87
CA THR A 789 9.71 1.85 -7.51
C THR A 789 8.18 1.98 -7.69
N PRO A 790 7.43 0.87 -7.82
CA PRO A 790 5.98 0.93 -7.98
C PRO A 790 5.27 1.74 -6.88
N ASN A 791 5.60 1.54 -5.60
CA ASN A 791 4.99 2.32 -4.52
C ASN A 791 5.43 3.79 -4.56
N GLU A 792 6.66 4.09 -4.99
CA GLU A 792 7.13 5.48 -5.17
C GLU A 792 6.37 6.20 -6.28
N ILE A 793 6.11 5.54 -7.41
CA ILE A 793 5.31 6.07 -8.51
C ILE A 793 3.86 6.29 -8.05
N ALA A 794 3.27 5.30 -7.39
CA ALA A 794 1.90 5.38 -6.88
C ALA A 794 1.73 6.52 -5.86
N LEU A 795 2.68 6.69 -4.95
CA LEU A 795 2.70 7.82 -4.01
C LEU A 795 2.91 9.15 -4.73
N SER A 796 3.79 9.22 -5.73
CA SER A 796 3.97 10.43 -6.55
C SER A 796 2.67 10.86 -7.25
N ILE A 797 1.82 9.91 -7.66
CA ILE A 797 0.50 10.18 -8.28
C ILE A 797 -0.48 10.74 -7.25
N LEU A 798 -0.54 10.14 -6.05
CA LEU A 798 -1.33 10.65 -4.94
C LEU A 798 -0.95 12.10 -4.61
N LEU A 799 0.35 12.37 -4.43
CA LEU A 799 0.85 13.71 -4.08
C LEU A 799 0.58 14.72 -5.20
N SER A 800 0.78 14.35 -6.46
CA SER A 800 0.48 15.23 -7.60
C SER A 800 -1.02 15.53 -7.71
N GLY A 801 -1.88 14.54 -7.44
CA GLY A 801 -3.32 14.73 -7.42
C GLY A 801 -3.77 15.66 -6.28
N LEU A 802 -3.20 15.52 -5.07
CA LEU A 802 -3.44 16.45 -3.96
C LEU A 802 -2.97 17.87 -4.28
N THR A 803 -1.78 18.02 -4.88
CA THR A 803 -1.26 19.32 -5.36
C THR A 803 -2.24 19.98 -6.32
N LEU A 804 -2.81 19.20 -7.25
CA LEU A 804 -3.77 19.71 -8.22
C LEU A 804 -5.11 20.11 -7.57
N ILE A 805 -5.59 19.34 -6.59
CA ILE A 805 -6.78 19.69 -5.80
C ILE A 805 -6.56 21.04 -5.09
N PHE A 806 -5.41 21.21 -4.41
CA PHE A 806 -5.11 22.48 -3.72
C PHE A 806 -4.87 23.64 -4.67
N LEU A 807 -4.27 23.41 -5.84
CA LEU A 807 -4.12 24.43 -6.87
C LEU A 807 -5.49 24.94 -7.32
N VAL A 808 -6.41 24.04 -7.65
CA VAL A 808 -7.79 24.39 -8.02
C VAL A 808 -8.47 25.17 -6.89
N ALA A 809 -8.37 24.69 -5.65
CA ALA A 809 -8.98 25.34 -4.50
C ALA A 809 -8.46 26.76 -4.26
N VAL A 810 -7.16 26.99 -4.38
CA VAL A 810 -6.56 28.32 -4.16
C VAL A 810 -6.84 29.26 -5.32
N VAL A 811 -6.77 28.80 -6.57
CA VAL A 811 -7.06 29.64 -7.75
C VAL A 811 -8.51 30.10 -7.75
N THR A 812 -9.44 29.20 -7.43
CA THR A 812 -10.88 29.50 -7.37
C THR A 812 -11.23 30.41 -6.19
N LEU A 813 -10.48 30.35 -5.09
CA LEU A 813 -10.65 31.23 -3.94
C LEU A 813 -10.54 32.72 -4.32
N TRP A 814 -9.76 33.07 -5.35
CA TRP A 814 -9.67 34.45 -5.81
C TRP A 814 -11.04 35.01 -6.26
N GLY A 815 -11.80 34.24 -7.06
CA GLY A 815 -13.14 34.63 -7.50
C GLY A 815 -14.16 34.63 -6.37
N LEU A 816 -14.12 33.60 -5.50
CA LEU A 816 -15.03 33.47 -4.36
C LEU A 816 -14.81 34.58 -3.31
N ALA A 817 -13.56 34.93 -3.01
CA ALA A 817 -13.22 36.02 -2.09
C ALA A 817 -13.60 37.39 -2.66
N GLY A 818 -13.52 37.56 -3.98
CA GLY A 818 -13.97 38.77 -4.67
C GLY A 818 -15.46 39.08 -4.41
N TYR A 819 -16.32 38.06 -4.40
CA TYR A 819 -17.73 38.21 -4.05
C TYR A 819 -17.93 38.74 -2.62
N SER A 820 -17.11 38.28 -1.68
CA SER A 820 -17.12 38.73 -0.29
C SER A 820 -16.53 40.14 -0.08
N GLY A 821 -16.04 40.80 -1.13
CA GLY A 821 -15.35 42.08 -1.04
C GLY A 821 -13.92 41.97 -0.46
N THR A 822 -13.38 40.76 -0.38
CA THR A 822 -12.01 40.51 0.13
C THR A 822 -11.02 40.48 -1.03
N LEU A 823 -10.13 41.46 -1.09
CA LEU A 823 -9.06 41.51 -2.09
C LEU A 823 -7.86 40.66 -1.64
N LEU A 824 -7.74 39.45 -2.19
CA LEU A 824 -6.61 38.56 -1.92
C LEU A 824 -5.45 38.84 -2.88
N SER A 825 -4.27 39.14 -2.34
CA SER A 825 -3.07 39.32 -3.16
C SER A 825 -2.56 37.97 -3.67
N VAL A 826 -1.97 37.98 -4.87
CA VAL A 826 -1.36 36.78 -5.47
C VAL A 826 -0.25 36.23 -4.55
N THR A 827 0.49 37.08 -3.84
CA THR A 827 1.50 36.66 -2.85
C THR A 827 0.90 35.82 -1.73
N VAL A 828 -0.26 36.21 -1.21
CA VAL A 828 -0.94 35.51 -0.13
C VAL A 828 -1.55 34.19 -0.61
N LEU A 829 -2.15 34.17 -1.81
CA LEU A 829 -2.62 32.94 -2.45
C LEU A 829 -1.46 31.96 -2.73
N SER A 830 -0.32 32.47 -3.20
CA SER A 830 0.90 31.68 -3.40
C SER A 830 1.42 31.06 -2.10
N ALA A 831 1.42 31.83 -1.00
CA ALA A 831 1.78 31.34 0.33
C ALA A 831 0.80 30.25 0.82
N LEU A 832 -0.51 30.46 0.64
CA LEU A 832 -1.54 29.46 0.95
C LEU A 832 -1.34 28.18 0.13
N LEU A 833 -1.08 28.30 -1.18
CA LEU A 833 -0.89 27.15 -2.05
C LEU A 833 0.29 26.29 -1.59
N VAL A 834 1.46 26.89 -1.37
CA VAL A 834 2.67 26.14 -1.01
C VAL A 834 2.59 25.56 0.41
N THR A 835 1.85 26.21 1.31
CA THR A 835 1.62 25.65 2.64
C THR A 835 0.68 24.45 2.60
N LEU A 836 -0.34 24.43 1.73
CA LEU A 836 -1.25 23.27 1.62
C LEU A 836 -0.68 22.10 0.81
N ILE A 837 0.11 22.38 -0.23
CA ILE A 837 0.75 21.33 -1.03
C ILE A 837 1.63 20.43 -0.13
N PRO A 838 1.68 19.10 -0.36
CA PRO A 838 2.46 18.17 0.47
C PRO A 838 3.97 18.23 0.19
N THR A 839 4.57 19.42 0.29
CA THR A 839 6.00 19.71 0.05
C THR A 839 6.91 18.89 0.97
N THR A 840 6.47 18.62 2.20
CA THR A 840 7.22 17.86 3.20
C THR A 840 7.59 16.46 2.70
N ILE A 841 6.60 15.67 2.26
CA ILE A 841 6.86 14.33 1.70
C ILE A 841 7.34 14.42 0.25
N GLY A 842 6.86 15.40 -0.53
CA GLY A 842 7.28 15.61 -1.92
C GLY A 842 8.78 15.87 -2.06
N GLY A 843 9.40 16.61 -1.14
CA GLY A 843 10.84 16.86 -1.12
C GLY A 843 11.67 15.71 -0.55
N LEU A 844 11.10 14.89 0.35
CA LEU A 844 11.83 13.81 1.02
C LEU A 844 11.72 12.44 0.31
N LEU A 845 10.78 12.29 -0.63
CA LEU A 845 10.47 11.01 -1.28
C LEU A 845 11.70 10.36 -1.95
N SER A 846 12.43 11.12 -2.76
CA SER A 846 13.66 10.66 -3.43
C SER A 846 14.74 10.27 -2.40
N ALA A 847 14.94 11.13 -1.38
CA ALA A 847 15.95 10.95 -0.35
C ALA A 847 15.74 9.66 0.47
N ILE A 848 14.49 9.34 0.83
CA ILE A 848 14.13 8.08 1.52
C ILE A 848 14.54 6.87 0.67
N GLY A 849 14.24 6.96 -0.62
CA GLY A 849 14.57 5.92 -1.58
C GLY A 849 16.08 5.69 -1.69
N ILE A 850 16.87 6.75 -1.82
CA ILE A 850 18.33 6.71 -1.96
C ILE A 850 18.96 6.17 -0.66
N ALA A 851 18.53 6.67 0.49
CA ALA A 851 19.00 6.21 1.79
C ALA A 851 18.63 4.74 2.10
N GLY A 852 17.54 4.22 1.53
CA GLY A 852 17.21 2.80 1.61
C GLY A 852 18.23 1.90 0.91
N MET A 853 18.68 2.30 -0.29
CA MET A 853 19.70 1.56 -1.05
C MET A 853 21.07 1.64 -0.38
N ASP A 854 21.49 2.84 0.07
CA ASP A 854 22.74 3.05 0.80
C ASP A 854 22.82 2.14 2.05
N ARG A 855 21.72 1.99 2.79
CA ARG A 855 21.67 1.07 3.93
C ARG A 855 21.91 -0.37 3.52
N LEU A 856 21.31 -0.84 2.43
CA LEU A 856 21.49 -2.22 1.94
C LEU A 856 22.95 -2.52 1.61
N VAL A 857 23.63 -1.58 0.91
CA VAL A 857 25.06 -1.69 0.56
C VAL A 857 25.95 -1.73 1.80
N ARG A 858 25.61 -0.99 2.86
CA ARG A 858 26.35 -1.03 4.14
C ARG A 858 26.20 -2.34 4.91
N PHE A 859 25.15 -3.10 4.61
CA PHE A 859 25.01 -4.49 5.07
C PHE A 859 25.63 -5.47 4.07
N ASN A 860 26.54 -5.02 3.20
CA ASN A 860 27.18 -5.77 2.13
C ASN A 860 26.16 -6.61 1.32
N VAL A 861 25.05 -5.98 0.92
CA VAL A 861 24.11 -6.56 -0.06
C VAL A 861 24.00 -5.59 -1.21
N ILE A 862 24.10 -6.11 -2.42
CA ILE A 862 23.95 -5.34 -3.66
C ILE A 862 22.58 -5.67 -4.23
N ALA A 863 21.78 -4.66 -4.55
CA ALA A 863 20.52 -4.84 -5.27
C ALA A 863 20.60 -4.19 -6.65
N THR A 864 20.14 -4.88 -7.69
CA THR A 864 20.16 -4.37 -9.07
C THR A 864 19.21 -3.20 -9.26
N SER A 865 18.19 -3.08 -8.41
CA SER A 865 17.23 -1.97 -8.44
C SER A 865 16.58 -1.74 -7.07
N GLY A 866 16.08 -0.53 -6.85
CA GLY A 866 15.25 -0.23 -5.66
C GLY A 866 13.95 -1.02 -5.60
N ARG A 867 13.48 -1.56 -6.74
CA ARG A 867 12.29 -2.41 -6.79
C ARG A 867 12.50 -3.72 -6.03
N ALA A 868 13.70 -4.31 -6.12
CA ALA A 868 14.02 -5.53 -5.39
C ALA A 868 13.98 -5.27 -3.86
N VAL A 869 14.56 -4.15 -3.41
CA VAL A 869 14.56 -3.77 -1.98
C VAL A 869 13.15 -3.53 -1.45
N GLU A 870 12.29 -2.90 -2.25
CA GLU A 870 10.89 -2.69 -1.89
C GLU A 870 10.10 -4.01 -1.84
N ALA A 871 10.30 -4.88 -2.84
CA ALA A 871 9.66 -6.19 -2.89
C ALA A 871 10.07 -7.07 -1.70
N ALA A 872 11.34 -6.98 -1.25
CA ALA A 872 11.83 -7.69 -0.08
C ALA A 872 11.08 -7.34 1.21
N GLY A 873 10.61 -6.10 1.35
CA GLY A 873 9.79 -5.69 2.50
C GLY A 873 8.43 -6.39 2.57
N ASP A 874 7.98 -6.95 1.46
CA ASP A 874 6.63 -7.51 1.29
C ASP A 874 6.63 -9.02 1.02
N VAL A 875 7.79 -9.68 1.15
CA VAL A 875 7.92 -11.13 0.98
C VAL A 875 7.02 -11.87 1.96
N ASP A 876 6.23 -12.81 1.45
CA ASP A 876 5.38 -13.69 2.25
C ASP A 876 6.04 -15.04 2.51
N THR A 877 6.79 -15.54 1.53
CA THR A 877 7.43 -16.85 1.58
C THR A 877 8.86 -16.76 1.09
N LEU A 878 9.79 -17.29 1.90
CA LEU A 878 11.20 -17.41 1.59
C LEU A 878 11.49 -18.87 1.24
N LEU A 879 11.93 -19.10 0.00
CA LEU A 879 12.50 -20.36 -0.46
C LEU A 879 14.01 -20.31 -0.24
N LEU A 880 14.54 -21.32 0.45
CA LEU A 880 15.98 -21.46 0.62
C LEU A 880 16.40 -22.79 0.00
N ASP A 881 17.41 -22.76 -0.85
CA ASP A 881 18.12 -23.99 -1.18
C ASP A 881 18.80 -24.56 0.07
N LYS A 882 18.98 -25.87 0.15
CA LYS A 882 19.61 -26.50 1.32
C LYS A 882 21.13 -26.30 1.30
N THR A 883 21.76 -26.71 0.20
CA THR A 883 23.22 -26.81 0.07
C THR A 883 23.82 -25.41 0.03
N GLY A 884 24.90 -25.17 0.78
CA GLY A 884 25.58 -23.86 0.81
C GLY A 884 24.81 -22.74 1.52
N THR A 885 23.48 -22.85 1.66
CA THR A 885 22.61 -21.83 2.25
C THR A 885 22.23 -22.18 3.70
N ILE A 886 21.52 -23.29 3.94
CA ILE A 886 21.11 -23.74 5.29
C ILE A 886 22.24 -24.51 5.99
N THR A 887 22.93 -25.36 5.22
CA THR A 887 24.02 -26.20 5.69
C THR A 887 25.36 -25.72 5.13
N PHE A 888 26.47 -26.28 5.60
CA PHE A 888 27.80 -26.01 5.02
C PHE A 888 28.00 -26.66 3.65
N GLY A 889 27.08 -27.53 3.21
CA GLY A 889 27.09 -28.16 1.89
C GLY A 889 27.91 -29.45 1.80
N ASN A 890 28.73 -29.76 2.80
CA ASN A 890 29.49 -31.01 2.91
C ASN A 890 28.91 -31.88 4.03
N ARG A 891 28.86 -33.20 3.82
CA ARG A 891 28.49 -34.16 4.87
C ARG A 891 29.68 -34.31 5.82
N MET A 892 29.50 -33.90 7.06
CA MET A 892 30.53 -33.93 8.09
C MET A 892 30.25 -35.07 9.08
N ALA A 893 31.31 -35.65 9.64
CA ALA A 893 31.17 -36.60 10.74
C ALA A 893 30.56 -35.90 11.96
N ALA A 894 29.48 -36.47 12.49
CA ALA A 894 28.76 -35.94 13.65
C ALA A 894 28.76 -36.90 14.84
N ASP A 895 28.94 -38.20 14.61
CA ASP A 895 28.88 -39.18 15.70
C ASP A 895 29.61 -40.49 15.33
N PHE A 896 30.07 -41.22 16.35
CA PHE A 896 30.68 -42.54 16.24
C PHE A 896 29.80 -43.58 16.94
N MET A 897 29.25 -44.53 16.18
CA MET A 897 28.34 -45.55 16.69
C MET A 897 29.03 -46.92 16.74
N PRO A 898 29.63 -47.31 17.89
CA PRO A 898 30.30 -48.60 18.02
C PRO A 898 29.32 -49.77 18.04
N VAL A 899 29.74 -50.92 17.52
CA VAL A 899 29.01 -52.19 17.71
C VAL A 899 29.30 -52.77 19.10
N PRO A 900 28.47 -53.70 19.60
CA PRO A 900 28.70 -54.35 20.90
C PRO A 900 30.10 -54.91 21.06
N GLY A 901 30.75 -54.58 22.18
CA GLY A 901 32.11 -55.02 22.49
C GLY A 901 33.21 -54.19 21.83
N VAL A 902 32.89 -53.06 21.22
CA VAL A 902 33.84 -52.03 20.78
C VAL A 902 33.59 -50.76 21.60
N SER A 903 34.66 -50.17 22.13
CA SER A 903 34.53 -48.87 22.81
C SER A 903 34.48 -47.73 21.79
N GLU A 904 33.79 -46.64 22.13
CA GLU A 904 33.75 -45.42 21.32
C GLU A 904 35.16 -44.87 21.04
N ALA A 905 36.06 -45.03 22.03
CA ALA A 905 37.49 -44.79 21.92
C ALA A 905 38.18 -45.58 20.80
N GLU A 906 37.95 -46.89 20.77
CA GLU A 906 38.56 -47.81 19.80
C GLU A 906 38.06 -47.52 18.37
N LEU A 907 36.78 -47.15 18.22
CA LEU A 907 36.20 -46.74 16.95
C LEU A 907 36.77 -45.40 16.47
N ALA A 908 36.88 -44.40 17.34
CA ALA A 908 37.42 -43.08 17.00
C ALA A 908 38.90 -43.15 16.59
N ASP A 909 39.71 -43.95 17.29
CA ASP A 909 41.12 -44.18 16.92
C ASP A 909 41.23 -44.86 15.54
N ALA A 910 40.41 -45.88 15.31
CA ALA A 910 40.40 -46.58 14.03
C ALA A 910 39.92 -45.69 12.87
N ALA A 911 38.92 -44.86 13.12
CA ALA A 911 38.38 -43.91 12.15
C ALA A 911 39.37 -42.78 11.83
N LEU A 912 40.11 -42.29 12.84
CA LEU A 912 41.17 -41.28 12.67
C LEU A 912 42.30 -41.82 11.80
N LEU A 913 42.86 -42.99 12.16
CA LEU A 913 43.92 -43.63 11.40
C LEU A 913 43.49 -43.90 9.96
N ALA A 914 42.31 -44.50 9.76
CA ALA A 914 41.78 -44.78 8.43
C ALA A 914 41.50 -43.52 7.58
N SER A 915 41.46 -42.33 8.19
CA SER A 915 41.22 -41.06 7.50
C SER A 915 42.49 -40.24 7.24
N LEU A 916 43.67 -40.68 7.69
CA LEU A 916 44.92 -39.89 7.59
C LEU A 916 45.30 -39.49 6.16
N ALA A 917 45.02 -40.37 5.18
CA ALA A 917 45.29 -40.12 3.76
C ALA A 917 44.01 -39.95 2.92
N ASP A 918 42.90 -39.70 3.60
CA ASP A 918 41.62 -39.40 2.96
C ASP A 918 41.47 -37.88 2.86
N GLU A 919 41.94 -37.31 1.75
CA GLU A 919 41.88 -35.86 1.52
C GLU A 919 40.46 -35.35 1.21
N THR A 920 39.45 -36.22 1.14
CA THR A 920 38.06 -35.81 0.93
C THR A 920 37.54 -34.99 2.11
N PRO A 921 36.51 -34.13 1.92
CA PRO A 921 35.85 -33.41 3.01
C PRO A 921 35.38 -34.34 4.14
N GLU A 922 34.84 -35.50 3.79
CA GLU A 922 34.39 -36.55 4.70
C GLU A 922 35.58 -37.09 5.50
N GLY A 923 36.69 -37.40 4.83
CA GLY A 923 37.99 -37.76 5.41
C GLY A 923 38.46 -36.81 6.49
N ARG A 924 38.59 -35.53 6.12
CA ARG A 924 39.03 -34.47 7.04
C ARG A 924 38.06 -34.26 8.20
N SER A 925 36.75 -34.36 7.96
CA SER A 925 35.73 -34.19 9.00
C SER A 925 35.80 -35.28 10.08
N ILE A 926 36.11 -36.52 9.69
CA ILE A 926 36.26 -37.65 10.61
C ILE A 926 37.51 -37.48 11.48
N ALA A 927 38.62 -37.06 10.87
CA ALA A 927 39.84 -36.74 11.60
C ALA A 927 39.62 -35.58 12.59
N ALA A 928 38.90 -34.53 12.17
CA ALA A 928 38.55 -33.41 13.02
C ALA A 928 37.63 -33.79 14.19
N LEU A 929 36.63 -34.66 13.96
CA LEU A 929 35.74 -35.15 15.03
C LEU A 929 36.52 -35.97 16.07
N ALA A 930 37.36 -36.90 15.61
CA ALA A 930 38.16 -37.76 16.48
C ALA A 930 39.18 -36.97 17.31
N THR A 931 39.86 -35.98 16.71
CA THR A 931 40.85 -35.15 17.40
C THR A 931 40.21 -34.09 18.32
N GLY A 932 39.04 -33.57 17.94
CA GLY A 932 38.31 -32.53 18.67
C GLY A 932 37.49 -33.07 19.84
N GLU A 933 36.31 -33.64 19.58
CA GLU A 933 35.37 -34.08 20.64
C GLU A 933 35.87 -35.31 21.41
N PHE A 934 36.58 -36.21 20.73
CA PHE A 934 37.07 -37.46 21.34
C PHE A 934 38.53 -37.37 21.83
N GLY A 935 39.17 -36.21 21.70
CA GLY A 935 40.49 -35.91 22.24
C GLY A 935 41.63 -36.82 21.75
N ARG A 936 41.51 -37.40 20.56
CA ARG A 936 42.51 -38.33 20.01
C ARG A 936 43.68 -37.59 19.39
N GLN A 937 44.88 -38.12 19.57
CA GLN A 937 46.08 -37.57 18.94
C GLN A 937 46.37 -38.34 17.65
N ALA A 938 46.51 -37.61 16.54
CA ALA A 938 47.05 -38.19 15.32
C ALA A 938 48.53 -38.54 15.57
N PRO A 939 48.98 -39.76 15.22
CA PRO A 939 50.39 -40.13 15.34
C PRO A 939 51.27 -39.24 14.44
N ASP A 940 52.51 -38.99 14.87
CA ASP A 940 53.50 -38.23 14.11
C ASP A 940 53.98 -39.10 12.92
N VAL A 941 53.37 -38.90 11.75
CA VAL A 941 53.60 -39.73 10.55
C VAL A 941 54.09 -38.82 9.42
N SER A 942 55.30 -39.10 8.92
CA SER A 942 55.86 -38.47 7.73
C SER A 942 55.31 -39.15 6.46
N LEU A 943 54.34 -38.49 5.79
CA LEU A 943 53.84 -38.92 4.48
C LEU A 943 54.75 -38.37 3.35
N PRO A 944 55.09 -39.15 2.31
CA PRO A 944 55.91 -38.68 1.20
C PRO A 944 55.16 -37.67 0.32
N ALA A 945 55.87 -36.65 -0.17
CA ALA A 945 55.32 -35.61 -1.03
C ALA A 945 55.19 -36.06 -2.51
N SER A 946 53.96 -35.94 -3.04
CA SER A 946 53.56 -35.87 -4.45
C SER A 946 53.61 -37.15 -5.31
N GLY A 947 52.55 -37.35 -6.11
CA GLY A 947 52.56 -38.19 -7.31
C GLY A 947 51.42 -39.22 -7.37
N LYS A 948 50.56 -39.10 -8.38
CA LYS A 948 49.42 -39.98 -8.67
C LYS A 948 49.79 -41.47 -8.62
N GLY A 949 49.10 -42.25 -7.78
CA GLY A 949 48.60 -43.57 -8.17
C GLY A 949 49.52 -44.80 -8.09
N GLU A 950 50.54 -44.86 -7.24
CA GLU A 950 51.27 -46.12 -6.97
C GLU A 950 51.39 -46.44 -5.47
N VAL A 951 51.21 -47.72 -5.14
CA VAL A 951 51.37 -48.30 -3.79
C VAL A 951 52.87 -48.37 -3.48
N VAL A 952 53.37 -47.52 -2.58
CA VAL A 952 54.78 -47.55 -2.17
C VAL A 952 54.94 -48.35 -0.88
N ALA A 953 55.71 -49.44 -0.95
CA ALA A 953 56.17 -50.19 0.22
C ALA A 953 57.35 -49.46 0.90
N LEU A 954 57.28 -49.25 2.22
CA LEU A 954 58.36 -48.67 3.01
C LEU A 954 59.43 -49.73 3.34
N ALA A 955 60.68 -49.47 2.93
CA ALA A 955 61.85 -50.23 3.37
C ALA A 955 62.42 -49.65 4.68
N VAL A 956 62.67 -50.53 5.66
CA VAL A 956 63.25 -50.19 6.97
C VAL A 956 64.78 -50.13 6.87
N GLY A 957 65.37 -49.01 7.31
CA GLY A 957 66.82 -48.85 7.43
C GLY A 957 67.24 -47.91 8.57
N GLY A 958 67.56 -48.50 9.74
CA GLY A 958 68.69 -48.12 10.61
C GLY A 958 68.56 -46.96 11.62
N GLY A 959 68.69 -47.27 12.92
CA GLY A 959 69.24 -46.35 13.94
C GLY A 959 68.44 -46.20 15.25
N ALA A 960 68.99 -46.71 16.36
CA ALA A 960 68.38 -46.92 17.68
C ALA A 960 67.78 -45.72 18.47
N SER A 961 66.69 -46.07 19.19
CA SER A 961 66.23 -45.65 20.54
C SER A 961 65.47 -44.33 20.77
N SER A 962 64.13 -44.40 20.90
CA SER A 962 63.40 -44.44 22.19
C SER A 962 61.87 -44.28 21.98
N ALA A 963 61.09 -45.13 22.66
CA ALA A 963 59.64 -45.07 22.89
C ALA A 963 58.68 -44.77 21.71
N GLY A 964 58.20 -45.84 21.07
CA GLY A 964 56.78 -45.95 20.68
C GLY A 964 56.33 -45.37 19.33
N THR A 965 57.15 -45.40 18.28
CA THR A 965 56.67 -45.10 16.91
C THR A 965 56.05 -46.36 16.31
N THR A 966 54.72 -46.44 16.26
CA THR A 966 54.00 -47.48 15.50
C THR A 966 54.14 -47.20 14.01
N GLY A 967 54.98 -47.97 13.31
CA GLY A 967 55.15 -47.86 11.86
C GLY A 967 53.88 -48.25 11.12
N ILE A 968 53.45 -47.41 10.18
CA ILE A 968 52.37 -47.72 9.22
C ILE A 968 52.99 -48.52 8.08
N ASP A 969 52.51 -49.74 7.84
CA ASP A 969 53.02 -50.66 6.82
C ASP A 969 52.57 -50.26 5.41
N ALA A 970 51.34 -49.76 5.26
CA ALA A 970 50.82 -49.22 4.01
C ALA A 970 49.66 -48.23 4.24
N VAL A 971 49.60 -47.18 3.43
CA VAL A 971 48.52 -46.19 3.42
C VAL A 971 47.66 -46.41 2.18
N ILE A 972 46.35 -46.54 2.37
CA ILE A 972 45.38 -46.67 1.27
C ILE A 972 44.64 -45.34 1.10
N PRO A 973 45.01 -44.52 0.11
CA PRO A 973 44.28 -43.29 -0.18
C PRO A 973 42.86 -43.64 -0.64
N PHE A 974 41.95 -42.71 -0.43
CA PHE A 974 40.58 -42.87 -0.93
C PHE A 974 40.57 -42.98 -2.46
N ALA A 975 39.90 -44.00 -2.99
CA ALA A 975 39.63 -44.14 -4.42
C ALA A 975 38.12 -44.26 -4.67
N ALA A 976 37.59 -43.52 -5.64
CA ALA A 976 36.16 -43.49 -5.95
C ALA A 976 35.61 -44.84 -6.43
N GLU A 977 36.45 -45.67 -7.04
CA GLU A 977 36.12 -47.03 -7.51
C GLU A 977 35.94 -48.01 -6.34
N THR A 978 36.79 -47.91 -5.32
CA THR A 978 36.75 -48.80 -4.14
C THR A 978 35.81 -48.26 -3.05
N ARG A 979 35.55 -46.95 -3.03
CA ARG A 979 34.75 -46.22 -2.03
C ARG A 979 35.21 -46.47 -0.59
N LEU A 980 36.51 -46.69 -0.40
CA LEU A 980 37.12 -46.95 0.90
C LEU A 980 38.51 -46.30 0.99
N SER A 981 38.91 -45.97 2.21
CA SER A 981 40.23 -45.46 2.60
C SER A 981 40.71 -46.22 3.84
N GLY A 982 42.01 -46.19 4.13
CA GLY A 982 42.50 -46.86 5.32
C GLY A 982 44.01 -46.95 5.47
N VAL A 983 44.44 -47.71 6.48
CA VAL A 983 45.87 -47.97 6.75
C VAL A 983 46.07 -49.41 7.21
N ASP A 984 47.23 -49.96 6.90
CA ASP A 984 47.72 -51.23 7.44
C ASP A 984 48.87 -50.93 8.40
N PHE A 985 48.81 -51.48 9.62
CA PHE A 985 49.88 -51.33 10.60
C PHE A 985 49.85 -52.47 11.63
N GLY A 986 51.02 -53.04 11.95
CA GLY A 986 51.16 -53.99 13.07
C GLY A 986 50.26 -55.23 12.97
N GLY A 987 50.00 -55.70 11.74
CA GLY A 987 49.09 -56.83 11.47
C GLY A 987 47.59 -56.49 11.46
N ARG A 988 47.22 -55.23 11.75
CA ARG A 988 45.84 -54.71 11.65
C ARG A 988 45.60 -54.11 10.27
N ARG A 989 44.38 -54.26 9.77
CA ARG A 989 43.98 -53.73 8.45
C ARG A 989 42.74 -52.87 8.61
N LEU A 990 42.96 -51.59 8.93
CA LEU A 990 41.88 -50.65 9.18
C LEU A 990 41.34 -50.10 7.86
N ARG A 991 40.04 -50.24 7.65
CA ARG A 991 39.34 -49.62 6.51
C ARG A 991 38.12 -48.88 6.99
N LYS A 992 37.86 -47.73 6.38
CA LYS A 992 36.55 -47.09 6.43
C LYS A 992 36.03 -46.89 5.01
N GLY A 993 34.72 -46.88 4.84
CA GLY A 993 34.13 -46.65 3.52
C GLY A 993 32.63 -46.87 3.50
N ALA A 994 32.07 -46.94 2.30
CA ALA A 994 30.68 -47.29 2.11
C ALA A 994 30.38 -48.67 2.73
N VAL A 995 29.18 -48.84 3.29
CA VAL A 995 28.79 -50.04 4.04
C VAL A 995 28.99 -51.32 3.21
N ASP A 996 28.58 -51.30 1.94
CA ASP A 996 28.73 -52.39 0.99
C ASP A 996 30.21 -52.71 0.68
N SER A 997 31.06 -51.69 0.53
CA SER A 997 32.51 -51.86 0.33
C SER A 997 33.19 -52.50 1.54
N ILE A 998 32.79 -52.12 2.76
CA ILE A 998 33.35 -52.67 4.00
C ILE A 998 32.85 -54.09 4.29
N LEU A 999 31.58 -54.39 3.98
CA LEU A 999 31.07 -55.76 4.05
C LEU A 999 31.81 -56.70 3.08
N LYS A 1000 32.12 -56.22 1.86
CA LYS A 1000 32.97 -56.94 0.91
C LYS A 1000 34.39 -57.13 1.43
N PHE A 1001 35.00 -56.08 2.01
CA PHE A 1001 36.35 -56.15 2.58
C PHE A 1001 36.46 -57.13 3.76
N THR A 1002 35.46 -57.16 4.64
CA THR A 1002 35.40 -58.06 5.80
C THR A 1002 35.06 -59.51 5.41
N GLY A 1003 34.56 -59.75 4.19
CA GLY A 1003 34.12 -61.07 3.72
C GLY A 1003 32.81 -61.54 4.34
N ILE A 1004 32.07 -60.65 5.01
CA ILE A 1004 30.80 -60.96 5.66
C ILE A 1004 29.68 -60.93 4.61
N ARG A 1005 29.00 -62.07 4.40
CA ARG A 1005 27.79 -62.13 3.57
C ARG A 1005 26.65 -61.40 4.27
N ASP A 1006 25.76 -60.78 3.49
CA ASP A 1006 24.64 -59.98 4.02
C ASP A 1006 23.83 -60.69 5.11
N GLU A 1007 23.66 -62.02 5.00
CA GLU A 1007 22.97 -62.91 5.94
C GLU A 1007 23.56 -62.84 7.37
N ASN A 1008 24.88 -62.73 7.46
CA ASN A 1008 25.67 -62.88 8.70
C ASN A 1008 26.08 -61.53 9.32
N VAL A 1009 25.58 -60.42 8.79
CA VAL A 1009 25.85 -59.09 9.36
C VAL A 1009 25.19 -58.99 10.76
N PRO A 1010 25.92 -58.58 11.81
CA PRO A 1010 25.37 -58.45 13.15
C PRO A 1010 24.12 -57.57 13.18
N ALA A 1011 23.07 -58.03 13.86
CA ALA A 1011 21.78 -57.31 13.93
C ALA A 1011 21.94 -55.89 14.50
N GLU A 1012 22.89 -55.69 15.42
CA GLU A 1012 23.17 -54.37 16.00
C GLU A 1012 23.91 -53.44 15.04
N PHE A 1013 24.82 -53.96 14.20
CA PHE A 1013 25.44 -53.18 13.14
C PHE A 1013 24.41 -52.74 12.10
N ARG A 1014 23.52 -53.66 11.68
CA ARG A 1014 22.38 -53.33 10.80
C ARG A 1014 21.48 -52.26 11.43
N ARG A 1015 21.17 -52.36 12.73
CA ARG A 1015 20.40 -51.31 13.44
C ARG A 1015 21.12 -49.96 13.45
N ALA A 1016 22.43 -49.92 13.65
CA ALA A 1016 23.19 -48.66 13.62
C ALA A 1016 23.18 -48.03 12.21
N VAL A 1017 23.39 -48.83 11.16
CA VAL A 1017 23.27 -48.39 9.76
C VAL A 1017 21.86 -47.87 9.46
N ASP A 1018 20.82 -48.62 9.87
CA ASP A 1018 19.43 -48.23 9.69
C ASP A 1018 19.06 -46.98 10.50
N GLN A 1019 19.62 -46.81 11.69
CA GLN A 1019 19.40 -45.64 12.54
C GLN A 1019 19.97 -44.38 11.88
N VAL A 1020 21.20 -44.44 11.38
CA VAL A 1020 21.83 -43.34 10.62
C VAL A 1020 21.03 -43.02 9.36
N ALA A 1021 20.59 -44.04 8.62
CA ALA A 1021 19.79 -43.85 7.42
C ALA A 1021 18.42 -43.22 7.72
N ARG A 1022 17.77 -43.60 8.84
CA ARG A 1022 16.48 -43.03 9.27
C ARG A 1022 16.58 -41.58 9.76
N THR A 1023 17.74 -41.17 10.29
CA THR A 1023 18.01 -39.77 10.63
C THR A 1023 18.48 -38.95 9.43
N GLY A 1024 18.50 -39.53 8.23
CA GLY A 1024 18.87 -38.86 7.00
C GLY A 1024 20.39 -38.70 6.78
N GLY A 1025 21.20 -39.34 7.62
CA GLY A 1025 22.66 -39.34 7.53
C GLY A 1025 23.18 -40.42 6.57
N THR A 1026 24.46 -40.34 6.22
CA THR A 1026 25.16 -41.36 5.44
C THR A 1026 26.02 -42.20 6.39
N PRO A 1027 25.75 -43.51 6.50
CA PRO A 1027 26.57 -44.38 7.32
C PRO A 1027 27.87 -44.73 6.58
N LEU A 1028 29.03 -44.45 7.19
CA LEU A 1028 30.30 -45.05 6.79
C LEU A 1028 30.66 -46.15 7.77
N ALA A 1029 30.96 -47.33 7.27
CA ALA A 1029 31.37 -48.45 8.11
C ALA A 1029 32.89 -48.36 8.39
N VAL A 1030 33.29 -48.81 9.58
CA VAL A 1030 34.71 -48.96 9.96
C VAL A 1030 34.96 -50.40 10.35
N ALA A 1031 36.04 -50.99 9.85
CA ALA A 1031 36.43 -52.36 10.13
C ALA A 1031 37.93 -52.49 10.33
N ASP A 1032 38.30 -53.54 11.07
CA ASP A 1032 39.67 -54.00 11.25
C ASP A 1032 39.78 -55.46 10.79
N GLY A 1033 40.33 -55.67 9.60
CA GLY A 1033 40.32 -56.97 8.93
C GLY A 1033 38.89 -57.53 8.81
N PRO A 1034 38.58 -58.70 9.38
CA PRO A 1034 37.23 -59.28 9.35
C PRO A 1034 36.28 -58.73 10.43
N ARG A 1035 36.75 -57.91 11.37
CA ARG A 1035 35.94 -57.42 12.51
C ARG A 1035 35.34 -56.05 12.17
N LEU A 1036 34.01 -55.95 12.20
CA LEU A 1036 33.31 -54.66 12.14
C LEU A 1036 33.49 -53.92 13.48
N LEU A 1037 33.90 -52.65 13.42
CA LEU A 1037 34.12 -51.81 14.60
C LEU A 1037 32.93 -50.89 14.90
N GLY A 1038 32.25 -50.41 13.86
CA GLY A 1038 31.13 -49.49 14.03
C GLY A 1038 30.77 -48.73 12.78
N VAL A 1039 29.90 -47.74 12.97
CA VAL A 1039 29.40 -46.85 11.91
C VAL A 1039 29.70 -45.41 12.28
N ILE A 1040 30.20 -44.64 11.33
CA ILE A 1040 30.35 -43.19 11.43
C ILE A 1040 29.08 -42.55 10.85
N HIS A 1041 28.46 -41.68 11.63
CA HIS A 1041 27.33 -40.89 11.18
C HIS A 1041 27.83 -39.64 10.46
N LEU A 1042 27.79 -39.64 9.13
CA LEU A 1042 27.95 -38.41 8.36
C LEU A 1042 26.58 -37.73 8.23
N LYS A 1043 26.48 -36.47 8.63
CA LYS A 1043 25.29 -35.65 8.37
C LYS A 1043 25.67 -34.30 7.76
N ASP A 1044 24.72 -33.72 7.04
CA ASP A 1044 24.86 -32.35 6.58
C ASP A 1044 24.59 -31.40 7.74
N VAL A 1045 25.60 -30.65 8.18
CA VAL A 1045 25.54 -29.87 9.43
C VAL A 1045 24.87 -28.52 9.16
N VAL A 1046 23.81 -28.25 9.93
CA VAL A 1046 23.08 -26.98 9.91
C VAL A 1046 23.95 -25.86 10.48
N LYS A 1047 23.96 -24.69 9.82
CA LYS A 1047 24.75 -23.55 10.29
C LYS A 1047 24.28 -23.07 11.68
N PRO A 1048 25.21 -22.65 12.57
CA PRO A 1048 24.86 -22.16 13.90
C PRO A 1048 23.89 -20.98 13.87
N GLY A 1049 22.91 -20.97 14.77
CA GLY A 1049 21.99 -19.84 14.95
C GLY A 1049 20.85 -19.75 13.92
N ILE A 1050 20.75 -20.66 12.94
CA ILE A 1050 19.74 -20.55 11.88
C ILE A 1050 18.30 -20.74 12.38
N LYS A 1051 18.14 -21.54 13.44
CA LYS A 1051 16.84 -21.84 14.06
C LYS A 1051 16.20 -20.61 14.69
N GLU A 1052 16.99 -19.82 15.42
CA GLU A 1052 16.56 -18.55 15.98
C GLU A 1052 16.19 -17.55 14.88
N ARG A 1053 16.88 -17.61 13.74
CA ARG A 1053 16.64 -16.72 12.59
C ARG A 1053 15.34 -17.07 11.87
N PHE A 1054 15.05 -18.34 11.64
CA PHE A 1054 13.75 -18.75 11.11
C PHE A 1054 12.61 -18.45 12.09
N ALA A 1055 12.85 -18.54 13.41
CA ALA A 1055 11.88 -18.08 14.40
C ALA A 1055 11.61 -16.57 14.30
N ALA A 1056 12.64 -15.74 14.05
CA ALA A 1056 12.47 -14.31 13.81
C ALA A 1056 11.69 -14.01 12.52
N LEU A 1057 12.01 -14.68 11.42
CA LEU A 1057 11.26 -14.55 10.15
C LEU A 1057 9.79 -14.94 10.32
N ARG A 1058 9.52 -16.02 11.06
CA ARG A 1058 8.16 -16.47 11.40
C ARG A 1058 7.42 -15.44 12.25
N ALA A 1059 8.09 -14.80 13.21
CA ALA A 1059 7.53 -13.71 14.00
C ALA A 1059 7.23 -12.45 13.16
N MET A 1060 7.97 -12.23 12.06
CA MET A 1060 7.67 -11.21 11.05
C MET A 1060 6.52 -11.62 10.11
N GLY A 1061 6.03 -12.86 10.20
CA GLY A 1061 4.97 -13.40 9.38
C GLY A 1061 5.43 -13.98 8.03
N ILE A 1062 6.73 -14.24 7.87
CA ILE A 1062 7.32 -14.83 6.66
C ILE A 1062 7.35 -16.34 6.82
N ARG A 1063 6.82 -17.04 5.82
CA ARG A 1063 6.86 -18.50 5.75
C ARG A 1063 8.21 -18.94 5.18
N THR A 1064 8.84 -19.95 5.76
CA THR A 1064 10.14 -20.47 5.30
C THR A 1064 9.98 -21.87 4.71
N VAL A 1065 10.51 -22.08 3.51
CA VAL A 1065 10.41 -23.36 2.78
C VAL A 1065 11.81 -23.77 2.32
N MET A 1066 12.27 -24.93 2.77
CA MET A 1066 13.53 -25.50 2.30
C MET A 1066 13.30 -26.25 0.97
N VAL A 1067 14.21 -26.09 0.02
CA VAL A 1067 14.19 -26.81 -1.26
C VAL A 1067 15.46 -27.65 -1.35
N THR A 1068 15.34 -28.95 -1.62
CA THR A 1068 16.48 -29.86 -1.69
C THR A 1068 16.27 -30.97 -2.72
N GLY A 1069 17.36 -31.47 -3.29
CA GLY A 1069 17.38 -32.69 -4.10
C GLY A 1069 17.48 -33.97 -3.26
N ASP A 1070 17.64 -33.86 -1.94
CA ASP A 1070 17.66 -35.03 -1.05
C ASP A 1070 16.28 -35.71 -0.97
N ASN A 1071 16.30 -36.98 -0.57
CA ASN A 1071 15.09 -37.74 -0.31
C ASN A 1071 14.24 -37.12 0.83
N PRO A 1072 12.94 -37.47 0.94
CA PRO A 1072 12.05 -36.87 1.93
C PRO A 1072 12.46 -37.07 3.39
N VAL A 1073 13.16 -38.16 3.72
CA VAL A 1073 13.56 -38.49 5.10
C VAL A 1073 14.69 -37.56 5.56
N THR A 1074 15.72 -37.41 4.73
CA THR A 1074 16.83 -36.48 4.98
C THR A 1074 16.36 -35.04 4.99
N ALA A 1075 15.48 -34.65 4.05
CA ALA A 1075 14.89 -33.32 4.02
C ALA A 1075 14.10 -33.01 5.30
N ALA A 1076 13.27 -33.94 5.78
CA ALA A 1076 12.50 -33.75 7.01
C ALA A 1076 13.39 -33.61 8.27
N ALA A 1077 14.47 -34.39 8.36
CA ALA A 1077 15.41 -34.32 9.47
C ALA A 1077 16.09 -32.94 9.56
N ILE A 1078 16.65 -32.47 8.43
CA ILE A 1078 17.30 -31.15 8.33
C ILE A 1078 16.27 -30.04 8.57
N ALA A 1079 15.06 -30.16 8.02
CA ALA A 1079 14.00 -29.19 8.19
C ALA A 1079 13.61 -29.00 9.67
N SER A 1080 13.50 -30.10 10.42
CA SER A 1080 13.19 -30.09 11.85
C SER A 1080 14.36 -29.54 12.69
N GLU A 1081 15.60 -29.88 12.35
CA GLU A 1081 16.80 -29.36 13.03
C GLU A 1081 16.94 -27.85 12.82
N ALA A 1082 16.81 -27.39 11.57
CA ALA A 1082 16.88 -25.98 11.21
C ALA A 1082 15.65 -25.18 11.67
N GLY A 1083 14.48 -25.80 11.81
CA GLY A 1083 13.25 -25.14 12.22
C GLY A 1083 12.55 -24.35 11.11
N VAL A 1084 12.61 -24.84 9.87
CA VAL A 1084 11.82 -24.32 8.71
C VAL A 1084 10.35 -24.75 8.80
N ASP A 1085 9.45 -24.04 8.09
CA ASP A 1085 8.00 -24.31 8.17
C ASP A 1085 7.55 -25.48 7.30
N ASP A 1086 8.24 -25.70 6.19
CA ASP A 1086 7.92 -26.70 5.17
C ASP A 1086 9.17 -27.04 4.35
N PHE A 1087 9.12 -28.12 3.58
CA PHE A 1087 10.20 -28.51 2.68
C PHE A 1087 9.69 -29.12 1.37
N LEU A 1088 10.48 -28.97 0.30
CA LEU A 1088 10.31 -29.62 -1.00
C LEU A 1088 11.52 -30.54 -1.22
N ALA A 1089 11.30 -31.84 -1.14
CA ALA A 1089 12.31 -32.88 -1.35
C ALA A 1089 12.33 -33.32 -2.82
N GLU A 1090 13.45 -33.91 -3.26
CA GLU A 1090 13.66 -34.41 -4.63
C GLU A 1090 13.31 -33.37 -5.72
N ALA A 1091 13.53 -32.09 -5.44
CA ALA A 1091 13.06 -30.98 -6.28
C ALA A 1091 13.93 -30.80 -7.53
N THR A 1092 13.36 -30.99 -8.72
CA THR A 1092 13.99 -30.59 -9.98
C THR A 1092 13.95 -29.06 -10.19
N PRO A 1093 14.80 -28.46 -11.03
CA PRO A 1093 14.71 -27.02 -11.37
C PRO A 1093 13.31 -26.60 -11.85
N GLU A 1094 12.63 -27.48 -12.59
CA GLU A 1094 11.25 -27.30 -13.05
C GLU A 1094 10.26 -27.28 -11.88
N ASP A 1095 10.44 -28.15 -10.88
CA ASP A 1095 9.62 -28.16 -9.67
C ASP A 1095 9.79 -26.88 -8.84
N LYS A 1096 11.03 -26.38 -8.73
CA LYS A 1096 11.31 -25.08 -8.07
C LYS A 1096 10.51 -23.97 -8.76
N LEU A 1097 10.60 -23.88 -10.09
CA LEU A 1097 9.84 -22.91 -10.89
C LEU A 1097 8.32 -23.08 -10.78
N ALA A 1098 7.84 -24.32 -10.82
CA ALA A 1098 6.42 -24.63 -10.70
C ALA A 1098 5.88 -24.22 -9.34
N TYR A 1099 6.63 -24.48 -8.26
CA TYR A 1099 6.27 -24.05 -6.91
C TYR A 1099 6.22 -22.52 -6.80
N ILE A 1100 7.25 -21.82 -7.30
CA ILE A 1100 7.28 -20.34 -7.31
C ILE A 1100 6.06 -19.80 -8.04
N ARG A 1101 5.79 -20.30 -9.26
CA ARG A 1101 4.63 -19.88 -10.05
C ARG A 1101 3.32 -20.19 -9.35
N LYS A 1102 3.19 -21.32 -8.65
CA LYS A 1102 1.99 -21.71 -7.92
C LYS A 1102 1.71 -20.79 -6.73
N GLU A 1103 2.72 -20.47 -5.93
CA GLU A 1103 2.57 -19.56 -4.78
C GLU A 1103 2.36 -18.10 -5.24
N GLN A 1104 3.05 -17.64 -6.29
CA GLN A 1104 2.80 -16.34 -6.94
C GLN A 1104 1.38 -16.27 -7.52
N GLN A 1105 0.88 -17.35 -8.11
CA GLN A 1105 -0.53 -17.49 -8.51
C GLN A 1105 -1.48 -17.48 -7.31
N GLY A 1106 -1.02 -17.89 -6.14
CA GLY A 1106 -1.71 -17.75 -4.86
C GLY A 1106 -1.66 -16.34 -4.27
N GLY A 1107 -0.99 -15.40 -4.93
CA GLY A 1107 -0.85 -14.00 -4.50
C GLY A 1107 0.30 -13.74 -3.52
N ARG A 1108 1.17 -14.74 -3.27
CA ARG A 1108 2.29 -14.61 -2.34
C ARG A 1108 3.54 -14.10 -3.05
N LEU A 1109 4.21 -13.14 -2.44
CA LEU A 1109 5.53 -12.71 -2.91
C LEU A 1109 6.59 -13.69 -2.43
N ILE A 1110 7.40 -14.15 -3.37
CA ILE A 1110 8.46 -15.12 -3.12
C ILE A 1110 9.83 -14.46 -3.15
N ALA A 1111 10.56 -14.64 -2.06
CA ALA A 1111 12.02 -14.54 -2.08
C ALA A 1111 12.62 -15.92 -2.27
N MET A 1112 13.67 -16.02 -3.09
CA MET A 1112 14.48 -17.23 -3.23
C MET A 1112 15.94 -16.92 -2.98
N CYS A 1113 16.62 -17.82 -2.27
CA CYS A 1113 18.07 -17.82 -2.11
C CYS A 1113 18.66 -19.09 -2.70
N GLY A 1114 19.73 -18.94 -3.48
CA GLY A 1114 20.45 -20.04 -4.11
C GLY A 1114 21.83 -19.60 -4.60
N ASP A 1115 22.70 -20.57 -4.83
CA ASP A 1115 24.11 -20.38 -5.21
C ASP A 1115 24.48 -21.14 -6.51
N GLY A 1116 23.70 -22.15 -6.89
CA GLY A 1116 23.96 -23.00 -8.06
C GLY A 1116 23.47 -22.43 -9.40
N THR A 1117 24.10 -22.87 -10.50
CA THR A 1117 23.64 -22.63 -11.89
C THR A 1117 22.21 -23.12 -12.11
N ASN A 1118 21.84 -24.22 -11.44
CA ASN A 1118 20.50 -24.82 -11.48
C ASN A 1118 19.42 -23.91 -10.88
N ASP A 1119 19.79 -22.95 -10.03
CA ASP A 1119 18.87 -22.03 -9.38
C ASP A 1119 18.64 -20.75 -10.19
N ALA A 1120 19.48 -20.46 -11.18
CA ALA A 1120 19.39 -19.23 -11.98
C ALA A 1120 17.98 -18.98 -12.57
N PRO A 1121 17.28 -19.96 -13.18
CA PRO A 1121 15.92 -19.75 -13.66
C PRO A 1121 14.93 -19.41 -12.54
N ALA A 1122 15.07 -20.05 -11.38
CA ALA A 1122 14.18 -19.87 -10.24
C ALA A 1122 14.44 -18.53 -9.52
N LEU A 1123 15.71 -18.12 -9.39
CA LEU A 1123 16.13 -16.79 -8.92
C LEU A 1123 15.59 -15.67 -9.81
N ALA A 1124 15.62 -15.84 -11.13
CA ALA A 1124 15.07 -14.87 -12.08
C ALA A 1124 13.53 -14.79 -12.04
N GLN A 1125 12.87 -15.90 -11.72
CA GLN A 1125 11.41 -15.98 -11.62
C GLN A 1125 10.86 -15.46 -10.28
N ALA A 1126 11.66 -15.54 -9.21
CA ALA A 1126 11.32 -15.03 -7.89
C ALA A 1126 11.11 -13.51 -7.91
N ASP A 1127 10.26 -13.00 -7.02
CA ASP A 1127 10.08 -11.56 -6.88
C ASP A 1127 11.33 -10.91 -6.30
N VAL A 1128 12.01 -11.63 -5.40
CA VAL A 1128 13.31 -11.29 -4.84
C VAL A 1128 14.24 -12.49 -4.96
N GLY A 1129 15.18 -12.45 -5.91
CA GLY A 1129 16.22 -13.46 -6.05
C GLY A 1129 17.49 -12.98 -5.38
N VAL A 1130 17.98 -13.68 -4.37
CA VAL A 1130 19.23 -13.36 -3.67
C VAL A 1130 20.27 -14.44 -3.97
N ALA A 1131 21.32 -14.07 -4.70
CA ALA A 1131 22.47 -14.94 -4.93
C ALA A 1131 23.53 -14.71 -3.85
N MET A 1132 24.26 -15.77 -3.49
CA MET A 1132 25.46 -15.65 -2.64
C MET A 1132 26.66 -15.20 -3.48
N GLN A 1133 27.62 -14.46 -2.90
CA GLN A 1133 28.84 -14.06 -3.61
C GLN A 1133 29.69 -15.25 -4.06
N THR A 1134 29.71 -16.32 -3.28
CA THR A 1134 30.36 -17.59 -3.65
C THR A 1134 29.62 -18.36 -4.74
N GLY A 1135 28.41 -17.93 -5.11
CA GLY A 1135 27.59 -18.57 -6.13
C GLY A 1135 28.11 -18.39 -7.56
N THR A 1136 27.65 -19.29 -8.44
CA THR A 1136 28.01 -19.28 -9.86
C THR A 1136 27.71 -17.93 -10.53
N GLN A 1137 28.44 -17.58 -11.59
CA GLN A 1137 28.19 -16.34 -12.33
C GLN A 1137 26.74 -16.27 -12.85
N ALA A 1138 26.21 -17.38 -13.34
CA ALA A 1138 24.83 -17.47 -13.80
C ALA A 1138 23.80 -17.16 -12.70
N ALA A 1139 24.01 -17.62 -11.47
CA ALA A 1139 23.14 -17.31 -10.34
C ALA A 1139 23.19 -15.81 -9.98
N ARG A 1140 24.39 -15.20 -9.98
CA ARG A 1140 24.59 -13.78 -9.70
C ARG A 1140 23.99 -12.86 -10.77
N GLU A 1141 24.00 -13.27 -12.03
CA GLU A 1141 23.38 -12.53 -13.14
C GLU A 1141 21.86 -12.66 -13.16
N ALA A 1142 21.32 -13.82 -12.77
CA ALA A 1142 19.89 -14.06 -12.70
C ALA A 1142 19.21 -13.43 -11.48
N ALA A 1143 19.93 -13.32 -10.36
CA ALA A 1143 19.43 -12.74 -9.13
C ALA A 1143 19.31 -11.21 -9.22
N ASN A 1144 18.32 -10.66 -8.52
CA ASN A 1144 18.14 -9.21 -8.42
C ASN A 1144 18.79 -8.61 -7.14
N MET A 1145 19.35 -9.46 -6.30
CA MET A 1145 20.23 -9.11 -5.20
C MET A 1145 21.41 -10.09 -5.09
N VAL A 1146 22.54 -9.60 -4.57
CA VAL A 1146 23.72 -10.40 -4.26
C VAL A 1146 24.13 -10.11 -2.82
N ASP A 1147 24.21 -11.15 -1.99
CA ASP A 1147 24.76 -11.09 -0.64
C ASP A 1147 26.27 -11.35 -0.67
N LEU A 1148 27.05 -10.37 -0.23
CA LEU A 1148 28.51 -10.42 -0.26
C LEU A 1148 29.12 -11.25 0.88
N ASP A 1149 28.40 -11.43 1.98
CA ASP A 1149 28.93 -12.21 3.12
C ASP A 1149 28.51 -13.68 3.01
N SER A 1150 27.74 -14.04 1.97
CA SER A 1150 27.21 -15.39 1.75
C SER A 1150 26.53 -16.01 3.00
N SER A 1151 25.73 -15.18 3.68
CA SER A 1151 25.20 -15.46 5.01
C SER A 1151 23.67 -15.43 5.01
N PRO A 1152 23.00 -16.56 5.34
CA PRO A 1152 21.53 -16.62 5.35
C PRO A 1152 20.90 -15.65 6.37
N THR A 1153 21.70 -15.22 7.34
CA THR A 1153 21.31 -14.22 8.35
C THR A 1153 20.81 -12.93 7.72
N LYS A 1154 21.46 -12.47 6.63
CA LYS A 1154 21.22 -11.17 5.99
C LYS A 1154 19.83 -10.97 5.41
N LEU A 1155 19.11 -12.06 5.18
CA LEU A 1155 17.76 -12.00 4.64
C LEU A 1155 16.80 -11.28 5.59
N ILE A 1156 17.03 -11.39 6.91
CA ILE A 1156 16.25 -10.65 7.89
C ILE A 1156 16.52 -9.15 7.72
N GLU A 1157 17.79 -8.75 7.63
CA GLU A 1157 18.18 -7.35 7.46
C GLU A 1157 17.64 -6.79 6.13
N ILE A 1158 17.71 -7.55 5.03
CA ILE A 1158 17.16 -7.18 3.72
C ILE A 1158 15.65 -6.88 3.84
N VAL A 1159 14.89 -7.79 4.45
CA VAL A 1159 13.44 -7.62 4.67
C VAL A 1159 13.16 -6.43 5.60
N GLU A 1160 13.90 -6.30 6.69
CA GLU A 1160 13.73 -5.20 7.64
C GLU A 1160 13.98 -3.84 6.98
N ILE A 1161 15.04 -3.71 6.18
CA ILE A 1161 15.34 -2.47 5.42
C ILE A 1161 14.21 -2.16 4.44
N GLY A 1162 13.73 -3.17 3.71
CA GLY A 1162 12.57 -3.04 2.81
C GLY A 1162 11.32 -2.55 3.54
N LYS A 1163 10.99 -3.14 4.69
CA LYS A 1163 9.87 -2.72 5.54
C LYS A 1163 10.04 -1.30 6.07
N GLN A 1164 11.23 -0.95 6.53
CA GLN A 1164 11.52 0.39 7.03
C GLN A 1164 11.35 1.44 5.93
N LEU A 1165 11.77 1.15 4.69
CA LEU A 1165 11.60 2.03 3.54
C LEU A 1165 10.11 2.33 3.30
N LEU A 1166 9.28 1.29 3.24
CA LEU A 1166 7.82 1.43 3.07
C LEU A 1166 7.17 2.19 4.23
N MET A 1167 7.49 1.81 5.48
CA MET A 1167 6.97 2.47 6.69
C MET A 1167 7.33 3.95 6.76
N THR A 1168 8.53 4.32 6.34
CA THR A 1168 9.01 5.72 6.37
C THR A 1168 8.19 6.57 5.42
N ARG A 1169 7.92 6.08 4.20
CA ARG A 1169 7.03 6.76 3.26
C ARG A 1169 5.63 6.91 3.85
N GLY A 1170 5.01 5.81 4.31
CA GLY A 1170 3.64 5.86 4.86
C GLY A 1170 3.49 6.77 6.09
N SER A 1171 4.47 6.74 7.00
CA SER A 1171 4.47 7.57 8.21
C SER A 1171 4.60 9.05 7.89
N LEU A 1172 5.51 9.42 6.99
CA LEU A 1172 5.70 10.81 6.57
C LEU A 1172 4.52 11.32 5.73
N THR A 1173 3.90 10.50 4.89
CA THR A 1173 2.66 10.85 4.20
C THR A 1173 1.54 11.14 5.21
N THR A 1174 1.37 10.29 6.21
CA THR A 1174 0.35 10.47 7.26
C THR A 1174 0.60 11.75 8.06
N PHE A 1175 1.84 11.98 8.48
CA PHE A 1175 2.24 13.20 9.19
C PHE A 1175 2.00 14.45 8.33
N SER A 1176 2.39 14.42 7.05
CA SER A 1176 2.23 15.54 6.13
C SER A 1176 0.77 15.90 5.88
N ILE A 1177 -0.12 14.92 5.70
CA ILE A 1177 -1.56 15.16 5.50
C ILE A 1177 -2.20 15.68 6.79
N ALA A 1178 -1.84 15.09 7.94
CA ALA A 1178 -2.38 15.51 9.23
C ALA A 1178 -1.99 16.96 9.61
N ASN A 1179 -0.81 17.42 9.15
CA ASN A 1179 -0.31 18.77 9.37
C ASN A 1179 -1.22 19.86 8.76
N ASP A 1180 -1.91 19.56 7.65
CA ASP A 1180 -2.74 20.54 6.96
C ASP A 1180 -3.89 21.07 7.82
N VAL A 1181 -4.35 20.30 8.82
CA VAL A 1181 -5.36 20.75 9.80
C VAL A 1181 -4.90 22.04 10.49
N ALA A 1182 -3.69 22.06 11.06
CA ALA A 1182 -3.18 23.24 11.75
C ALA A 1182 -2.94 24.41 10.78
N LYS A 1183 -2.49 24.12 9.56
CA LYS A 1183 -2.26 25.14 8.53
C LYS A 1183 -3.57 25.85 8.13
N TYR A 1184 -4.68 25.12 8.03
CA TYR A 1184 -5.98 25.72 7.79
C TYR A 1184 -6.40 26.68 8.92
N PHE A 1185 -6.21 26.27 10.18
CA PHE A 1185 -6.49 27.13 11.34
C PHE A 1185 -5.53 28.33 11.46
N ALA A 1186 -4.34 28.28 10.85
CA ALA A 1186 -3.44 29.43 10.81
C ALA A 1186 -3.85 30.43 9.72
N ILE A 1187 -4.12 29.94 8.51
CA ILE A 1187 -4.21 30.80 7.33
C ILE A 1187 -5.64 31.27 7.06
N ILE A 1188 -6.66 30.40 7.15
CA ILE A 1188 -8.04 30.80 6.81
C ILE A 1188 -8.52 31.99 7.64
N PRO A 1189 -8.35 32.01 8.98
CA PRO A 1189 -8.74 33.17 9.78
C PRO A 1189 -7.96 34.41 9.35
N ALA A 1190 -6.66 34.29 9.11
CA ALA A 1190 -5.82 35.41 8.69
C ALA A 1190 -6.31 36.05 7.37
N LEU A 1191 -6.81 35.26 6.42
CA LEU A 1191 -7.29 35.76 5.13
C LEU A 1191 -8.58 36.59 5.24
N PHE A 1192 -9.47 36.22 6.16
CA PHE A 1192 -10.85 36.69 6.14
C PHE A 1192 -11.29 37.43 7.40
N ILE A 1193 -10.50 37.46 8.48
CA ILE A 1193 -10.89 38.11 9.75
C ILE A 1193 -11.23 39.61 9.61
N THR A 1194 -10.64 40.29 8.62
CA THR A 1194 -10.91 41.71 8.34
C THR A 1194 -12.30 41.93 7.73
N THR A 1195 -12.76 40.99 6.90
CA THR A 1195 -14.09 41.03 6.28
C THR A 1195 -15.14 40.36 7.16
N TYR A 1196 -14.78 39.27 7.84
CA TYR A 1196 -15.63 38.46 8.70
C TYR A 1196 -15.01 38.32 10.09
N PRO A 1197 -15.23 39.29 11.00
CA PRO A 1197 -14.67 39.26 12.36
C PRO A 1197 -15.05 38.01 13.16
N ALA A 1198 -16.21 37.40 12.86
CA ALA A 1198 -16.64 36.14 13.48
C ALA A 1198 -15.64 34.97 13.27
N LEU A 1199 -14.83 35.01 12.19
CA LEU A 1199 -13.79 34.01 11.95
C LEU A 1199 -12.60 34.14 12.90
N ALA A 1200 -12.54 35.18 13.74
CA ALA A 1200 -11.58 35.27 14.84
C ALA A 1200 -11.70 34.08 15.80
N ALA A 1201 -12.90 33.50 15.96
CA ALA A 1201 -13.11 32.29 16.76
C ALA A 1201 -12.36 31.06 16.22
N LEU A 1202 -12.03 31.05 14.92
CA LEU A 1202 -11.22 30.01 14.29
C LEU A 1202 -9.71 30.25 14.46
N ASN A 1203 -9.27 31.40 14.97
CA ASN A 1203 -7.86 31.63 15.34
C ASN A 1203 -7.55 30.95 16.69
N VAL A 1204 -7.64 29.62 16.72
CA VAL A 1204 -7.43 28.79 17.92
C VAL A 1204 -6.03 28.98 18.52
N MET A 1205 -5.05 29.35 17.68
CA MET A 1205 -3.66 29.59 18.10
C MET A 1205 -3.42 31.00 18.67
N GLY A 1206 -4.38 31.91 18.54
CA GLY A 1206 -4.24 33.32 18.92
C GLY A 1206 -3.02 33.98 18.26
N LEU A 1207 -2.85 33.79 16.95
CA LEU A 1207 -1.76 34.41 16.16
C LEU A 1207 -1.92 35.94 16.14
N ALA A 1208 -0.80 36.67 16.18
CA ALA A 1208 -0.81 38.11 16.48
C ALA A 1208 -1.41 38.98 15.37
N SER A 1209 -1.04 38.73 14.10
CA SER A 1209 -1.58 39.48 12.95
C SER A 1209 -1.80 38.56 11.74
N PRO A 1210 -2.63 38.95 10.76
CA PRO A 1210 -2.79 38.20 9.52
C PRO A 1210 -1.49 37.94 8.77
N GLN A 1211 -0.62 38.95 8.69
CA GLN A 1211 0.66 38.84 7.98
C GLN A 1211 1.65 37.95 8.75
N SER A 1212 1.72 38.06 10.08
CA SER A 1212 2.57 37.20 10.91
C SER A 1212 2.10 35.74 10.85
N ALA A 1213 0.79 35.50 10.83
CA ALA A 1213 0.20 34.16 10.72
C ALA A 1213 0.58 33.47 9.40
N ILE A 1214 0.44 34.17 8.27
CA ILE A 1214 0.80 33.64 6.94
C ILE A 1214 2.30 33.37 6.86
N LEU A 1215 3.12 34.33 7.29
CA LEU A 1215 4.58 34.18 7.28
C LEU A 1215 5.00 32.99 8.17
N SER A 1216 4.43 32.87 9.36
CA SER A 1216 4.75 31.78 10.29
C SER A 1216 4.39 30.40 9.74
N ALA A 1217 3.26 30.28 9.06
CA ALA A 1217 2.86 29.05 8.39
C ALA A 1217 3.85 28.67 7.26
N VAL A 1218 4.30 29.64 6.46
CA VAL A 1218 5.29 29.43 5.39
C VAL A 1218 6.66 29.04 5.96
N ILE A 1219 7.14 29.73 6.99
CA ILE A 1219 8.40 29.41 7.68
C ILE A 1219 8.35 27.99 8.24
N PHE A 1220 7.28 27.64 8.96
CA PHE A 1220 7.11 26.29 9.50
C PHE A 1220 7.12 25.23 8.39
N ASN A 1221 6.44 25.49 7.27
CA ASN A 1221 6.41 24.59 6.11
C ASN A 1221 7.80 24.35 5.48
N ALA A 1222 8.68 25.35 5.50
CA ALA A 1222 10.06 25.20 5.05
C ALA A 1222 10.91 24.42 6.08
N LEU A 1223 10.87 24.83 7.35
CA LEU A 1223 11.71 24.26 8.41
C LEU A 1223 11.38 22.80 8.72
N ILE A 1224 10.12 22.38 8.59
CA ILE A 1224 9.71 21.00 8.84
C ILE A 1224 10.39 20.00 7.89
N ILE A 1225 10.74 20.42 6.67
CA ILE A 1225 11.51 19.58 5.73
C ILE A 1225 12.86 19.23 6.36
N VAL A 1226 13.61 20.25 6.80
CA VAL A 1226 14.94 20.08 7.41
C VAL A 1226 14.85 19.23 8.68
N ALA A 1227 13.85 19.48 9.53
CA ALA A 1227 13.64 18.71 10.76
C ALA A 1227 13.38 17.22 10.50
N LEU A 1228 12.79 16.87 9.35
CA LEU A 1228 12.45 15.50 8.99
C LEU A 1228 13.50 14.79 8.11
N ILE A 1229 14.53 15.50 7.59
CA ILE A 1229 15.66 14.88 6.88
C ILE A 1229 16.28 13.72 7.68
N PRO A 1230 16.61 13.86 8.99
CA PRO A 1230 17.21 12.78 9.75
C PRO A 1230 16.30 11.54 9.84
N LEU A 1231 14.98 11.73 9.94
CA LEU A 1231 14.01 10.64 9.98
C LEU A 1231 13.89 9.96 8.60
N ALA A 1232 13.87 10.75 7.52
CA ALA A 1232 13.82 10.24 6.14
C ALA A 1232 15.05 9.39 5.79
N LEU A 1233 16.24 9.80 6.23
CA LEU A 1233 17.50 9.09 5.96
C LEU A 1233 17.74 7.89 6.87
N LYS A 1234 17.39 7.98 8.17
CA LYS A 1234 17.53 6.85 9.12
C LYS A 1234 16.45 5.78 8.90
N GLY A 1235 15.25 6.20 8.51
CA GLY A 1235 14.04 5.37 8.42
C GLY A 1235 13.37 5.17 9.78
N VAL A 1236 12.05 4.91 9.78
CA VAL A 1236 11.32 4.56 11.01
C VAL A 1236 11.57 3.11 11.38
N LYS A 1237 11.87 2.89 12.67
CA LYS A 1237 12.25 1.58 13.19
C LYS A 1237 11.10 0.57 13.10
N TYR A 1238 11.34 -0.53 12.38
CA TYR A 1238 10.43 -1.66 12.31
C TYR A 1238 10.36 -2.42 13.65
N ARG A 1239 9.19 -2.99 13.94
CA ARG A 1239 8.98 -3.93 15.06
C ARG A 1239 8.09 -5.08 14.56
N PRO A 1240 8.44 -6.35 14.85
CA PRO A 1240 7.65 -7.51 14.45
C PRO A 1240 6.40 -7.65 15.33
N VAL A 1241 5.42 -6.77 15.12
CA VAL A 1241 4.10 -6.83 15.75
C VAL A 1241 3.02 -6.88 14.66
N GLY A 1242 1.82 -7.35 15.00
CA GLY A 1242 0.75 -7.50 14.02
C GLY A 1242 0.38 -6.21 13.29
N ALA A 1243 -0.06 -6.33 12.03
CA ALA A 1243 -0.39 -5.21 11.15
C ALA A 1243 -1.32 -4.15 11.80
N ALA A 1244 -2.37 -4.59 12.51
CA ALA A 1244 -3.29 -3.68 13.19
C ALA A 1244 -2.61 -2.87 14.32
N ALA A 1245 -1.67 -3.48 15.05
CA ALA A 1245 -0.92 -2.81 16.10
C ALA A 1245 0.07 -1.77 15.53
N LEU A 1246 0.74 -2.11 14.42
CA LEU A 1246 1.59 -1.18 13.67
C LEU A 1246 0.79 0.01 13.14
N LEU A 1247 -0.36 -0.24 12.49
CA LEU A 1247 -1.22 0.81 11.96
C LEU A 1247 -1.72 1.75 13.06
N ARG A 1248 -2.27 1.20 14.16
CA ARG A 1248 -2.73 1.99 15.31
C ARG A 1248 -1.61 2.83 15.89
N ARG A 1249 -0.41 2.26 16.05
CA ARG A 1249 0.75 3.00 16.56
C ARG A 1249 1.15 4.13 15.62
N ASN A 1250 1.20 3.87 14.32
CA ASN A 1250 1.58 4.89 13.35
C ASN A 1250 0.52 6.02 13.26
N LEU A 1251 -0.77 5.71 13.33
CA LEU A 1251 -1.82 6.73 13.42
C LEU A 1251 -1.71 7.56 14.71
N LEU A 1252 -1.42 6.93 15.85
CA LEU A 1252 -1.24 7.65 17.13
C LEU A 1252 0.04 8.50 17.17
N VAL A 1253 1.13 8.05 16.54
CA VAL A 1253 2.40 8.79 16.58
C VAL A 1253 2.47 9.84 15.47
N TYR A 1254 2.27 9.43 14.23
CA TYR A 1254 2.44 10.28 13.05
C TYR A 1254 1.15 11.00 12.65
N GLY A 1255 -0.02 10.40 12.87
CA GLY A 1255 -1.30 11.07 12.66
C GLY A 1255 -1.55 12.14 13.72
N LEU A 1256 -1.69 11.74 14.99
CA LEU A 1256 -1.91 12.71 16.08
C LEU A 1256 -0.73 13.66 16.27
N GLY A 1257 0.51 13.17 16.14
CA GLY A 1257 1.70 14.04 16.16
C GLY A 1257 1.73 15.03 14.98
N GLY A 1258 1.25 14.60 13.81
CA GLY A 1258 1.06 15.48 12.65
C GLY A 1258 -0.02 16.54 12.86
N ILE A 1259 -1.03 16.29 13.71
CA ILE A 1259 -2.00 17.32 14.09
C ILE A 1259 -1.39 18.27 15.13
N LEU A 1260 -0.87 17.75 16.25
CA LEU A 1260 -0.51 18.56 17.42
C LEU A 1260 0.79 19.36 17.26
N LEU A 1261 1.83 18.78 16.65
CA LEU A 1261 3.14 19.43 16.54
C LEU A 1261 3.09 20.73 15.71
N PRO A 1262 2.38 20.77 14.57
CA PRO A 1262 2.23 22.01 13.81
C PRO A 1262 1.52 23.15 14.54
N PHE A 1263 0.50 22.88 15.36
CA PHE A 1263 -0.12 23.93 16.19
C PHE A 1263 0.91 24.62 17.09
N ALA A 1264 1.74 23.82 17.78
CA ALA A 1264 2.81 24.35 18.62
C ALA A 1264 3.92 25.02 17.79
N GLY A 1265 4.32 24.40 16.67
CA GLY A 1265 5.38 24.90 15.79
C GLY A 1265 5.05 26.25 15.18
N ILE A 1266 3.86 26.41 14.58
CA ILE A 1266 3.41 27.68 13.99
C ILE A 1266 3.32 28.77 15.06
N LYS A 1267 2.79 28.46 16.25
CA LYS A 1267 2.72 29.43 17.36
C LYS A 1267 4.09 29.90 17.82
N LEU A 1268 5.06 28.99 17.94
CA LEU A 1268 6.43 29.35 18.34
C LEU A 1268 7.11 30.23 17.29
N VAL A 1269 6.90 29.92 16.01
CA VAL A 1269 7.41 30.76 14.92
C VAL A 1269 6.75 32.14 14.95
N ASP A 1270 5.43 32.22 15.14
CA ASP A 1270 4.71 33.50 15.25
C ASP A 1270 5.24 34.36 16.40
N LEU A 1271 5.48 33.76 17.58
CA LEU A 1271 6.09 34.47 18.70
C LEU A 1271 7.48 35.02 18.34
N ALA A 1272 8.29 34.26 17.61
CA ALA A 1272 9.62 34.72 17.18
C ALA A 1272 9.54 35.82 16.11
N VAL A 1273 8.64 35.70 15.13
CA VAL A 1273 8.39 36.72 14.10
C VAL A 1273 7.99 38.05 14.74
N ASN A 1274 7.10 38.01 15.73
CA ASN A 1274 6.66 39.20 16.46
C ASN A 1274 7.76 39.76 17.36
N ALA A 1275 8.50 38.91 18.10
CA ALA A 1275 9.59 39.36 18.96
C ALA A 1275 10.72 40.05 18.19
N LEU A 1276 10.95 39.64 16.93
CA LEU A 1276 11.94 40.22 16.03
C LEU A 1276 11.41 41.41 15.21
N ASN A 1277 10.12 41.77 15.35
CA ASN A 1277 9.44 42.80 14.55
C ASN A 1277 9.67 42.64 13.03
N LEU A 1278 9.59 41.41 12.53
CA LEU A 1278 9.79 41.12 11.10
C LEU A 1278 8.59 41.56 10.25
N VAL A 1279 7.43 41.76 10.86
CA VAL A 1279 6.15 42.12 10.24
C VAL A 1279 5.39 43.08 11.14
#